data_AF-A0A441E655-F1
#
_entry.id   AF-A0A441E655-F1
#
_cell.length_a   1.000
_cell.length_b   1.000
_cell.length_c   1.000
_cell.angle_alpha   90.00
_cell.angle_beta   90.00
_cell.angle_gamma   90.00
#
_symmetry.space_group_name_H-M   'P 1'
#
loop_
_entity.id
_entity.type
_entity.pdbx_description
1 polymer ?
#
loop_
_entity_poly.entity_id
_entity_poly.type
_entity_poly.pdbx_seq_one_letter_code
_entity_poly.pdbx_strand_id
1 'polypeptide(L)'
;MWSANAIKSRREALSLTLTDLAQRLDVTKSYLSYIESGKRAPTPEQAVLLGKLLNLPAEMLLIGSGRLPSDVQTAISEDAAQVTVAVRARADQNAVRAQTEPLAAPIGKSGRVVFGAAPPPPPLLEVSKASTPYRAHSYHTKVPPAAITPFIEAFTRPGDTVLDSFCGSGMTGVAALSVNRNALLSDLSPAAVHIARNYTTPCDPKAFVRALNAVAAAVEPTMAWLYTPVQQTNRTVEYTTWSDVFGCSNCGGRIVYWDAFQASGDDLIRCPHCGASARKASLTWIGEEPVQTHMTERGSRRISSHKPTAQEKGLISEIESAPIPQWTPTTVFGADREMWRASHSAMGIIDAAGFYTKRNLHGLAALRHAILAEPDLRLREALLFAFTGCVNRASRRYQWNAKRPTNVMTGTLYISSLRYEWNVWSLFRRKAADVLRYYESFPVTSAKADVYQRSATDLSCIPDDAIDLVFVDPPFGSNIFYADSSLLWDAWLGSATDQNAEIVVNQKRTRAVGGKDIAAYGGLLGEAFAEASRVLRPGGRAVLAFSNSDDRVWTAVQDAISDAGLEVLTAHVLDKGQPSIKGVKGQLGKEHVTRLDLALCMGHRDRPSRGMRKAVTPMFIDRSIERAVAGGDQRNDQIYSAVLRDTLKADLSVTGITMPIIEKRRLALAMEPSQAPTSSANTPVDFVSGYLSAGSELPRSKRAFTPDAPPEKISVPGGRNTAFYLAHSYHTKVPPEAITPFIEHFTRPGDVILDPFSGSGMTGVAAAQAGRKAILNDLSSVAAHLAWNHTRPCDGDALAKGFAAVEAAVGPRLAKLYAAKDETGKPAQIRWTLWSTRHRCPSCSNVFALWDTMDRKTGRLGRSTQCPRCLTEADRRRFDVVDNAPALVAFQRSNGSLGERPATAADVAHARSVQLDEGLWWPTTPLGPEREMYQRCALQLQGVRTVADLYTPRNLLALALIWREINEYPDDRVKRALAFAFTNTAWHGTRMRRFNARGGHRPLTGTLYVPQLSSEANVLEVMRKKIGQLRSYYQAFVPKAKQAPNVIVGSATALTEIEDNSIDYVFTDPPFGSNIFYADCNVVWESWLGRLTDPDNEAVVNKSLSQADGGKSLADYQGLMTLSMKEIARVLKPGGWATVVFHNTDGSVWRCLHDAASAAGFEFHEASSLDRKQQSHKGYKGRDGQEDVAHFDVVMNLRKNVATTSAAASKVRAAREDLSTLVERARSIPDVAARGLQGIHAEVMRQLASSGTRDFPEFGEVRHVYQASLKRP
;
A
#
# COMPACT_ATOMS: atom_id res chain seq x y z
N MET A 1 30.16 -30.36 34.00
CA MET A 1 30.40 -29.60 35.23
C MET A 1 31.44 -30.37 36.05
N TRP A 2 32.48 -29.72 36.57
CA TRP A 2 33.50 -30.41 37.36
C TRP A 2 32.91 -30.70 38.75
N SER A 3 32.77 -31.97 39.11
CA SER A 3 32.02 -32.35 40.33
C SER A 3 32.86 -32.20 41.60
N ALA A 4 32.21 -31.99 42.75
CA ALA A 4 32.89 -31.95 44.05
C ALA A 4 33.74 -33.21 44.33
N ASN A 5 33.36 -34.36 43.77
CA ASN A 5 34.10 -35.62 43.90
C ASN A 5 35.36 -35.71 43.01
N ALA A 6 35.69 -34.72 42.17
CA ALA A 6 36.79 -34.83 41.20
C ALA A 6 38.15 -35.15 41.85
N ILE A 7 38.45 -34.55 43.01
CA ILE A 7 39.66 -34.83 43.80
C ILE A 7 39.65 -36.28 44.30
N LYS A 8 38.54 -36.69 44.93
CA LYS A 8 38.33 -38.04 45.46
C LYS A 8 38.47 -39.11 44.38
N SER A 9 37.71 -39.00 43.29
CA SER A 9 37.72 -39.97 42.20
C SER A 9 39.07 -40.05 41.50
N ARG A 10 39.81 -38.94 41.40
CA ARG A 10 41.17 -38.96 40.84
C ARG A 10 42.19 -39.59 41.80
N ARG A 11 42.08 -39.33 43.10
CA ARG A 11 42.89 -40.01 44.13
C ARG A 11 42.67 -41.52 44.08
N GLU A 12 41.41 -41.95 43.98
CA GLU A 12 41.01 -43.37 43.92
C GLU A 12 41.46 -44.04 42.62
N ALA A 13 41.36 -43.35 41.47
CA ALA A 13 41.90 -43.83 40.18
C ALA A 13 43.44 -43.87 40.11
N LEU A 14 44.15 -43.29 41.08
CA LEU A 14 45.61 -43.37 41.24
C LEU A 14 46.03 -44.33 42.37
N SER A 15 45.08 -45.12 42.91
CA SER A 15 45.29 -46.05 44.04
C SER A 15 45.88 -45.42 45.31
N LEU A 16 45.71 -44.10 45.49
CA LEU A 16 46.17 -43.38 46.68
C LEU A 16 45.11 -43.46 47.78
N THR A 17 45.50 -43.78 49.02
CA THR A 17 44.58 -43.64 50.16
C THR A 17 44.43 -42.16 50.54
N LEU A 18 43.32 -41.84 51.21
CA LEU A 18 43.10 -40.51 51.81
C LEU A 18 44.20 -40.15 52.83
N THR A 19 44.89 -41.14 53.42
CA THR A 19 46.01 -40.90 54.33
C THR A 19 47.26 -40.48 53.56
N ASP A 20 47.60 -41.17 52.47
CA ASP A 20 48.82 -40.91 51.70
C ASP A 20 48.77 -39.53 51.03
N LEU A 21 47.62 -39.16 50.46
CA LEU A 21 47.46 -37.86 49.85
C LEU A 21 47.49 -36.73 50.89
N ALA A 22 46.96 -36.96 52.09
CA ALA A 22 46.98 -35.98 53.18
C ALA A 22 48.41 -35.70 53.67
N GLN A 23 49.21 -36.76 53.87
CA GLN A 23 50.65 -36.62 54.20
C GLN A 23 51.43 -35.89 53.11
N ARG A 24 51.22 -36.23 51.83
CA ARG A 24 51.89 -35.57 50.70
C ARG A 24 51.49 -34.11 50.50
N LEU A 25 50.41 -33.65 51.16
CA LEU A 25 49.92 -32.27 51.14
C LEU A 25 50.24 -31.47 52.41
N ASP A 26 50.88 -32.08 53.41
CA ASP A 26 51.06 -31.54 54.76
C ASP A 26 49.74 -31.07 55.40
N VAL A 27 48.70 -31.90 55.32
CA VAL A 27 47.39 -31.66 55.95
C VAL A 27 46.89 -32.88 56.70
N THR A 28 45.98 -32.67 57.67
CA THR A 28 45.35 -33.80 58.36
C THR A 28 44.38 -34.54 57.43
N LYS A 29 44.20 -35.85 57.66
CA LYS A 29 43.23 -36.68 56.93
C LYS A 29 41.81 -36.10 56.94
N SER A 30 41.40 -35.49 58.05
CA SER A 30 40.11 -34.79 58.18
C SER A 30 40.06 -33.50 57.37
N TYR A 31 41.16 -32.73 57.30
CA TYR A 31 41.25 -31.52 56.47
C TYR A 31 41.13 -31.87 54.99
N LEU A 32 41.84 -32.90 54.51
CA LEU A 32 41.71 -33.39 53.14
C LEU A 32 40.30 -33.95 52.86
N SER A 33 39.68 -34.64 53.83
CA SER A 33 38.28 -35.10 53.72
C SER A 33 37.29 -33.94 53.56
N TYR A 34 37.54 -32.79 54.19
CA TYR A 34 36.74 -31.58 53.98
C TYR A 34 36.97 -30.94 52.59
N ILE A 35 38.17 -31.06 52.01
CA ILE A 35 38.42 -30.67 50.61
C ILE A 35 37.71 -31.63 49.64
N GLU A 36 37.86 -32.96 49.82
CA GLU A 36 37.22 -33.98 48.98
C GLU A 36 35.68 -33.99 49.05
N SER A 37 35.10 -33.44 50.13
CA SER A 37 33.64 -33.26 50.26
C SER A 37 33.15 -31.85 49.89
N GLY A 38 34.02 -30.98 49.33
CA GLY A 38 33.68 -29.61 48.95
C GLY A 38 33.35 -28.67 50.12
N LYS A 39 33.58 -29.10 51.36
CA LYS A 39 33.29 -28.34 52.59
C LYS A 39 34.39 -27.33 52.96
N ARG A 40 35.56 -27.40 52.33
CA ARG A 40 36.68 -26.46 52.51
C ARG A 40 37.44 -26.27 51.19
N ALA A 41 37.79 -25.02 50.87
CA ALA A 41 38.65 -24.70 49.73
C ALA A 41 40.14 -24.90 50.08
N PRO A 42 40.96 -25.44 49.16
CA PRO A 42 42.42 -25.38 49.27
C PRO A 42 42.94 -23.94 49.09
N THR A 43 44.15 -23.67 49.56
CA THR A 43 44.92 -22.46 49.19
C THR A 43 45.52 -22.61 47.78
N PRO A 44 46.06 -21.54 47.15
CA PRO A 44 46.74 -21.65 45.85
C PRO A 44 47.91 -22.64 45.86
N GLU A 45 48.68 -22.66 46.94
CA GLU A 45 49.83 -23.54 47.13
C GLU A 45 49.37 -24.99 47.29
N GLN A 46 48.34 -25.22 48.10
CA GLN A 46 47.68 -26.52 48.26
C GLN A 46 47.07 -27.01 46.94
N ALA A 47 46.51 -26.13 46.10
CA ALA A 47 45.97 -26.47 44.79
C ALA A 47 47.07 -26.82 43.77
N VAL A 48 48.20 -26.12 43.77
CA VAL A 48 49.38 -26.47 42.96
C VAL A 48 49.95 -27.83 43.38
N LEU A 49 50.03 -28.10 44.68
CA LEU A 49 50.53 -29.38 45.20
C LEU A 49 49.55 -30.54 44.94
N LEU A 50 48.24 -30.34 45.18
CA LEU A 50 47.17 -31.27 44.78
C LEU A 50 47.24 -31.57 43.28
N GLY A 51 47.44 -30.55 42.45
CA GLY A 51 47.50 -30.68 40.99
C GLY A 51 48.65 -31.57 40.53
N LYS A 52 49.86 -31.36 41.10
CA LYS A 52 51.02 -32.23 40.86
C LYS A 52 50.78 -33.67 41.34
N LEU A 53 50.23 -33.84 42.54
CA LEU A 53 50.03 -35.16 43.16
C LEU A 53 48.91 -36.00 42.53
N LEU A 54 47.89 -35.35 41.99
CA LEU A 54 46.75 -36.02 41.34
C LEU A 54 46.81 -35.97 39.80
N ASN A 55 47.84 -35.36 39.23
CA ASN A 55 47.92 -35.05 37.80
C ASN A 55 46.61 -34.40 37.30
N LEU A 56 46.33 -33.21 37.86
CA LEU A 56 45.20 -32.32 37.59
C LEU A 56 45.71 -30.87 37.45
N PRO A 57 45.07 -30.01 36.62
CA PRO A 57 45.41 -28.58 36.60
C PRO A 57 45.11 -27.88 37.93
N ALA A 58 46.08 -27.12 38.44
CA ALA A 58 45.94 -26.35 39.69
C ALA A 58 44.84 -25.27 39.62
N GLU A 59 44.69 -24.65 38.44
CA GLU A 59 43.62 -23.69 38.13
C GLU A 59 42.23 -24.31 38.31
N MET A 60 42.02 -25.55 37.83
CA MET A 60 40.75 -26.26 37.98
C MET A 60 40.45 -26.52 39.47
N LEU A 61 41.46 -26.90 40.26
CA LEU A 61 41.33 -27.10 41.71
C LEU A 61 40.91 -25.81 42.45
N LEU A 62 41.38 -24.65 42.01
CA LEU A 62 40.96 -23.35 42.55
C LEU A 62 39.54 -22.97 42.09
N ILE A 63 39.24 -23.09 40.79
CA ILE A 63 37.92 -22.78 40.22
C ILE A 63 36.83 -23.66 40.85
N GLY A 64 37.10 -24.96 41.02
CA GLY A 64 36.21 -25.90 41.71
C GLY A 64 36.00 -25.61 43.19
N SER A 65 36.80 -24.72 43.78
CA SER A 65 36.67 -24.24 45.16
C SER A 65 36.07 -22.83 45.28
N GLY A 66 35.63 -22.23 44.15
CA GLY A 66 35.10 -20.87 44.10
C GLY A 66 36.15 -19.76 44.08
N ARG A 67 37.42 -20.08 43.83
CA ARG A 67 38.51 -19.10 43.71
C ARG A 67 38.86 -18.86 42.23
N LEU A 68 38.92 -17.60 41.83
CA LEU A 68 39.35 -17.22 40.48
C LEU A 68 40.90 -17.26 40.36
N PRO A 69 41.46 -17.59 39.18
CA PRO A 69 42.87 -17.40 38.86
C PRO A 69 43.35 -15.94 39.08
N SER A 70 44.65 -15.75 39.32
CA SER A 70 45.22 -14.46 39.71
C SER A 70 45.24 -13.42 38.59
N ASP A 71 45.46 -13.83 37.35
CA ASP A 71 45.31 -13.02 36.14
C ASP A 71 43.89 -12.48 35.99
N VAL A 72 42.87 -13.32 36.25
CA VAL A 72 41.46 -12.91 36.25
C VAL A 72 41.16 -11.93 37.39
N GLN A 73 41.77 -12.11 38.58
CA GLN A 73 41.65 -11.14 39.67
C GLN A 73 42.29 -9.79 39.33
N THR A 74 43.48 -9.77 38.73
CA THR A 74 44.15 -8.54 38.28
C THR A 74 43.28 -7.80 37.25
N ALA A 75 42.78 -8.50 36.22
CA ALA A 75 41.94 -7.88 35.20
C ALA A 75 40.65 -7.27 35.79
N ILE A 76 40.05 -7.92 36.81
CA ILE A 76 38.90 -7.36 37.53
C ILE A 76 39.28 -6.10 38.33
N SER A 77 40.50 -6.02 38.85
CA SER A 77 40.98 -4.81 39.56
C SER A 77 41.35 -3.65 38.63
N GLU A 78 41.75 -3.94 37.39
CA GLU A 78 42.10 -2.94 36.37
C GLU A 78 40.85 -2.34 35.70
N ASP A 79 39.96 -3.19 35.16
CA ASP A 79 38.66 -2.76 34.64
C ASP A 79 37.56 -3.80 34.95
N ALA A 80 37.02 -3.69 36.16
CA ALA A 80 35.88 -4.47 36.62
C ALA A 80 34.67 -4.38 35.67
N ALA A 81 34.48 -3.26 34.96
CA ALA A 81 33.37 -3.08 34.04
C ALA A 81 33.62 -3.84 32.72
N GLN A 82 34.81 -3.72 32.13
CA GLN A 82 35.18 -4.46 30.91
C GLN A 82 35.22 -5.98 31.17
N VAL A 83 35.76 -6.45 32.30
CA VAL A 83 35.72 -7.88 32.63
C VAL A 83 34.30 -8.35 32.92
N THR A 84 33.48 -7.56 33.62
CA THR A 84 32.04 -7.87 33.79
C THR A 84 31.33 -7.96 32.44
N VAL A 85 31.63 -7.06 31.49
CA VAL A 85 31.09 -7.09 30.12
C VAL A 85 31.59 -8.30 29.35
N ALA A 86 32.86 -8.71 29.49
CA ALA A 86 33.41 -9.89 28.83
C ALA A 86 32.81 -11.21 29.37
N VAL A 87 32.68 -11.34 30.69
CA VAL A 87 32.04 -12.49 31.36
C VAL A 87 30.55 -12.54 31.01
N ARG A 88 29.84 -11.40 31.09
CA ARG A 88 28.44 -11.30 30.65
C ARG A 88 28.31 -11.63 29.17
N ALA A 89 29.18 -11.13 28.29
CA ALA A 89 29.15 -11.45 26.87
C ALA A 89 29.27 -12.96 26.63
N ARG A 90 30.21 -13.64 27.30
CA ARG A 90 30.39 -15.10 27.19
C ARG A 90 29.12 -15.89 27.55
N ALA A 91 28.38 -15.45 28.57
CA ALA A 91 27.12 -16.06 29.00
C ALA A 91 25.91 -15.63 28.13
N ASP A 92 25.70 -14.33 27.99
CA ASP A 92 24.53 -13.70 27.38
C ASP A 92 24.49 -13.87 25.85
N GLN A 93 25.64 -14.02 25.18
CA GLN A 93 25.72 -14.23 23.71
C GLN A 93 25.04 -15.54 23.28
N ASN A 94 25.14 -16.60 24.11
CA ASN A 94 24.63 -17.93 23.80
C ASN A 94 23.35 -18.30 24.59
N ALA A 95 22.73 -17.32 25.25
CA ALA A 95 21.66 -17.55 26.21
C ALA A 95 20.29 -17.93 25.58
N VAL A 96 20.16 -17.83 24.26
CA VAL A 96 19.03 -18.38 23.50
C VAL A 96 19.57 -19.40 22.52
N ARG A 97 19.18 -20.66 22.68
CA ARG A 97 19.51 -21.74 21.76
C ARG A 97 18.22 -22.39 21.26
N ALA A 98 18.06 -22.41 19.95
CA ALA A 98 17.11 -23.34 19.33
C ALA A 98 17.59 -24.77 19.55
N GLN A 99 16.65 -25.71 19.63
CA GLN A 99 16.92 -27.13 19.38
C GLN A 99 17.10 -27.31 17.87
N THR A 100 17.90 -28.30 17.44
CA THR A 100 18.14 -28.60 16.01
C THR A 100 17.27 -29.74 15.49
N GLU A 101 16.56 -30.43 16.38
CA GLU A 101 15.73 -31.62 16.13
C GLU A 101 14.50 -31.60 17.07
N PRO A 102 13.42 -32.37 16.78
CA PRO A 102 12.25 -32.51 17.66
C PRO A 102 12.59 -33.05 19.06
N LEU A 103 11.72 -32.78 20.05
CA LEU A 103 11.86 -33.35 21.40
C LEU A 103 11.38 -34.81 21.47
N ALA A 104 10.46 -35.20 20.58
CA ALA A 104 10.09 -36.58 20.34
C ALA A 104 10.03 -36.83 18.83
N ALA A 105 10.75 -37.83 18.35
CA ALA A 105 10.70 -38.23 16.94
C ALA A 105 9.29 -38.77 16.60
N PRO A 106 8.70 -38.38 15.45
CA PRO A 106 7.44 -38.97 15.00
C PRO A 106 7.64 -40.44 14.64
N ILE A 107 6.70 -41.30 15.05
CA ILE A 107 6.72 -42.73 14.75
C ILE A 107 6.15 -42.95 13.35
N GLY A 108 6.89 -43.64 12.48
CA GLY A 108 6.43 -44.04 11.14
C GLY A 108 5.11 -44.80 11.19
N LYS A 109 4.12 -44.39 10.38
CA LYS A 109 2.76 -44.94 10.42
C LYS A 109 2.56 -45.94 9.27
N SER A 110 2.43 -47.23 9.60
CA SER A 110 2.21 -48.26 8.59
C SER A 110 0.79 -48.22 7.98
N GLY A 111 0.72 -48.16 6.66
CA GLY A 111 -0.51 -48.24 5.88
C GLY A 111 -0.91 -46.94 5.18
N ARG A 112 -1.59 -47.09 4.03
CA ARG A 112 -2.03 -45.96 3.19
C ARG A 112 -3.08 -45.10 3.90
N VAL A 113 -2.98 -43.78 3.72
CA VAL A 113 -3.95 -42.83 4.30
C VAL A 113 -5.34 -43.04 3.71
N VAL A 114 -6.34 -43.12 4.59
CA VAL A 114 -7.76 -43.02 4.25
C VAL A 114 -8.35 -41.81 4.97
N PHE A 115 -8.66 -40.76 4.21
CA PHE A 115 -9.30 -39.56 4.74
C PHE A 115 -10.76 -39.85 5.14
N GLY A 116 -11.27 -39.15 6.15
CA GLY A 116 -12.68 -39.24 6.54
C GLY A 116 -13.58 -38.41 5.64
N ALA A 117 -14.90 -38.47 5.86
CA ALA A 117 -15.89 -37.63 5.17
C ALA A 117 -15.88 -36.15 5.64
N ALA A 118 -14.69 -35.60 5.92
CA ALA A 118 -14.51 -34.18 6.17
C ALA A 118 -14.66 -33.39 4.85
N PRO A 119 -15.19 -32.15 4.87
CA PRO A 119 -15.24 -31.32 3.66
C PRO A 119 -13.83 -31.08 3.10
N PRO A 120 -13.65 -31.07 1.76
CA PRO A 120 -12.39 -30.66 1.15
C PRO A 120 -12.12 -29.17 1.45
N PRO A 121 -10.84 -28.72 1.40
CA PRO A 121 -10.51 -27.31 1.58
C PRO A 121 -11.21 -26.44 0.53
N PRO A 122 -11.73 -25.25 0.91
CA PRO A 122 -12.46 -24.39 -0.01
C PRO A 122 -11.50 -23.79 -1.07
N PRO A 123 -11.94 -23.67 -2.35
CA PRO A 123 -11.11 -23.13 -3.44
C PRO A 123 -10.59 -21.70 -3.22
N LEU A 124 -11.23 -20.93 -2.34
CA LEU A 124 -10.84 -19.59 -1.93
C LEU A 124 -10.79 -19.50 -0.40
N LEU A 125 -9.74 -18.88 0.14
CA LEU A 125 -9.49 -18.68 1.56
C LEU A 125 -9.26 -17.20 1.86
N GLU A 126 -10.29 -16.51 2.38
CA GLU A 126 -10.18 -15.11 2.84
C GLU A 126 -9.81 -15.03 4.32
N VAL A 127 -8.73 -14.32 4.68
CA VAL A 127 -8.28 -14.24 6.08
C VAL A 127 -7.78 -12.88 6.56
N SER A 128 -8.11 -12.55 7.80
CA SER A 128 -7.81 -11.25 8.40
C SER A 128 -6.51 -11.23 9.22
N LYS A 129 -5.58 -10.37 8.82
CA LYS A 129 -4.34 -9.99 9.55
C LYS A 129 -4.58 -9.19 10.86
N ALA A 130 -5.82 -9.15 11.35
CA ALA A 130 -6.22 -8.34 12.51
C ALA A 130 -6.22 -9.09 13.86
N SER A 131 -6.11 -10.42 13.84
CA SER A 131 -6.28 -11.29 15.01
C SER A 131 -5.22 -11.10 16.11
N THR A 132 -5.54 -11.51 17.35
CA THR A 132 -4.59 -11.48 18.48
C THR A 132 -3.31 -12.29 18.20
N PRO A 133 -3.37 -13.55 17.68
CA PRO A 133 -2.18 -14.26 17.23
C PRO A 133 -1.35 -13.44 16.23
N TYR A 134 -1.96 -12.90 15.17
CA TYR A 134 -1.19 -12.16 14.16
C TYR A 134 -0.47 -10.92 14.72
N ARG A 135 -0.95 -10.36 15.84
CA ARG A 135 -0.46 -9.09 16.40
C ARG A 135 0.57 -9.20 17.54
N ALA A 136 0.74 -10.36 18.16
CA ALA A 136 1.65 -10.51 19.30
C ALA A 136 3.10 -10.14 18.94
N HIS A 137 3.64 -10.64 17.83
CA HIS A 137 4.97 -10.31 17.30
C HIS A 137 4.93 -10.09 15.79
N SER A 138 5.66 -9.10 15.28
CA SER A 138 5.83 -8.88 13.83
C SER A 138 6.89 -9.82 13.24
N TYR A 139 6.64 -10.38 12.06
CA TYR A 139 7.64 -11.04 11.24
C TYR A 139 7.32 -10.74 9.77
N HIS A 140 8.19 -11.12 8.85
CA HIS A 140 7.96 -10.97 7.42
C HIS A 140 6.91 -11.98 6.94
N THR A 141 6.21 -11.65 5.83
CA THR A 141 5.31 -12.49 5.00
C THR A 141 4.13 -13.29 5.61
N LYS A 142 4.10 -13.53 6.92
CA LYS A 142 3.11 -14.28 7.73
C LYS A 142 1.77 -14.65 7.05
N VAL A 143 1.52 -15.95 6.93
CA VAL A 143 0.18 -16.52 6.75
C VAL A 143 -0.64 -16.40 8.06
N PRO A 144 -1.91 -15.96 8.04
CA PRO A 144 -2.80 -16.09 9.21
C PRO A 144 -3.22 -17.55 9.44
N PRO A 145 -3.25 -18.07 10.70
CA PRO A 145 -3.56 -19.48 10.98
C PRO A 145 -4.90 -20.00 10.40
N ALA A 146 -5.90 -19.12 10.30
CA ALA A 146 -7.22 -19.43 9.74
C ALA A 146 -7.19 -19.85 8.25
N ALA A 147 -6.11 -19.57 7.51
CA ALA A 147 -5.95 -20.00 6.11
C ALA A 147 -5.36 -21.41 5.99
N ILE A 148 -4.74 -21.88 7.07
CA ILE A 148 -4.01 -23.15 7.12
C ILE A 148 -4.92 -24.23 7.71
N THR A 149 -5.74 -23.84 8.69
CA THR A 149 -6.68 -24.71 9.42
C THR A 149 -7.54 -25.61 8.50
N PRO A 150 -8.17 -25.12 7.40
CA PRO A 150 -9.00 -25.98 6.55
C PRO A 150 -8.23 -27.09 5.81
N PHE A 151 -6.96 -26.87 5.46
CA PHE A 151 -6.11 -27.93 4.90
C PHE A 151 -5.77 -29.00 5.94
N ILE A 152 -5.51 -28.56 7.18
CA ILE A 152 -5.27 -29.46 8.31
C ILE A 152 -6.52 -30.30 8.58
N GLU A 153 -7.70 -29.69 8.66
CA GLU A 153 -8.93 -30.40 8.97
C GLU A 153 -9.36 -31.41 7.90
N ALA A 154 -9.14 -31.11 6.62
CA ALA A 154 -9.47 -32.03 5.52
C ALA A 154 -8.50 -33.21 5.39
N PHE A 155 -7.20 -33.01 5.66
CA PHE A 155 -6.16 -34.01 5.41
C PHE A 155 -5.62 -34.73 6.66
N THR A 156 -6.09 -34.38 7.86
CA THR A 156 -5.62 -34.98 9.13
C THR A 156 -6.75 -35.22 10.11
N ARG A 157 -6.57 -36.16 11.05
CA ARG A 157 -7.48 -36.40 12.19
C ARG A 157 -6.95 -35.74 13.47
N PRO A 158 -7.76 -35.49 14.51
CA PRO A 158 -7.24 -35.06 15.81
C PRO A 158 -6.14 -36.01 16.31
N GLY A 159 -5.00 -35.45 16.73
CA GLY A 159 -3.79 -36.20 17.11
C GLY A 159 -2.81 -36.54 15.97
N ASP A 160 -3.17 -36.39 14.69
CA ASP A 160 -2.19 -36.46 13.58
C ASP A 160 -1.22 -35.25 13.62
N THR A 161 -0.09 -35.37 12.91
CA THR A 161 1.07 -34.47 12.92
C THR A 161 1.22 -33.70 11.60
N VAL A 162 1.26 -32.38 11.69
CA VAL A 162 1.51 -31.46 10.57
C VAL A 162 2.96 -30.97 10.60
N LEU A 163 3.66 -31.04 9.47
CA LEU A 163 5.01 -30.47 9.31
C LEU A 163 4.98 -29.14 8.56
N ASP A 164 5.83 -28.20 8.97
CA ASP A 164 6.19 -27.01 8.19
C ASP A 164 7.68 -26.74 8.29
N SER A 165 8.41 -26.92 7.19
CA SER A 165 9.87 -26.75 7.11
C SER A 165 10.32 -25.33 6.74
N PHE A 166 9.37 -24.41 6.51
CA PHE A 166 9.60 -22.98 6.24
C PHE A 166 8.76 -22.12 7.21
N CYS A 167 8.69 -22.52 8.48
CA CYS A 167 7.59 -22.13 9.36
C CYS A 167 7.51 -20.64 9.70
N GLY A 168 8.61 -19.88 9.56
CA GLY A 168 8.71 -18.42 9.61
C GLY A 168 8.30 -17.77 10.93
N SER A 169 7.02 -17.85 11.29
CA SER A 169 6.51 -17.41 12.60
C SER A 169 5.57 -18.40 13.27
N GLY A 170 5.59 -19.68 12.84
CA GLY A 170 4.90 -20.80 13.46
C GLY A 170 3.38 -20.79 13.32
N MET A 171 2.85 -20.03 12.35
CA MET A 171 1.39 -19.87 12.18
C MET A 171 0.71 -21.19 11.79
N THR A 172 1.41 -22.11 11.12
CA THR A 172 0.99 -23.49 10.84
C THR A 172 0.78 -24.30 12.13
N GLY A 173 1.71 -24.20 13.09
CA GLY A 173 1.55 -24.85 14.40
C GLY A 173 0.42 -24.24 15.22
N VAL A 174 0.24 -22.91 15.17
CA VAL A 174 -0.92 -22.25 15.81
C VAL A 174 -2.23 -22.74 15.20
N ALA A 175 -2.27 -22.97 13.88
CA ALA A 175 -3.44 -23.56 13.21
C ALA A 175 -3.68 -25.01 13.68
N ALA A 176 -2.67 -25.87 13.62
CA ALA A 176 -2.75 -27.27 14.04
C ALA A 176 -3.24 -27.42 15.49
N LEU A 177 -2.63 -26.69 16.43
CA LEU A 177 -3.00 -26.70 17.84
C LEU A 177 -4.44 -26.24 18.09
N SER A 178 -4.91 -25.24 17.33
CA SER A 178 -6.29 -24.72 17.45
C SER A 178 -7.38 -25.73 17.02
N VAL A 179 -7.01 -26.77 16.27
CA VAL A 179 -7.87 -27.91 15.92
C VAL A 179 -7.36 -29.25 16.46
N ASN A 180 -6.57 -29.21 17.54
CA ASN A 180 -6.06 -30.38 18.26
C ASN A 180 -5.29 -31.40 17.38
N ARG A 181 -4.45 -30.89 16.46
CA ARG A 181 -3.42 -31.63 15.74
C ARG A 181 -2.04 -31.27 16.27
N ASN A 182 -1.13 -32.23 16.25
CA ASN A 182 0.27 -32.02 16.60
C ASN A 182 1.01 -31.28 15.48
N ALA A 183 2.10 -30.60 15.79
CA ALA A 183 2.92 -29.91 14.80
C ALA A 183 4.43 -30.13 14.99
N LEU A 184 5.14 -30.24 13.89
CA LEU A 184 6.60 -30.09 13.81
C LEU A 184 6.90 -28.87 12.95
N LEU A 185 7.71 -27.95 13.46
CA LEU A 185 8.02 -26.70 12.78
C LEU A 185 9.54 -26.51 12.70
N SER A 186 10.07 -26.24 11.50
CA SER A 186 11.45 -25.81 11.33
C SER A 186 11.61 -24.57 10.47
N ASP A 187 12.73 -23.88 10.67
CA ASP A 187 13.18 -22.76 9.85
C ASP A 187 14.71 -22.64 9.98
N LEU A 188 15.37 -22.03 8.98
CA LEU A 188 16.80 -21.74 9.01
C LEU A 188 17.11 -20.58 9.98
N SER A 189 16.17 -19.65 10.20
CA SER A 189 16.38 -18.40 10.92
C SER A 189 16.20 -18.54 12.44
N PRO A 190 17.18 -18.11 13.27
CA PRO A 190 17.02 -18.05 14.73
C PRO A 190 15.83 -17.19 15.17
N ALA A 191 15.61 -16.06 14.51
CA ALA A 191 14.44 -15.21 14.76
C ALA A 191 13.12 -15.93 14.45
N ALA A 192 13.06 -16.71 13.37
CA ALA A 192 11.85 -17.47 13.02
C ALA A 192 11.49 -18.50 14.10
N VAL A 193 12.45 -19.35 14.49
CA VAL A 193 12.26 -20.40 15.49
C VAL A 193 11.89 -19.83 16.86
N HIS A 194 12.56 -18.77 17.31
CA HIS A 194 12.20 -18.05 18.55
C HIS A 194 10.77 -17.49 18.52
N ILE A 195 10.37 -16.90 17.39
CA ILE A 195 9.02 -16.34 17.22
C ILE A 195 7.98 -17.47 17.20
N ALA A 196 8.21 -18.54 16.42
CA ALA A 196 7.32 -19.68 16.26
C ALA A 196 7.08 -20.42 17.59
N ARG A 197 8.14 -20.76 18.33
CA ARG A 197 8.06 -21.42 19.64
C ARG A 197 7.25 -20.62 20.66
N ASN A 198 7.43 -19.29 20.68
CA ASN A 198 6.67 -18.41 21.57
C ASN A 198 5.24 -18.14 21.10
N TYR A 199 4.90 -18.53 19.87
CA TYR A 199 3.54 -18.59 19.38
C TYR A 199 2.85 -19.91 19.76
N THR A 200 3.48 -21.05 19.53
CA THR A 200 2.85 -22.36 19.75
C THR A 200 2.79 -22.78 21.22
N THR A 201 3.72 -22.31 22.05
CA THR A 201 3.83 -22.71 23.46
C THR A 201 3.55 -21.51 24.36
N PRO A 202 2.31 -21.27 24.83
CA PRO A 202 2.03 -20.20 25.80
C PRO A 202 2.69 -20.47 27.16
N CYS A 203 2.67 -19.49 28.05
CA CYS A 203 2.93 -19.66 29.49
C CYS A 203 1.73 -19.17 30.31
N ASP A 204 1.67 -19.50 31.61
CA ASP A 204 0.60 -19.01 32.50
C ASP A 204 0.56 -17.46 32.49
N PRO A 205 -0.56 -16.84 32.09
CA PRO A 205 -0.71 -15.38 32.11
C PRO A 205 -0.40 -14.76 33.47
N LYS A 206 -0.73 -15.43 34.59
CA LYS A 206 -0.48 -14.91 35.93
C LYS A 206 1.02 -14.94 36.28
N ALA A 207 1.73 -16.02 35.91
CA ALA A 207 3.17 -16.14 36.05
C ALA A 207 3.92 -15.11 35.17
N PHE A 208 3.47 -14.92 33.93
CA PHE A 208 4.03 -13.90 33.04
C PHE A 208 3.92 -12.49 33.63
N VAL A 209 2.79 -12.14 34.27
CA VAL A 209 2.63 -10.86 34.98
C VAL A 209 3.59 -10.75 36.18
N ARG A 210 3.82 -11.83 36.95
CA ARG A 210 4.79 -11.82 38.06
C ARG A 210 6.22 -11.58 37.56
N ALA A 211 6.66 -12.34 36.54
CA ALA A 211 7.98 -12.20 35.95
C ALA A 211 8.19 -10.82 35.30
N LEU A 212 7.18 -10.29 34.59
CA LEU A 212 7.20 -8.93 34.03
C LEU A 212 7.37 -7.84 35.11
N ASN A 213 6.77 -8.01 36.28
CA ASN A 213 6.93 -7.09 37.41
C ASN A 213 8.32 -7.21 38.07
N ALA A 214 8.91 -8.42 38.12
CA ALA A 214 10.28 -8.62 38.60
C ALA A 214 11.29 -7.94 37.67
N VAL A 215 11.17 -8.15 36.35
CA VAL A 215 11.97 -7.43 35.33
C VAL A 215 11.76 -5.91 35.43
N ALA A 216 10.53 -5.44 35.68
CA ALA A 216 10.25 -4.02 35.85
C ALA A 216 11.04 -3.40 37.01
N ALA A 217 11.10 -4.07 38.16
CA ALA A 217 11.87 -3.61 39.32
C ALA A 217 13.38 -3.65 39.05
N ALA A 218 13.88 -4.71 38.40
CA ALA A 218 15.30 -4.89 38.10
C ALA A 218 15.87 -3.83 37.15
N VAL A 219 15.07 -3.33 36.19
CA VAL A 219 15.52 -2.30 35.22
C VAL A 219 15.21 -0.87 35.65
N GLU A 220 14.45 -0.67 36.75
CA GLU A 220 13.95 0.66 37.13
C GLU A 220 15.07 1.68 37.32
N PRO A 221 16.19 1.41 38.06
CA PRO A 221 17.22 2.42 38.29
C PRO A 221 17.93 2.85 37.00
N THR A 222 18.19 1.91 36.08
CA THR A 222 18.79 2.21 34.78
C THR A 222 17.83 3.01 33.90
N MET A 223 16.55 2.66 33.87
CA MET A 223 15.54 3.38 33.09
C MET A 223 15.23 4.76 33.69
N ALA A 224 15.34 4.91 35.01
CA ALA A 224 15.26 6.19 35.69
C ALA A 224 16.42 7.09 35.26
N TRP A 225 17.67 6.65 35.40
CA TRP A 225 18.87 7.37 34.97
C TRP A 225 18.81 7.81 33.50
N LEU A 226 18.57 6.87 32.57
CA LEU A 226 18.59 7.15 31.13
C LEU A 226 17.54 8.21 30.70
N TYR A 227 16.40 8.30 31.40
CA TYR A 227 15.23 9.04 30.93
C TYR A 227 14.66 10.06 31.94
N THR A 228 15.30 10.32 33.08
CA THR A 228 14.81 11.27 34.10
C THR A 228 15.90 12.30 34.44
N PRO A 229 15.80 13.56 33.96
CA PRO A 229 16.78 14.60 34.25
C PRO A 229 16.85 14.92 35.75
N VAL A 230 18.06 15.14 36.27
CA VAL A 230 18.38 15.24 37.72
C VAL A 230 17.49 16.22 38.48
N GLN A 231 17.14 17.37 37.89
CA GLN A 231 16.30 18.40 38.53
C GLN A 231 14.81 18.31 38.15
N GLN A 232 14.39 17.25 37.45
CA GLN A 232 13.01 17.04 37.00
C GLN A 232 12.50 15.64 37.39
N THR A 233 12.76 15.22 38.62
CA THR A 233 12.44 13.89 39.18
C THR A 233 10.97 13.46 39.08
N ASN A 234 10.04 14.40 38.81
CA ASN A 234 8.63 14.12 38.57
C ASN A 234 8.25 13.99 37.08
N ARG A 235 9.21 14.00 36.15
CA ARG A 235 9.00 13.96 34.69
C ARG A 235 9.96 12.99 34.01
N THR A 236 9.45 12.11 33.15
CA THR A 236 10.24 11.12 32.41
C THR A 236 10.18 11.40 30.90
N VAL A 237 11.34 11.38 30.24
CA VAL A 237 11.48 11.41 28.78
C VAL A 237 10.92 10.12 28.19
N GLU A 238 9.84 10.23 27.42
CA GLU A 238 9.35 9.09 26.62
C GLU A 238 10.15 8.97 25.32
N TYR A 239 10.65 10.07 24.78
CA TYR A 239 11.47 10.11 23.57
C TYR A 239 12.09 11.49 23.32
N THR A 240 13.13 11.50 22.50
CA THR A 240 13.78 12.71 21.99
C THR A 240 13.78 12.67 20.46
N THR A 241 13.44 13.80 19.85
CA THR A 241 13.56 14.01 18.41
C THR A 241 14.98 14.45 18.07
N TRP A 242 15.58 13.75 17.11
CA TRP A 242 16.89 14.04 16.56
C TRP A 242 16.76 14.58 15.13
N SER A 243 17.60 15.54 14.76
CA SER A 243 17.78 16.04 13.39
C SER A 243 19.16 15.67 12.88
N ASP A 244 19.28 15.33 11.60
CA ASP A 244 20.57 15.44 10.90
C ASP A 244 21.00 16.91 10.87
N VAL A 245 22.30 17.10 10.82
CA VAL A 245 22.98 18.37 10.60
C VAL A 245 23.79 18.25 9.33
N PHE A 246 23.66 19.23 8.45
CA PHE A 246 24.31 19.26 7.15
C PHE A 246 25.29 20.44 7.04
N GLY A 247 26.39 20.25 6.32
CA GLY A 247 27.25 21.34 5.87
C GLY A 247 26.70 21.95 4.58
N CYS A 248 26.64 23.28 4.51
CA CYS A 248 26.27 23.99 3.29
C CYS A 248 27.34 23.82 2.20
N SER A 249 26.97 23.27 1.04
CA SER A 249 27.89 23.06 -0.10
C SER A 249 28.52 24.35 -0.67
N ASN A 250 27.98 25.52 -0.33
CA ASN A 250 28.48 26.82 -0.80
C ASN A 250 29.37 27.56 0.21
N CYS A 251 29.23 27.33 1.51
CA CYS A 251 29.94 28.12 2.54
C CYS A 251 30.41 27.31 3.77
N GLY A 252 30.26 25.98 3.77
CA GLY A 252 30.55 25.10 4.91
C GLY A 252 29.59 25.24 6.10
N GLY A 253 28.85 26.35 6.23
CA GLY A 253 28.00 26.69 7.37
C GLY A 253 26.99 25.60 7.77
N ARG A 254 26.78 25.47 9.09
CA ARG A 254 25.97 24.42 9.73
C ARG A 254 24.47 24.63 9.47
N ILE A 255 23.83 23.67 8.80
CA ILE A 255 22.39 23.64 8.56
C ILE A 255 21.77 22.54 9.43
N VAL A 256 21.13 22.90 10.53
CA VAL A 256 20.27 21.97 11.28
C VAL A 256 19.02 21.74 10.43
N TYR A 257 18.79 20.50 9.99
CA TYR A 257 17.71 20.22 9.03
C TYR A 257 16.32 20.54 9.60
N TRP A 258 16.13 20.40 10.92
CA TRP A 258 14.94 20.86 11.64
C TRP A 258 14.59 22.33 11.37
N ASP A 259 15.52 23.26 11.64
CA ASP A 259 15.22 24.69 11.57
C ASP A 259 14.97 25.13 10.12
N ALA A 260 15.77 24.61 9.17
CA ALA A 260 15.54 24.86 7.75
C ALA A 260 14.19 24.31 7.25
N PHE A 261 13.78 23.11 7.70
CA PHE A 261 12.50 22.48 7.39
C PHE A 261 11.28 23.22 7.96
N GLN A 262 11.46 24.03 9.01
CA GLN A 262 10.40 24.88 9.57
C GLN A 262 10.38 26.27 8.90
N ALA A 263 11.51 26.73 8.36
CA ALA A 263 11.67 28.06 7.77
C ALA A 263 11.27 28.14 6.28
N SER A 264 11.51 27.10 5.47
CA SER A 264 11.04 27.05 4.07
C SER A 264 9.80 26.17 3.92
N GLY A 265 8.82 26.64 3.14
CA GLY A 265 7.66 25.85 2.73
C GLY A 265 7.96 24.83 1.61
N ASP A 266 9.21 24.81 1.14
CA ASP A 266 9.65 24.32 -0.16
C ASP A 266 10.63 23.14 0.00
N ASP A 267 10.74 22.18 -0.94
CA ASP A 267 11.73 21.08 -0.83
C ASP A 267 13.20 21.52 -1.14
N LEU A 268 13.45 22.81 -1.32
CA LEU A 268 14.80 23.42 -1.26
C LEU A 268 15.17 23.84 0.17
N ILE A 269 16.37 23.44 0.61
CA ILE A 269 16.94 23.80 1.91
C ILE A 269 17.73 25.10 1.74
N ARG A 270 17.29 26.17 2.42
CA ARG A 270 18.00 27.45 2.46
C ARG A 270 19.01 27.48 3.59
N CYS A 271 20.26 27.82 3.29
CA CYS A 271 21.30 28.01 4.29
C CYS A 271 21.05 29.28 5.12
N PRO A 272 21.04 29.22 6.47
CA PRO A 272 20.84 30.40 7.31
C PRO A 272 22.06 31.35 7.33
N HIS A 273 23.25 30.88 6.93
CA HIS A 273 24.48 31.68 6.96
C HIS A 273 24.72 32.49 5.67
N CYS A 274 24.55 31.88 4.50
CA CYS A 274 24.81 32.54 3.21
C CYS A 274 23.56 32.74 2.34
N GLY A 275 22.38 32.35 2.82
CA GLY A 275 21.11 32.49 2.09
C GLY A 275 20.93 31.59 0.87
N ALA A 276 21.95 30.83 0.44
CA ALA A 276 21.92 29.94 -0.70
C ALA A 276 20.95 28.76 -0.51
N SER A 277 20.25 28.38 -1.57
CA SER A 277 19.25 27.29 -1.56
C SER A 277 19.78 26.07 -2.30
N ALA A 278 19.77 24.91 -1.65
CA ALA A 278 20.28 23.66 -2.20
C ALA A 278 19.27 22.51 -2.07
N ARG A 279 19.36 21.52 -2.96
CA ARG A 279 18.64 20.25 -2.79
C ARG A 279 19.33 19.45 -1.69
N LYS A 280 18.54 18.77 -0.86
CA LYS A 280 19.07 17.98 0.27
C LYS A 280 20.11 16.91 -0.13
N ALA A 281 20.01 16.36 -1.34
CA ALA A 281 20.94 15.35 -1.83
C ALA A 281 22.34 15.89 -2.17
N SER A 282 22.52 17.21 -2.29
CA SER A 282 23.82 17.87 -2.54
C SER A 282 24.42 18.50 -1.28
N LEU A 283 23.95 18.13 -0.09
CA LEU A 283 24.46 18.59 1.20
C LEU A 283 25.24 17.47 1.90
N THR A 284 26.40 17.80 2.46
CA THR A 284 27.22 16.86 3.24
C THR A 284 26.61 16.64 4.63
N TRP A 285 26.36 15.40 5.04
CA TRP A 285 25.97 15.10 6.43
C TRP A 285 27.21 15.26 7.34
N ILE A 286 27.07 16.01 8.43
CA ILE A 286 28.19 16.34 9.34
C ILE A 286 27.88 16.03 10.82
N GLY A 287 26.78 15.31 11.07
CA GLY A 287 26.36 14.93 12.42
C GLY A 287 24.86 15.02 12.62
N GLU A 288 24.47 15.04 13.90
CA GLU A 288 23.09 14.95 14.35
C GLU A 288 22.94 15.65 15.71
N GLU A 289 21.76 16.18 16.02
CA GLU A 289 21.50 16.81 17.31
C GLU A 289 20.04 16.65 17.79
N PRO A 290 19.79 16.63 19.12
CA PRO A 290 18.45 16.63 19.66
C PRO A 290 17.81 18.03 19.52
N VAL A 291 16.62 18.08 18.91
CA VAL A 291 15.93 19.33 18.55
C VAL A 291 14.59 19.54 19.27
N GLN A 292 14.00 18.47 19.82
CA GLN A 292 12.75 18.52 20.60
C GLN A 292 12.74 17.36 21.61
N THR A 293 12.58 17.63 22.90
CA THR A 293 12.38 16.59 23.94
C THR A 293 10.91 16.53 24.32
N HIS A 294 10.44 15.33 24.68
CA HIS A 294 9.05 15.13 25.06
C HIS A 294 8.94 14.25 26.32
N MET A 295 8.20 14.75 27.32
CA MET A 295 8.16 14.18 28.67
C MET A 295 6.73 13.98 29.20
N THR A 296 6.50 12.87 29.91
CA THR A 296 5.31 12.65 30.74
C THR A 296 5.59 13.05 32.19
N GLU A 297 4.63 13.69 32.86
CA GLU A 297 4.64 13.84 34.32
C GLU A 297 4.22 12.54 35.02
N ARG A 298 4.77 12.26 36.21
CA ARG A 298 4.44 11.06 37.00
C ARG A 298 2.94 11.03 37.31
N GLY A 299 2.28 9.90 37.01
CA GLY A 299 0.83 9.73 37.12
C GLY A 299 0.01 10.31 35.96
N SER A 300 0.59 11.20 35.14
CA SER A 300 -0.06 11.73 33.93
C SER A 300 -0.01 10.73 32.76
N ARG A 301 -0.91 10.92 31.79
CA ARG A 301 -0.83 10.29 30.46
C ARG A 301 -0.59 11.31 29.34
N ARG A 302 -0.43 12.59 29.71
CA ARG A 302 -0.20 13.70 28.79
C ARG A 302 1.30 13.97 28.70
N ILE A 303 1.84 13.83 27.50
CA ILE A 303 3.23 14.14 27.18
C ILE A 303 3.28 15.57 26.66
N SER A 304 4.18 16.35 27.24
CA SER A 304 4.50 17.73 26.87
C SER A 304 5.76 17.76 26.02
N SER A 305 5.97 18.84 25.24
CA SER A 305 7.14 18.98 24.35
C SER A 305 7.81 20.34 24.54
N HIS A 306 9.15 20.36 24.54
CA HIS A 306 9.95 21.58 24.64
C HIS A 306 11.27 21.44 23.87
N LYS A 307 11.98 22.56 23.64
CA LYS A 307 13.33 22.53 23.03
C LYS A 307 14.33 21.96 24.07
N PRO A 308 15.22 21.02 23.73
CA PRO A 308 16.03 20.31 24.72
C PRO A 308 16.88 21.25 25.58
N THR A 309 16.70 21.16 26.89
CA THR A 309 17.39 21.97 27.90
C THR A 309 18.86 21.59 28.02
N ALA A 310 19.67 22.47 28.64
CA ALA A 310 21.08 22.19 28.93
C ALA A 310 21.25 20.91 29.78
N GLN A 311 20.33 20.63 30.70
CA GLN A 311 20.36 19.44 31.57
C GLN A 311 20.07 18.16 30.79
N GLU A 312 19.08 18.17 29.90
CA GLU A 312 18.77 17.01 29.05
C GLU A 312 19.88 16.74 28.03
N LYS A 313 20.54 17.79 27.51
CA LYS A 313 21.73 17.65 26.67
C LYS A 313 22.93 17.10 27.45
N GLY A 314 23.16 17.60 28.67
CA GLY A 314 24.19 17.08 29.58
C GLY A 314 24.00 15.60 29.88
N LEU A 315 22.78 15.17 30.21
CA LEU A 315 22.43 13.77 30.44
C LEU A 315 22.66 12.91 29.18
N ILE A 316 22.35 13.41 27.98
CA ILE A 316 22.67 12.70 26.72
C ILE A 316 24.19 12.51 26.60
N SER A 317 24.99 13.56 26.80
CA SER A 317 26.46 13.47 26.72
C SER A 317 27.07 12.57 27.81
N GLU A 318 26.52 12.56 29.02
CA GLU A 318 26.91 11.66 30.11
C GLU A 318 26.69 10.19 29.73
N ILE A 319 25.52 9.86 29.15
CA ILE A 319 25.18 8.53 28.67
C ILE A 319 26.00 8.15 27.43
N GLU A 320 26.35 9.14 26.59
CA GLU A 320 27.23 8.97 25.43
C GLU A 320 28.70 8.72 25.82
N SER A 321 29.19 9.22 26.96
CA SER A 321 30.49 8.82 27.51
C SER A 321 30.41 7.47 28.25
N ALA A 322 29.44 7.26 29.14
CA ALA A 322 29.38 6.12 30.06
C ALA A 322 29.46 4.74 29.35
N PRO A 323 30.30 3.80 29.82
CA PRO A 323 30.40 2.45 29.23
C PRO A 323 29.12 1.65 29.47
N ILE A 324 28.75 0.76 28.54
CA ILE A 324 27.55 -0.09 28.67
C ILE A 324 27.93 -1.35 29.47
N PRO A 325 27.36 -1.59 30.68
CA PRO A 325 27.82 -2.67 31.57
C PRO A 325 27.13 -4.04 31.29
N GLN A 326 26.39 -4.16 30.19
CA GLN A 326 25.78 -5.40 29.71
C GLN A 326 26.07 -5.60 28.21
N TRP A 327 25.92 -6.84 27.74
CA TRP A 327 26.22 -7.21 26.36
C TRP A 327 25.33 -6.52 25.31
N THR A 328 25.94 -6.13 24.19
CA THR A 328 25.28 -5.54 23.01
C THR A 328 25.67 -6.28 21.72
N PRO A 329 24.79 -6.29 20.69
CA PRO A 329 24.99 -7.08 19.48
C PRO A 329 26.00 -6.45 18.50
N THR A 330 27.11 -7.14 18.23
CA THR A 330 28.20 -6.69 17.34
C THR A 330 28.17 -7.31 15.92
N THR A 331 27.01 -7.80 15.47
CA THR A 331 26.87 -8.47 14.17
C THR A 331 27.11 -7.50 13.00
N VAL A 332 28.11 -7.79 12.15
CA VAL A 332 28.58 -6.90 11.08
C VAL A 332 27.54 -6.62 10.00
N PHE A 333 27.51 -5.37 9.52
CA PHE A 333 26.63 -4.84 8.48
C PHE A 333 27.42 -4.06 7.41
N GLY A 334 27.99 -4.76 6.43
CA GLY A 334 28.78 -4.18 5.34
C GLY A 334 28.03 -4.07 3.99
N ALA A 335 28.77 -3.64 2.96
CA ALA A 335 28.28 -3.48 1.59
C ALA A 335 28.05 -4.81 0.84
N ASP A 336 28.42 -5.94 1.45
CA ASP A 336 28.10 -7.31 1.05
C ASP A 336 26.61 -7.65 1.13
N ARG A 337 25.84 -6.87 1.91
CA ARG A 337 24.41 -7.06 2.18
C ARG A 337 23.51 -6.26 1.25
N GLU A 338 22.48 -6.90 0.69
CA GLU A 338 21.54 -6.30 -0.28
C GLU A 338 20.76 -5.09 0.26
N MET A 339 20.58 -4.96 1.58
CA MET A 339 19.97 -3.80 2.22
C MET A 339 20.92 -2.64 2.54
N TRP A 340 22.24 -2.80 2.37
CA TRP A 340 23.23 -1.75 2.64
C TRP A 340 23.16 -0.59 1.65
N ARG A 341 23.46 0.63 2.13
CA ARG A 341 23.45 1.88 1.35
C ARG A 341 24.51 2.83 1.92
N ALA A 342 25.14 3.65 1.07
CA ALA A 342 26.22 4.56 1.45
C ALA A 342 25.90 5.50 2.64
N SER A 343 24.62 5.88 2.81
CA SER A 343 24.16 6.70 3.95
C SER A 343 24.38 6.05 5.33
N HIS A 344 24.50 4.73 5.42
CA HIS A 344 24.78 4.05 6.69
C HIS A 344 26.24 4.24 7.11
N SER A 345 27.18 4.13 6.15
CA SER A 345 28.61 4.42 6.36
C SER A 345 28.83 5.88 6.76
N ALA A 346 28.16 6.83 6.09
CA ALA A 346 28.20 8.24 6.47
C ALA A 346 27.67 8.53 7.89
N MET A 347 26.82 7.65 8.44
CA MET A 347 26.31 7.72 9.82
C MET A 347 27.12 6.86 10.82
N GLY A 348 28.25 6.28 10.41
CA GLY A 348 29.12 5.43 11.26
C GLY A 348 28.58 4.03 11.54
N ILE A 349 27.60 3.54 10.75
CA ILE A 349 26.90 2.27 11.02
C ILE A 349 27.59 1.13 10.28
N ILE A 350 28.33 0.33 11.04
CA ILE A 350 29.11 -0.84 10.57
C ILE A 350 28.61 -2.18 11.12
N ASP A 351 27.70 -2.16 12.11
CA ASP A 351 27.18 -3.34 12.79
C ASP A 351 25.73 -3.15 13.28
N ALA A 352 25.19 -4.18 13.94
CA ALA A 352 23.86 -4.18 14.52
C ALA A 352 23.69 -3.16 15.67
N ALA A 353 24.74 -2.83 16.43
CA ALA A 353 24.69 -1.84 17.51
C ALA A 353 24.60 -0.40 16.97
N GLY A 354 25.31 -0.08 15.89
CA GLY A 354 25.28 1.23 15.22
C GLY A 354 23.88 1.65 14.74
N PHE A 355 22.97 0.69 14.53
CA PHE A 355 21.56 0.99 14.27
C PHE A 355 20.83 1.63 15.46
N TYR A 356 21.43 1.73 16.64
CA TYR A 356 20.84 2.32 17.84
C TYR A 356 21.62 3.57 18.29
N THR A 357 21.05 4.34 19.21
CA THR A 357 21.80 5.37 19.95
C THR A 357 22.29 4.79 21.27
N LYS A 358 23.35 5.36 21.86
CA LYS A 358 23.99 4.78 23.04
C LYS A 358 23.04 4.68 24.24
N ARG A 359 22.17 5.68 24.46
CA ARG A 359 21.06 5.61 25.44
C ARG A 359 20.13 4.42 25.22
N ASN A 360 19.75 4.14 23.97
CA ASN A 360 18.86 3.02 23.68
C ASN A 360 19.58 1.65 23.71
N LEU A 361 20.89 1.60 23.46
CA LEU A 361 21.69 0.39 23.70
C LEU A 361 21.76 0.04 25.19
N HIS A 362 22.08 1.00 26.07
CA HIS A 362 22.04 0.83 27.52
C HIS A 362 20.70 0.25 27.99
N GLY A 363 19.59 0.87 27.58
CA GLY A 363 18.24 0.43 27.96
C GLY A 363 17.90 -0.98 27.44
N LEU A 364 18.31 -1.34 26.22
CA LEU A 364 18.07 -2.68 25.67
C LEU A 364 18.95 -3.75 26.32
N ALA A 365 20.22 -3.45 26.57
CA ALA A 365 21.18 -4.40 27.14
C ALA A 365 20.82 -4.74 28.60
N ALA A 366 20.52 -3.72 29.42
CA ALA A 366 20.04 -3.92 30.79
C ALA A 366 18.71 -4.71 30.82
N LEU A 367 17.77 -4.41 29.92
CA LEU A 367 16.50 -5.13 29.80
C LEU A 367 16.67 -6.59 29.38
N ARG A 368 17.52 -6.88 28.38
CA ARG A 368 17.83 -8.26 27.97
C ARG A 368 18.46 -9.04 29.13
N HIS A 369 19.41 -8.44 29.83
CA HIS A 369 20.08 -9.07 30.97
C HIS A 369 19.10 -9.38 32.11
N ALA A 370 18.22 -8.44 32.48
CA ALA A 370 17.18 -8.65 33.48
C ALA A 370 16.18 -9.75 33.07
N ILE A 371 15.87 -9.88 31.78
CA ILE A 371 15.03 -10.97 31.25
C ILE A 371 15.76 -12.32 31.33
N LEU A 372 17.04 -12.39 30.97
CA LEU A 372 17.83 -13.63 31.04
C LEU A 372 18.04 -14.15 32.48
N ALA A 373 17.90 -13.28 33.49
CA ALA A 373 17.94 -13.66 34.89
C ALA A 373 16.68 -14.41 35.39
N GLU A 374 15.56 -14.39 34.64
CA GLU A 374 14.35 -15.18 34.98
C GLU A 374 14.68 -16.68 34.97
N PRO A 375 14.57 -17.41 36.10
CA PRO A 375 14.94 -18.82 36.18
C PRO A 375 14.01 -19.75 35.39
N ASP A 376 12.71 -19.43 35.25
CA ASP A 376 11.81 -20.23 34.43
C ASP A 376 12.09 -19.99 32.93
N LEU A 377 12.56 -21.03 32.24
CA LEU A 377 12.92 -20.95 30.82
C LEU A 377 11.75 -20.48 29.94
N ARG A 378 10.51 -20.87 30.26
CA ARG A 378 9.33 -20.56 29.45
C ARG A 378 8.82 -19.14 29.70
N LEU A 379 8.92 -18.63 30.94
CA LEU A 379 8.71 -17.21 31.24
C LEU A 379 9.80 -16.33 30.63
N ARG A 380 11.07 -16.75 30.69
CA ARG A 380 12.22 -16.09 30.05
C ARG A 380 12.02 -15.97 28.54
N GLU A 381 11.70 -17.08 27.86
CA GLU A 381 11.43 -17.08 26.41
C GLU A 381 10.25 -16.16 26.04
N ALA A 382 9.17 -16.17 26.82
CA ALA A 382 8.02 -15.28 26.64
C ALA A 382 8.36 -13.79 26.84
N LEU A 383 9.22 -13.47 27.80
CA LEU A 383 9.74 -12.12 28.01
C LEU A 383 10.69 -11.70 26.87
N LEU A 384 11.54 -12.61 26.38
CA LEU A 384 12.37 -12.39 25.20
C LEU A 384 11.54 -12.15 23.93
N PHE A 385 10.39 -12.82 23.79
CA PHE A 385 9.42 -12.56 22.72
C PHE A 385 8.81 -11.15 22.83
N ALA A 386 8.57 -10.66 24.05
CA ALA A 386 8.19 -9.27 24.25
C ALA A 386 9.34 -8.28 23.92
N PHE A 387 10.60 -8.67 24.16
CA PHE A 387 11.80 -7.88 23.85
C PHE A 387 12.08 -7.80 22.34
N THR A 388 12.16 -8.93 21.63
CA THR A 388 12.33 -8.96 20.16
C THR A 388 11.19 -8.23 19.46
N GLY A 389 9.98 -8.25 20.03
CA GLY A 389 8.83 -7.49 19.54
C GLY A 389 8.97 -5.96 19.64
N CYS A 390 10.03 -5.45 20.29
CA CYS A 390 10.36 -4.02 20.34
C CYS A 390 11.78 -3.62 19.90
N VAL A 391 12.78 -4.52 19.75
CA VAL A 391 14.17 -4.10 19.40
C VAL A 391 14.25 -3.24 18.13
N ASN A 392 13.61 -3.67 17.05
CA ASN A 392 13.53 -2.93 15.76
C ASN A 392 13.12 -1.45 15.94
N ARG A 393 12.39 -1.14 17.02
CA ARG A 393 11.72 0.12 17.34
C ARG A 393 12.43 0.99 18.38
N ALA A 394 13.51 0.50 18.95
CA ALA A 394 14.48 1.30 19.70
C ALA A 394 15.60 1.84 18.79
N SER A 395 15.65 1.42 17.52
CA SER A 395 16.69 1.76 16.53
C SER A 395 16.50 3.12 15.83
N ARG A 396 17.58 3.72 15.35
CA ARG A 396 17.68 4.94 14.51
C ARG A 396 16.84 4.89 13.23
N ARG A 397 16.44 3.70 12.76
CA ARG A 397 15.50 3.53 11.62
C ARG A 397 14.13 4.13 11.92
N TYR A 398 13.86 4.41 13.19
CA TYR A 398 12.66 5.04 13.69
C TYR A 398 12.62 6.55 13.35
N GLN A 399 11.65 6.91 12.53
CA GLN A 399 11.61 7.96 11.52
C GLN A 399 10.71 9.18 11.97
N TRP A 400 11.02 10.51 11.78
CA TRP A 400 10.30 11.79 12.24
C TRP A 400 9.78 12.77 11.11
N ASN A 401 8.87 13.70 11.46
CA ASN A 401 8.28 14.96 10.92
C ASN A 401 7.23 15.40 11.97
N ALA A 402 6.62 16.57 11.95
CA ALA A 402 5.71 17.00 13.03
C ALA A 402 4.38 16.19 13.25
N LYS A 403 4.24 14.91 12.81
CA LYS A 403 3.08 13.98 12.52
C LYS A 403 2.19 13.28 13.57
N ARG A 404 2.74 12.38 14.39
CA ARG A 404 2.38 10.96 14.11
C ARG A 404 3.54 9.97 13.93
N PRO A 405 4.00 9.08 14.85
CA PRO A 405 5.26 8.33 14.75
C PRO A 405 5.19 7.20 13.74
N THR A 406 6.18 7.09 12.85
CA THR A 406 6.07 6.35 11.60
C THR A 406 6.97 5.13 11.45
N ASN A 407 6.37 3.96 11.14
CA ASN A 407 6.99 2.66 11.37
C ASN A 407 8.40 2.52 10.75
N VAL A 408 9.23 1.62 11.27
CA VAL A 408 10.47 1.28 10.58
C VAL A 408 10.12 0.67 9.22
N MET A 409 10.52 1.33 8.13
CA MET A 409 10.07 1.01 6.77
C MET A 409 10.40 -0.45 6.43
N THR A 410 9.37 -1.29 6.35
CA THR A 410 9.49 -2.74 6.18
C THR A 410 10.25 -3.11 4.91
N GLY A 411 11.04 -4.18 4.98
CA GLY A 411 11.88 -4.62 3.86
C GLY A 411 13.07 -3.70 3.54
N THR A 412 13.41 -2.74 4.41
CA THR A 412 14.61 -1.90 4.26
C THR A 412 15.24 -1.56 5.60
N LEU A 413 16.56 -1.35 5.64
CA LEU A 413 17.29 -0.88 6.81
C LEU A 413 17.38 0.67 6.91
N TYR A 414 16.57 1.39 6.12
CA TYR A 414 16.62 2.85 5.95
C TYR A 414 16.51 3.69 7.24
N ILE A 415 17.43 4.64 7.39
CA ILE A 415 17.45 5.72 8.39
C ILE A 415 17.23 7.06 7.68
N SER A 416 16.62 8.04 8.35
CA SER A 416 16.14 9.25 7.68
C SER A 416 16.12 10.48 8.59
N SER A 417 16.55 11.62 8.03
CA SER A 417 17.20 12.78 8.65
C SER A 417 16.50 13.61 9.71
N LEU A 418 15.33 13.18 10.13
CA LEU A 418 14.69 13.65 11.34
C LEU A 418 14.16 12.36 11.93
N ARG A 419 14.46 12.02 13.17
CA ARG A 419 14.20 10.68 13.70
C ARG A 419 13.96 10.73 15.20
N TYR A 420 13.79 9.57 15.83
CA TYR A 420 13.71 9.52 17.28
C TYR A 420 14.58 8.45 17.88
N GLU A 421 14.85 8.74 19.14
CA GLU A 421 15.25 7.82 20.17
C GLU A 421 14.08 7.69 21.15
N TRP A 422 13.79 6.47 21.59
CA TRP A 422 12.58 6.18 22.37
C TRP A 422 12.88 5.40 23.63
N ASN A 423 12.19 5.75 24.72
CA ASN A 423 12.24 5.07 26.01
C ASN A 423 11.98 3.57 25.86
N VAL A 424 13.04 2.78 26.03
CA VAL A 424 13.04 1.32 25.80
C VAL A 424 12.02 0.62 26.69
N TRP A 425 11.94 0.99 27.98
CA TRP A 425 10.96 0.41 28.91
C TRP A 425 9.52 0.63 28.45
N SER A 426 9.19 1.84 27.99
CA SER A 426 7.85 2.12 27.47
C SER A 426 7.58 1.35 26.16
N LEU A 427 8.57 1.13 25.28
CA LEU A 427 8.42 0.24 24.12
C LEU A 427 8.08 -1.19 24.56
N PHE A 428 8.90 -1.77 25.42
CA PHE A 428 8.80 -3.15 25.91
C PHE A 428 7.48 -3.41 26.64
N ARG A 429 7.15 -2.60 27.67
CA ARG A 429 5.91 -2.74 28.47
C ARG A 429 4.65 -2.80 27.62
N ARG A 430 4.59 -2.04 26.51
CA ARG A 430 3.45 -2.05 25.58
C ARG A 430 3.38 -3.32 24.72
N LYS A 431 4.54 -3.93 24.42
CA LYS A 431 4.65 -5.19 23.68
C LYS A 431 4.42 -6.40 24.60
N ALA A 432 4.96 -6.42 25.82
CA ALA A 432 4.61 -7.44 26.82
C ALA A 432 3.09 -7.50 27.06
N ALA A 433 2.42 -6.35 27.09
CA ALA A 433 0.95 -6.31 27.15
C ALA A 433 0.24 -6.87 25.90
N ASP A 434 0.84 -6.86 24.70
CA ASP A 434 0.31 -7.58 23.52
C ASP A 434 0.49 -9.10 23.64
N VAL A 435 1.60 -9.55 24.23
CA VAL A 435 1.91 -10.97 24.47
C VAL A 435 0.98 -11.57 25.53
N LEU A 436 0.76 -10.86 26.65
CA LEU A 436 -0.19 -11.28 27.69
C LEU A 436 -1.58 -11.55 27.11
N ARG A 437 -2.13 -10.59 26.34
CA ARG A 437 -3.43 -10.75 25.65
C ARG A 437 -3.49 -11.93 24.70
N TYR A 438 -2.35 -12.35 24.15
CA TYR A 438 -2.30 -13.53 23.29
C TYR A 438 -2.41 -14.81 24.11
N TYR A 439 -1.64 -14.96 25.19
CA TYR A 439 -1.70 -16.13 26.07
C TYR A 439 -3.02 -16.24 26.83
N GLU A 440 -3.63 -15.12 27.23
CA GLU A 440 -5.01 -15.05 27.75
C GLU A 440 -6.07 -15.53 26.73
N SER A 441 -5.74 -15.57 25.43
CA SER A 441 -6.63 -15.97 24.33
C SER A 441 -6.23 -17.28 23.64
N PHE A 442 -5.26 -18.02 24.19
CA PHE A 442 -4.74 -19.23 23.57
C PHE A 442 -5.73 -20.41 23.71
N PRO A 443 -5.96 -21.23 22.66
CA PRO A 443 -6.91 -22.35 22.74
C PRO A 443 -6.48 -23.41 23.74
N VAL A 444 -7.43 -23.91 24.53
CA VAL A 444 -7.24 -25.12 25.36
C VAL A 444 -7.18 -26.32 24.42
N THR A 445 -6.07 -27.05 24.44
CA THR A 445 -5.77 -28.13 23.50
C THR A 445 -4.92 -29.21 24.16
N SER A 446 -5.01 -30.45 23.68
CA SER A 446 -4.19 -31.59 24.16
C SER A 446 -2.97 -31.87 23.26
N ALA A 447 -2.99 -31.34 22.04
CA ALA A 447 -1.90 -31.48 21.07
C ALA A 447 -0.68 -30.64 21.45
N LYS A 448 0.47 -30.99 20.85
CA LYS A 448 1.78 -30.36 21.08
C LYS A 448 2.42 -29.89 19.78
N ALA A 449 3.31 -28.91 19.88
CA ALA A 449 4.05 -28.39 18.76
C ALA A 449 5.52 -28.21 19.13
N ASP A 450 6.40 -28.97 18.49
CA ASP A 450 7.85 -28.82 18.62
C ASP A 450 8.38 -27.87 17.54
N VAL A 451 9.39 -27.06 17.89
CA VAL A 451 9.96 -26.04 17.00
C VAL A 451 11.48 -26.07 17.10
N TYR A 452 12.15 -26.30 15.98
CA TYR A 452 13.60 -26.51 15.89
C TYR A 452 14.23 -25.75 14.69
N GLN A 453 15.54 -25.54 14.71
CA GLN A 453 16.27 -24.82 13.67
C GLN A 453 17.00 -25.80 12.75
N ARG A 454 16.58 -25.87 11.48
CA ARG A 454 17.18 -26.74 10.44
C ARG A 454 16.81 -26.24 9.04
N SER A 455 17.59 -26.62 8.03
CA SER A 455 17.25 -26.34 6.63
C SER A 455 16.06 -27.20 6.18
N ALA A 456 15.23 -26.68 5.27
CA ALA A 456 14.21 -27.48 4.59
C ALA A 456 14.82 -28.53 3.64
N THR A 457 16.09 -28.37 3.24
CA THR A 457 16.86 -29.32 2.42
C THR A 457 17.49 -30.47 3.21
N ASP A 458 17.29 -30.52 4.53
CA ASP A 458 17.73 -31.63 5.40
C ASP A 458 16.71 -31.85 6.52
N LEU A 459 15.84 -32.83 6.35
CA LEU A 459 14.86 -33.32 7.32
C LEU A 459 15.21 -34.74 7.79
N SER A 460 16.49 -35.13 7.76
CA SER A 460 16.96 -36.48 8.12
C SER A 460 16.65 -36.91 9.57
N CYS A 461 16.35 -35.96 10.46
CA CYS A 461 15.83 -36.21 11.81
C CYS A 461 14.36 -36.67 11.85
N ILE A 462 13.64 -36.64 10.72
CA ILE A 462 12.29 -37.17 10.55
C ILE A 462 12.40 -38.46 9.71
N PRO A 463 11.94 -39.61 10.21
CA PRO A 463 11.89 -40.85 9.44
C PRO A 463 10.98 -40.74 8.20
N ASP A 464 11.23 -41.60 7.22
CA ASP A 464 10.35 -41.81 6.07
C ASP A 464 8.93 -42.16 6.55
N ASP A 465 7.92 -41.76 5.78
CA ASP A 465 6.49 -42.02 6.05
C ASP A 465 5.95 -41.59 7.45
N ALA A 466 6.64 -40.68 8.15
CA ALA A 466 6.29 -40.28 9.52
C ALA A 466 5.27 -39.12 9.63
N ILE A 467 5.03 -38.38 8.55
CA ILE A 467 4.24 -37.14 8.57
C ILE A 467 2.88 -37.31 7.89
N ASP A 468 1.84 -36.72 8.49
CA ASP A 468 0.46 -36.86 8.01
C ASP A 468 0.07 -35.82 6.95
N LEU A 469 0.59 -34.60 7.10
CA LEU A 469 0.40 -33.45 6.21
C LEU A 469 1.64 -32.55 6.27
N VAL A 470 2.14 -32.11 5.11
CA VAL A 470 3.17 -31.05 5.03
C VAL A 470 2.53 -29.74 4.55
N PHE A 471 2.92 -28.59 5.10
CA PHE A 471 2.51 -27.26 4.65
C PHE A 471 3.73 -26.32 4.62
N VAL A 472 3.98 -25.56 3.54
CA VAL A 472 5.18 -24.73 3.36
C VAL A 472 4.89 -23.38 2.66
N ASP A 473 5.57 -22.29 3.06
CA ASP A 473 5.48 -20.93 2.44
C ASP A 473 6.90 -20.39 2.09
N PRO A 474 7.61 -20.98 1.10
CA PRO A 474 9.04 -20.75 0.85
C PRO A 474 9.37 -19.36 0.22
N PRO A 475 10.66 -18.93 0.21
CA PRO A 475 11.05 -17.60 -0.23
C PRO A 475 10.78 -17.31 -1.72
N PHE A 476 10.59 -16.02 -2.06
CA PHE A 476 9.92 -15.61 -3.30
C PHE A 476 10.87 -15.00 -4.36
N GLY A 477 11.93 -15.70 -4.75
CA GLY A 477 12.94 -15.18 -5.68
C GLY A 477 13.73 -14.00 -5.09
N SER A 478 13.76 -12.84 -5.77
CA SER A 478 14.53 -11.64 -5.35
C SER A 478 13.70 -10.55 -4.64
N ASN A 479 12.50 -10.93 -4.17
CA ASN A 479 11.53 -10.02 -3.59
C ASN A 479 11.82 -9.61 -2.13
N ILE A 480 12.37 -10.52 -1.31
CA ILE A 480 12.69 -10.31 0.11
C ILE A 480 13.99 -11.04 0.43
N PHE A 481 14.88 -10.40 1.19
CA PHE A 481 16.08 -11.01 1.75
C PHE A 481 15.85 -11.19 3.26
N TYR A 482 15.55 -12.41 3.70
CA TYR A 482 15.10 -12.69 5.06
C TYR A 482 16.23 -12.54 6.08
N ALA A 483 17.45 -13.02 5.80
CA ALA A 483 18.58 -12.86 6.72
C ALA A 483 18.93 -11.38 6.98
N ASP A 484 18.84 -10.52 5.97
CA ASP A 484 18.98 -9.06 6.10
C ASP A 484 17.79 -8.43 6.83
N SER A 485 16.57 -8.91 6.57
CA SER A 485 15.34 -8.38 7.18
C SER A 485 15.18 -8.79 8.65
N SER A 486 15.75 -9.92 9.06
CA SER A 486 15.76 -10.47 10.42
C SER A 486 17.00 -10.08 11.23
N LEU A 487 18.03 -9.47 10.60
CA LEU A 487 19.31 -9.11 11.21
C LEU A 487 19.21 -8.49 12.62
N LEU A 488 18.30 -7.53 12.84
CA LEU A 488 18.14 -6.88 14.15
C LEU A 488 17.42 -7.73 15.21
N TRP A 489 16.79 -8.85 14.84
CA TRP A 489 16.30 -9.85 15.80
C TRP A 489 17.38 -10.88 16.09
N ASP A 490 17.91 -11.50 15.03
CA ASP A 490 19.03 -12.45 15.06
C ASP A 490 20.18 -11.95 15.93
N ALA A 491 20.69 -10.75 15.63
CA ALA A 491 21.81 -10.15 16.36
C ALA A 491 21.51 -9.98 17.86
N TRP A 492 20.27 -9.63 18.25
CA TRP A 492 19.84 -9.52 19.65
C TRP A 492 19.52 -10.87 20.31
N LEU A 493 19.24 -11.92 19.54
CA LEU A 493 19.11 -13.29 20.05
C LEU A 493 20.50 -13.88 20.33
N GLY A 494 21.49 -13.56 19.49
CA GLY A 494 22.89 -13.97 19.63
C GLY A 494 23.39 -14.90 18.51
N SER A 495 22.55 -15.20 17.52
CA SER A 495 22.84 -16.08 16.39
C SER A 495 22.25 -15.48 15.11
N ALA A 496 22.92 -15.67 13.97
CA ALA A 496 22.53 -15.10 12.68
C ALA A 496 22.07 -16.18 11.69
N THR A 497 21.03 -15.88 10.91
CA THR A 497 20.60 -16.67 9.75
C THR A 497 21.73 -16.73 8.71
N ASP A 498 22.07 -17.92 8.22
CA ASP A 498 23.04 -18.06 7.13
C ASP A 498 22.45 -17.59 5.79
N GLN A 499 23.10 -16.61 5.18
CA GLN A 499 22.73 -16.07 3.87
C GLN A 499 23.07 -17.05 2.73
N ASN A 500 24.03 -17.95 2.95
CA ASN A 500 24.50 -18.87 1.91
C ASN A 500 23.50 -20.03 1.73
N ALA A 501 22.92 -20.54 2.82
CA ALA A 501 21.79 -21.48 2.78
C ALA A 501 20.42 -20.84 2.45
N GLU A 502 20.24 -19.51 2.52
CA GLU A 502 18.95 -18.86 2.23
C GLU A 502 18.52 -19.01 0.74
N ILE A 503 17.35 -19.59 0.47
CA ILE A 503 16.84 -19.88 -0.89
C ILE A 503 16.24 -18.63 -1.57
N VAL A 504 17.06 -17.61 -1.83
CA VAL A 504 16.66 -16.33 -2.47
C VAL A 504 17.57 -15.96 -3.64
N VAL A 505 17.02 -15.22 -4.62
CA VAL A 505 17.76 -14.72 -5.78
C VAL A 505 18.35 -13.34 -5.48
N ASN A 506 19.63 -13.12 -5.77
CA ASN A 506 20.29 -11.84 -5.54
C ASN A 506 20.19 -10.91 -6.76
N GLN A 507 20.26 -9.60 -6.53
CA GLN A 507 20.24 -8.58 -7.60
C GLN A 507 21.57 -7.81 -7.72
N LYS A 508 22.43 -7.86 -6.69
CA LYS A 508 23.73 -7.15 -6.67
C LYS A 508 24.91 -8.02 -6.25
N ARG A 509 24.65 -9.12 -5.51
CA ARG A 509 25.68 -10.06 -5.04
C ARG A 509 26.08 -11.04 -6.15
N THR A 510 27.39 -11.20 -6.41
CA THR A 510 27.89 -12.09 -7.47
C THR A 510 28.05 -13.54 -6.98
N ARG A 511 28.01 -14.53 -7.90
CA ARG A 511 28.22 -15.96 -7.58
C ARG A 511 29.50 -16.22 -6.77
N ALA A 512 30.59 -15.53 -7.10
CA ALA A 512 31.90 -15.71 -6.44
C ALA A 512 31.90 -15.40 -4.94
N VAL A 513 30.92 -14.62 -4.44
CA VAL A 513 30.73 -14.33 -3.01
C VAL A 513 29.41 -14.92 -2.49
N GLY A 514 28.88 -15.98 -3.11
CA GLY A 514 27.67 -16.69 -2.65
C GLY A 514 26.33 -16.09 -3.10
N GLY A 515 26.33 -15.23 -4.13
CA GLY A 515 25.09 -14.74 -4.74
C GLY A 515 24.42 -15.80 -5.62
N LYS A 516 23.09 -15.95 -5.52
CA LYS A 516 22.31 -16.95 -6.26
C LYS A 516 21.50 -16.33 -7.41
N ASP A 517 21.39 -17.08 -8.50
CA ASP A 517 20.51 -16.79 -9.64
C ASP A 517 19.30 -17.74 -9.66
N ILE A 518 18.48 -17.65 -10.72
CA ILE A 518 17.23 -18.40 -10.85
C ILE A 518 17.42 -19.92 -10.92
N ALA A 519 18.56 -20.39 -11.45
CA ALA A 519 18.86 -21.83 -11.55
C ALA A 519 19.31 -22.39 -10.19
N ALA A 520 20.17 -21.66 -9.47
CA ALA A 520 20.55 -22.01 -8.11
C ALA A 520 19.36 -21.98 -7.12
N TYR A 521 18.42 -21.07 -7.33
CA TYR A 521 17.15 -21.01 -6.60
C TYR A 521 16.25 -22.23 -6.87
N GLY A 522 16.13 -22.66 -8.14
CA GLY A 522 15.35 -23.85 -8.52
C GLY A 522 15.88 -25.14 -7.90
N GLY A 523 17.20 -25.38 -7.95
CA GLY A 523 17.82 -26.59 -7.41
C GLY A 523 17.57 -26.78 -5.91
N LEU A 524 17.79 -25.72 -5.11
CA LEU A 524 17.56 -25.75 -3.66
C LEU A 524 16.08 -25.94 -3.27
N LEU A 525 15.14 -25.50 -4.11
CA LEU A 525 13.72 -25.85 -3.93
C LEU A 525 13.43 -27.32 -4.25
N GLY A 526 14.10 -27.90 -5.26
CA GLY A 526 13.99 -29.32 -5.59
C GLY A 526 14.44 -30.21 -4.43
N GLU A 527 15.59 -29.91 -3.83
CA GLU A 527 16.08 -30.58 -2.61
C GLU A 527 15.07 -30.50 -1.46
N ALA A 528 14.52 -29.31 -1.18
CA ALA A 528 13.56 -29.11 -0.09
C ALA A 528 12.20 -29.81 -0.34
N PHE A 529 11.77 -29.90 -1.60
CA PHE A 529 10.56 -30.65 -1.96
C PHE A 529 10.79 -32.16 -1.98
N ALA A 530 12.00 -32.64 -2.28
CA ALA A 530 12.34 -34.06 -2.19
C ALA A 530 12.30 -34.56 -0.74
N GLU A 531 12.85 -33.80 0.21
CA GLU A 531 12.73 -34.13 1.64
C GLU A 531 11.27 -34.07 2.12
N ALA A 532 10.48 -33.09 1.67
CA ALA A 532 9.04 -33.04 1.95
C ALA A 532 8.26 -34.22 1.35
N SER A 533 8.74 -34.80 0.23
CA SER A 533 8.19 -36.00 -0.41
C SER A 533 8.50 -37.27 0.38
N ARG A 534 9.75 -37.41 0.88
CA ARG A 534 10.24 -38.56 1.67
C ARG A 534 9.55 -38.72 3.02
N VAL A 535 9.38 -37.63 3.77
CA VAL A 535 8.81 -37.69 5.13
C VAL A 535 7.27 -37.85 5.14
N LEU A 536 6.62 -37.57 4.01
CA LEU A 536 5.17 -37.63 3.86
C LEU A 536 4.71 -39.08 3.62
N ARG A 537 3.83 -39.60 4.49
CA ARG A 537 3.31 -40.98 4.41
C ARG A 537 2.57 -41.29 3.10
N PRO A 538 2.44 -42.58 2.69
CA PRO A 538 1.96 -42.92 1.35
C PRO A 538 0.47 -42.61 1.19
N GLY A 539 0.15 -41.73 0.25
CA GLY A 539 -1.20 -41.20 0.05
C GLY A 539 -1.56 -40.00 0.94
N GLY A 540 -0.62 -39.48 1.74
CA GLY A 540 -0.72 -38.20 2.44
C GLY A 540 -0.77 -37.00 1.47
N ARG A 541 -0.74 -35.78 2.01
CA ARG A 541 -0.75 -34.54 1.22
C ARG A 541 0.34 -33.56 1.66
N ALA A 542 0.88 -32.81 0.71
CA ALA A 542 1.66 -31.60 0.96
C ALA A 542 0.89 -30.38 0.45
N VAL A 543 1.14 -29.19 1.00
CA VAL A 543 0.52 -27.92 0.57
C VAL A 543 1.57 -26.82 0.46
N LEU A 544 1.78 -26.30 -0.75
CA LEU A 544 2.72 -25.22 -1.02
C LEU A 544 1.97 -23.89 -1.18
N ALA A 545 2.14 -22.97 -0.24
CA ALA A 545 1.74 -21.58 -0.38
C ALA A 545 2.82 -20.81 -1.14
N PHE A 546 2.50 -20.24 -2.31
CA PHE A 546 3.49 -19.49 -3.11
C PHE A 546 2.87 -18.37 -3.95
N SER A 547 3.67 -17.34 -4.29
CA SER A 547 3.31 -16.39 -5.35
C SER A 547 4.48 -15.58 -5.85
N ASN A 548 4.56 -15.42 -7.17
CA ASN A 548 5.38 -14.42 -7.84
C ASN A 548 4.60 -13.78 -9.01
N SER A 549 5.13 -12.69 -9.55
CA SER A 549 4.65 -12.02 -10.78
C SER A 549 5.57 -12.27 -11.98
N ASP A 550 6.77 -12.81 -11.75
CA ASP A 550 7.75 -13.24 -12.76
C ASP A 550 7.48 -14.71 -13.12
N ASP A 551 7.18 -14.99 -14.39
CA ASP A 551 6.85 -16.33 -14.89
C ASP A 551 8.04 -17.29 -14.83
N ARG A 552 9.27 -16.78 -14.94
CA ARG A 552 10.51 -17.57 -14.83
C ARG A 552 10.69 -18.16 -13.44
N VAL A 553 10.18 -17.47 -12.40
CA VAL A 553 10.17 -18.00 -11.02
C VAL A 553 9.13 -19.11 -10.87
N TRP A 554 7.99 -19.01 -11.54
CA TRP A 554 6.99 -20.07 -11.56
C TRP A 554 7.47 -21.31 -12.33
N THR A 555 8.18 -21.15 -13.45
CA THR A 555 8.80 -22.27 -14.18
C THR A 555 9.77 -23.04 -13.27
N ALA A 556 10.68 -22.35 -12.58
CA ALA A 556 11.62 -22.99 -11.66
C ALA A 556 10.94 -23.73 -10.49
N VAL A 557 9.79 -23.25 -9.99
CA VAL A 557 8.98 -23.95 -8.98
C VAL A 557 8.29 -25.19 -9.57
N GLN A 558 7.80 -25.13 -10.82
CA GLN A 558 7.17 -26.26 -11.49
C GLN A 558 8.15 -27.40 -11.76
N ASP A 559 9.41 -27.06 -12.11
CA ASP A 559 10.50 -28.02 -12.25
C ASP A 559 10.84 -28.68 -10.90
N ALA A 560 11.09 -27.88 -9.86
CA ALA A 560 11.42 -28.37 -8.52
C ALA A 560 10.39 -29.37 -7.94
N ILE A 561 9.08 -29.10 -8.10
CA ILE A 561 8.01 -30.02 -7.64
C ILE A 561 8.08 -31.36 -8.39
N SER A 562 8.34 -31.29 -9.70
CA SER A 562 8.35 -32.44 -10.59
C SER A 562 9.54 -33.37 -10.32
N ASP A 563 10.70 -32.79 -10.08
CA ASP A 563 11.95 -33.56 -9.88
C ASP A 563 12.01 -34.19 -8.49
N ALA A 564 11.30 -33.61 -7.51
CA ALA A 564 11.02 -34.17 -6.19
C ALA A 564 10.02 -35.36 -6.17
N GLY A 565 9.54 -35.81 -7.33
CA GLY A 565 8.59 -36.93 -7.43
C GLY A 565 7.16 -36.59 -6.95
N LEU A 566 6.81 -35.31 -6.88
CA LEU A 566 5.48 -34.82 -6.50
C LEU A 566 4.67 -34.38 -7.73
N GLU A 567 3.34 -34.36 -7.59
CA GLU A 567 2.44 -33.73 -8.55
C GLU A 567 1.35 -32.87 -7.90
N VAL A 568 0.89 -31.83 -8.61
CA VAL A 568 -0.15 -30.90 -8.13
C VAL A 568 -1.53 -31.50 -8.39
N LEU A 569 -2.16 -32.01 -7.33
CA LEU A 569 -3.47 -32.68 -7.38
C LEU A 569 -4.62 -31.67 -7.44
N THR A 570 -4.55 -30.63 -6.60
CA THR A 570 -5.46 -29.48 -6.61
C THR A 570 -4.69 -28.22 -6.22
N ALA A 571 -5.25 -27.04 -6.48
CA ALA A 571 -4.64 -25.79 -6.09
C ALA A 571 -5.73 -24.75 -5.79
N HIS A 572 -5.49 -23.90 -4.81
CA HIS A 572 -6.50 -23.04 -4.17
C HIS A 572 -5.96 -21.60 -4.06
N VAL A 573 -6.86 -20.61 -3.94
CA VAL A 573 -6.51 -19.18 -3.87
C VAL A 573 -6.54 -18.70 -2.41
N LEU A 574 -5.49 -18.05 -1.96
CA LEU A 574 -5.36 -17.51 -0.60
C LEU A 574 -5.29 -15.97 -0.62
N ASP A 575 -6.38 -15.31 -0.24
CA ASP A 575 -6.42 -13.86 -0.03
C ASP A 575 -6.08 -13.52 1.42
N LYS A 576 -4.82 -13.10 1.63
CA LYS A 576 -4.31 -12.64 2.94
C LYS A 576 -4.79 -11.21 3.29
N GLY A 577 -5.83 -10.69 2.64
CA GLY A 577 -6.58 -9.45 2.91
C GLY A 577 -5.82 -8.13 2.68
N GLN A 578 -4.52 -8.20 2.34
CA GLN A 578 -3.62 -7.06 2.11
C GLN A 578 -2.43 -7.51 1.24
N PRO A 579 -1.90 -6.64 0.35
CA PRO A 579 -0.74 -6.94 -0.48
C PRO A 579 0.46 -7.48 0.30
N SER A 580 1.21 -8.35 -0.36
CA SER A 580 2.36 -9.04 0.22
C SER A 580 3.55 -8.10 0.38
N ILE A 581 4.42 -8.40 1.35
CA ILE A 581 5.61 -7.59 1.69
C ILE A 581 6.70 -7.67 0.60
N LYS A 582 6.49 -8.53 -0.41
CA LYS A 582 7.37 -8.86 -1.54
C LYS A 582 7.87 -7.65 -2.37
N GLY A 583 7.25 -6.47 -2.27
CA GLY A 583 7.70 -5.24 -2.93
C GLY A 583 8.77 -4.44 -2.15
N VAL A 584 10.00 -4.97 -2.02
CA VAL A 584 11.13 -4.24 -1.40
C VAL A 584 11.58 -3.06 -2.26
N LYS A 585 11.76 -1.87 -1.67
CA LYS A 585 12.18 -0.66 -2.40
C LYS A 585 13.68 -0.66 -2.72
N GLY A 586 14.02 -1.06 -3.95
CA GLY A 586 15.30 -0.79 -4.59
C GLY A 586 15.46 0.68 -4.99
N GLN A 587 16.70 1.14 -5.20
CA GLN A 587 17.02 2.54 -5.57
C GLN A 587 16.57 2.93 -6.99
N LEU A 588 16.02 2.00 -7.77
CA LEU A 588 15.57 2.20 -9.16
C LEU A 588 14.05 1.97 -9.37
N GLY A 589 13.27 1.74 -8.30
CA GLY A 589 11.80 1.55 -8.37
C GLY A 589 11.38 0.16 -8.86
N LYS A 590 10.67 -0.62 -8.02
CA LYS A 590 10.50 -2.07 -8.22
C LYS A 590 9.05 -2.55 -8.42
N GLU A 591 8.87 -3.34 -9.48
CA GLU A 591 8.17 -4.65 -9.58
C GLU A 591 6.66 -4.76 -9.22
N HIS A 592 5.91 -5.51 -10.05
CA HIS A 592 4.44 -5.60 -10.04
C HIS A 592 3.88 -6.84 -9.29
N VAL A 593 4.17 -6.98 -8.00
CA VAL A 593 3.88 -8.22 -7.26
C VAL A 593 2.40 -8.44 -6.92
N THR A 594 1.94 -9.69 -6.93
CA THR A 594 0.59 -10.20 -6.61
C THR A 594 0.07 -9.86 -5.19
N ARG A 595 -1.23 -10.07 -4.92
CA ARG A 595 -1.85 -9.99 -3.56
C ARG A 595 -2.20 -11.37 -3.02
N LEU A 596 -2.51 -12.28 -3.92
CA LEU A 596 -2.93 -13.64 -3.67
C LEU A 596 -1.71 -14.54 -3.69
N ASP A 597 -1.65 -15.44 -2.73
CA ASP A 597 -0.79 -16.61 -2.82
C ASP A 597 -1.64 -17.81 -3.27
N LEU A 598 -1.07 -18.73 -4.05
CA LEU A 598 -1.70 -20.00 -4.41
C LEU A 598 -1.27 -21.05 -3.39
N ALA A 599 -2.22 -21.86 -2.91
CA ALA A 599 -1.97 -23.03 -2.09
C ALA A 599 -2.10 -24.29 -2.95
N LEU A 600 -0.97 -24.81 -3.46
CA LEU A 600 -0.92 -26.01 -4.29
C LEU A 600 -0.92 -27.26 -3.41
N CYS A 601 -1.99 -28.06 -3.46
CA CYS A 601 -2.07 -29.36 -2.78
C CYS A 601 -1.45 -30.45 -3.64
N MET A 602 -0.43 -31.10 -3.11
CA MET A 602 0.42 -32.07 -3.81
C MET A 602 0.34 -33.45 -3.16
N GLY A 603 0.78 -34.47 -3.89
CA GLY A 603 1.04 -35.82 -3.38
C GLY A 603 2.12 -36.51 -4.23
N HIS A 604 2.53 -37.72 -3.80
CA HIS A 604 3.44 -38.57 -4.56
C HIS A 604 2.91 -38.86 -5.96
N ARG A 605 3.80 -38.87 -6.95
CA ARG A 605 3.46 -39.03 -8.37
C ARG A 605 3.42 -40.51 -8.79
N ASP A 606 2.24 -40.99 -9.18
CA ASP A 606 2.01 -42.36 -9.68
C ASP A 606 2.47 -42.60 -11.14
N ARG A 607 3.25 -41.69 -11.76
CA ARG A 607 3.56 -41.67 -13.20
C ARG A 607 5.03 -41.30 -13.49
N PRO A 608 5.68 -41.89 -14.52
CA PRO A 608 7.04 -41.52 -14.90
C PRO A 608 7.10 -40.08 -15.42
N SER A 609 8.21 -39.39 -15.12
CA SER A 609 8.46 -38.03 -15.61
C SER A 609 8.54 -38.00 -17.13
N ARG A 610 8.01 -36.92 -17.72
CA ARG A 610 8.17 -36.61 -19.15
C ARG A 610 9.25 -35.56 -19.34
N GLY A 611 9.92 -35.62 -20.49
CA GLY A 611 10.78 -34.53 -20.95
C GLY A 611 9.99 -33.26 -21.27
N MET A 612 10.70 -32.24 -21.80
CA MET A 612 10.24 -30.87 -22.08
C MET A 612 8.72 -30.68 -22.15
N ARG A 613 8.14 -30.04 -21.11
CA ARG A 613 6.69 -29.84 -21.00
C ARG A 613 6.12 -29.15 -22.23
N LYS A 614 4.90 -29.55 -22.59
CA LYS A 614 4.20 -28.92 -23.71
C LYS A 614 3.88 -27.48 -23.38
N ALA A 615 4.12 -26.60 -24.35
CA ALA A 615 3.67 -25.21 -24.28
C ALA A 615 2.14 -25.17 -24.13
N VAL A 616 1.67 -24.26 -23.27
CA VAL A 616 0.25 -23.97 -23.15
C VAL A 616 -0.27 -23.38 -24.46
N THR A 617 -1.36 -23.94 -24.98
CA THR A 617 -2.04 -23.38 -26.16
C THR A 617 -2.98 -22.23 -25.75
N PRO A 618 -3.28 -21.27 -26.64
CA PRO A 618 -4.29 -20.24 -26.38
C PRO A 618 -5.59 -20.87 -25.89
N MET A 619 -6.16 -21.82 -26.65
CA MET A 619 -7.40 -22.55 -26.32
C MET A 619 -7.35 -23.37 -25.00
N PHE A 620 -6.20 -23.48 -24.33
CA PHE A 620 -6.10 -23.97 -22.94
C PHE A 620 -6.13 -22.82 -21.92
N ILE A 621 -5.39 -21.73 -22.15
CA ILE A 621 -5.54 -20.48 -21.38
C ILE A 621 -7.00 -20.08 -21.38
N ASP A 622 -7.62 -20.13 -22.56
CA ASP A 622 -8.95 -19.61 -22.82
C ASP A 622 -10.01 -20.30 -21.95
N ARG A 623 -10.11 -21.63 -22.05
CA ARG A 623 -10.99 -22.43 -21.20
C ARG A 623 -10.63 -22.42 -19.71
N SER A 624 -9.39 -22.05 -19.35
CA SER A 624 -9.00 -21.84 -17.96
C SER A 624 -9.45 -20.46 -17.44
N ILE A 625 -9.41 -19.43 -18.29
CA ILE A 625 -9.99 -18.11 -18.03
C ILE A 625 -11.52 -18.22 -17.92
N GLU A 626 -12.18 -18.86 -18.89
CA GLU A 626 -13.62 -19.09 -18.88
C GLU A 626 -14.06 -19.82 -17.61
N ARG A 627 -13.34 -20.89 -17.22
CA ARG A 627 -13.60 -21.62 -15.98
C ARG A 627 -13.35 -20.79 -14.72
N ALA A 628 -12.32 -19.92 -14.72
CA ALA A 628 -12.06 -19.00 -13.61
C ALA A 628 -13.19 -17.96 -13.47
N VAL A 629 -13.58 -17.32 -14.58
CA VAL A 629 -14.64 -16.30 -14.63
C VAL A 629 -16.01 -16.92 -14.29
N ALA A 630 -16.33 -18.10 -14.80
CA ALA A 630 -17.52 -18.86 -14.43
C ALA A 630 -17.48 -19.36 -12.97
N GLY A 631 -16.29 -19.58 -12.41
CA GLY A 631 -16.05 -19.85 -10.99
C GLY A 631 -16.06 -18.61 -10.09
N GLY A 632 -16.30 -17.41 -10.63
CA GLY A 632 -16.39 -16.15 -9.88
C GLY A 632 -15.08 -15.36 -9.74
N ASP A 633 -13.96 -15.81 -10.30
CA ASP A 633 -12.69 -15.07 -10.26
C ASP A 633 -12.76 -13.82 -11.17
N GLN A 634 -12.67 -12.63 -10.57
CA GLN A 634 -13.02 -11.36 -11.23
C GLN A 634 -11.86 -10.34 -11.32
N ARG A 635 -10.95 -10.29 -10.34
CA ARG A 635 -9.74 -9.45 -10.38
C ARG A 635 -8.69 -10.07 -11.30
N ASN A 636 -7.89 -9.28 -12.03
CA ASN A 636 -6.86 -9.86 -12.90
C ASN A 636 -5.84 -10.72 -12.12
N ASP A 637 -5.47 -10.37 -10.89
CA ASP A 637 -4.62 -11.26 -10.09
C ASP A 637 -5.30 -12.56 -9.67
N GLN A 638 -6.63 -12.59 -9.52
CA GLN A 638 -7.39 -13.84 -9.36
C GLN A 638 -7.36 -14.68 -10.64
N ILE A 639 -7.70 -14.09 -11.79
CA ILE A 639 -7.78 -14.84 -13.05
C ILE A 639 -6.39 -15.30 -13.50
N TYR A 640 -5.35 -14.49 -13.31
CA TYR A 640 -3.96 -14.91 -13.45
C TYR A 640 -3.63 -16.10 -12.55
N SER A 641 -3.92 -16.01 -11.24
CA SER A 641 -3.71 -17.12 -10.31
C SER A 641 -4.54 -18.36 -10.68
N ALA A 642 -5.74 -18.19 -11.23
CA ALA A 642 -6.65 -19.27 -11.63
C ALA A 642 -6.24 -19.95 -12.95
N VAL A 643 -5.74 -19.21 -13.94
CA VAL A 643 -5.11 -19.78 -15.14
C VAL A 643 -3.82 -20.49 -14.78
N LEU A 644 -3.00 -19.90 -13.91
CA LEU A 644 -1.77 -20.54 -13.46
C LEU A 644 -2.06 -21.82 -12.65
N ARG A 645 -3.06 -21.79 -11.76
CA ARG A 645 -3.62 -22.93 -11.03
C ARG A 645 -4.06 -24.05 -11.98
N ASP A 646 -4.82 -23.73 -13.01
CA ASP A 646 -5.33 -24.70 -13.97
C ASP A 646 -4.22 -25.25 -14.91
N THR A 647 -3.26 -24.41 -15.33
CA THR A 647 -2.04 -24.81 -16.06
C THR A 647 -1.16 -25.76 -15.25
N LEU A 648 -0.89 -25.43 -13.98
CA LEU A 648 -0.10 -26.26 -13.06
C LEU A 648 -0.79 -27.61 -12.79
N LYS A 649 -2.11 -27.60 -12.61
CA LYS A 649 -2.94 -28.82 -12.45
C LYS A 649 -3.00 -29.69 -13.72
N ALA A 650 -2.71 -29.12 -14.90
CA ALA A 650 -2.65 -29.82 -16.17
C ALA A 650 -1.23 -30.28 -16.58
N ASP A 651 -0.19 -29.98 -15.77
CA ASP A 651 1.23 -30.19 -16.07
C ASP A 651 1.67 -29.62 -17.44
N LEU A 652 1.20 -28.41 -17.74
CA LEU A 652 1.59 -27.64 -18.93
C LEU A 652 2.55 -26.49 -18.53
N SER A 653 3.37 -26.01 -19.48
CA SER A 653 4.37 -24.98 -19.18
C SER A 653 3.76 -23.61 -18.83
N VAL A 654 4.17 -23.04 -17.69
CA VAL A 654 3.76 -21.69 -17.24
C VAL A 654 4.52 -20.53 -17.89
N THR A 655 5.56 -20.79 -18.69
CA THR A 655 6.37 -19.74 -19.33
C THR A 655 5.51 -18.87 -20.26
N GLY A 656 5.68 -17.54 -20.18
CA GLY A 656 4.86 -16.56 -20.91
C GLY A 656 3.49 -16.26 -20.29
N ILE A 657 3.06 -17.02 -19.27
CA ILE A 657 1.85 -16.71 -18.49
C ILE A 657 2.20 -15.58 -17.52
N THR A 658 1.87 -14.35 -17.92
CA THR A 658 2.04 -13.13 -17.11
C THR A 658 0.69 -12.45 -16.89
N MET A 659 0.57 -11.66 -15.82
CA MET A 659 -0.67 -10.92 -15.52
C MET A 659 -1.19 -10.06 -16.69
N PRO A 660 -0.36 -9.30 -17.44
CA PRO A 660 -0.84 -8.54 -18.60
C PRO A 660 -1.32 -9.42 -19.77
N ILE A 661 -0.67 -10.57 -20.00
CA ILE A 661 -1.05 -11.49 -21.09
C ILE A 661 -2.38 -12.17 -20.77
N ILE A 662 -2.60 -12.60 -19.53
CA ILE A 662 -3.89 -13.19 -19.10
C ILE A 662 -5.01 -12.15 -19.10
N GLU A 663 -4.73 -10.89 -18.71
CA GLU A 663 -5.71 -9.81 -18.83
C GLU A 663 -6.14 -9.58 -20.27
N LYS A 664 -5.18 -9.42 -21.18
CA LYS A 664 -5.43 -9.21 -22.62
C LYS A 664 -6.18 -10.39 -23.24
N ARG A 665 -5.80 -11.63 -22.91
CA ARG A 665 -6.47 -12.82 -23.46
C ARG A 665 -7.89 -12.99 -22.90
N ARG A 666 -8.13 -12.67 -21.62
CA ARG A 666 -9.48 -12.68 -21.04
C ARG A 666 -10.43 -11.71 -21.74
N LEU A 667 -9.96 -10.50 -21.99
CA LEU A 667 -10.78 -9.47 -22.65
C LEU A 667 -11.17 -9.90 -24.06
N ALA A 668 -10.31 -10.63 -24.78
CA ALA A 668 -10.64 -11.18 -26.10
C ALA A 668 -11.71 -12.29 -26.05
N LEU A 669 -11.74 -13.12 -25.00
CA LEU A 669 -12.65 -14.27 -24.89
C LEU A 669 -14.05 -13.93 -24.38
N ALA A 670 -14.19 -12.77 -23.76
CA ALA A 670 -15.51 -12.18 -23.49
C ALA A 670 -16.23 -11.73 -24.78
N MET A 671 -15.69 -12.02 -25.97
CA MET A 671 -16.17 -11.58 -27.28
C MET A 671 -16.12 -12.73 -28.31
N GLU A 672 -17.05 -13.70 -28.22
CA GLU A 672 -17.16 -14.81 -29.18
C GLU A 672 -18.24 -14.58 -30.26
N PRO A 673 -17.92 -14.76 -31.56
CA PRO A 673 -18.89 -14.64 -32.64
C PRO A 673 -19.69 -15.94 -32.87
N SER A 674 -20.97 -15.89 -32.51
CA SER A 674 -22.03 -16.91 -32.70
C SER A 674 -22.15 -18.02 -31.63
N GLN A 675 -23.38 -18.56 -31.54
CA GLN A 675 -23.76 -19.78 -30.81
C GLN A 675 -23.55 -19.85 -29.27
N ALA A 676 -24.26 -18.97 -28.54
CA ALA A 676 -24.88 -19.31 -27.25
C ALA A 676 -23.87 -19.59 -26.07
N PRO A 677 -24.29 -20.04 -24.86
CA PRO A 677 -25.65 -20.17 -24.33
C PRO A 677 -25.92 -19.46 -22.98
N THR A 678 -27.22 -19.23 -22.74
CA THR A 678 -27.89 -19.20 -21.40
C THR A 678 -27.19 -18.52 -20.22
N SER A 679 -27.52 -17.23 -20.02
CA SER A 679 -28.09 -16.71 -18.77
C SER A 679 -27.71 -17.33 -17.41
N SER A 680 -26.80 -16.67 -16.66
CA SER A 680 -26.96 -16.52 -15.19
C SER A 680 -26.15 -15.35 -14.59
N ALA A 681 -26.80 -14.18 -14.52
CA ALA A 681 -26.80 -13.27 -13.36
C ALA A 681 -25.49 -12.64 -12.79
N ASN A 682 -24.32 -12.67 -13.45
CA ASN A 682 -23.23 -11.75 -13.04
C ASN A 682 -22.27 -11.26 -14.16
N THR A 683 -22.63 -11.44 -15.44
CA THR A 683 -22.00 -10.74 -16.57
C THR A 683 -22.16 -9.22 -16.39
N PRO A 684 -21.16 -8.38 -16.71
CA PRO A 684 -21.36 -6.95 -16.87
C PRO A 684 -22.49 -6.69 -17.87
N VAL A 685 -23.63 -6.18 -17.38
CA VAL A 685 -24.61 -5.56 -18.26
C VAL A 685 -23.95 -4.32 -18.82
N ASP A 686 -23.70 -4.28 -20.13
CA ASP A 686 -23.37 -3.03 -20.82
C ASP A 686 -24.63 -2.15 -20.76
N PHE A 687 -24.77 -1.42 -19.66
CA PHE A 687 -25.85 -0.48 -19.39
C PHE A 687 -25.81 0.70 -20.37
N VAL A 688 -24.71 0.83 -21.13
CA VAL A 688 -24.50 1.80 -22.22
C VAL A 688 -24.96 1.24 -23.57
N SER A 689 -24.93 -0.07 -23.78
CA SER A 689 -25.52 -0.71 -24.99
C SER A 689 -26.98 -0.33 -25.18
N GLY A 690 -27.74 -0.21 -24.09
CA GLY A 690 -29.13 0.27 -24.08
C GLY A 690 -29.31 1.76 -24.41
N TYR A 691 -28.24 2.56 -24.53
CA TYR A 691 -28.29 3.92 -25.09
C TYR A 691 -27.93 3.93 -26.57
N LEU A 692 -27.02 3.03 -26.98
CA LEU A 692 -26.50 2.88 -28.34
C LEU A 692 -27.47 2.12 -29.25
N SER A 693 -28.29 1.22 -28.69
CA SER A 693 -29.37 0.51 -29.38
C SER A 693 -30.61 1.39 -29.57
N ALA A 694 -30.45 2.48 -30.30
CA ALA A 694 -31.53 3.27 -30.89
C ALA A 694 -31.32 3.35 -32.40
N GLY A 695 -31.91 2.41 -33.15
CA GLY A 695 -31.82 2.32 -34.62
C GLY A 695 -32.56 3.43 -35.38
N SER A 696 -32.50 4.66 -34.91
CA SER A 696 -33.02 5.85 -35.57
C SER A 696 -31.95 6.47 -36.46
N GLU A 697 -32.28 6.75 -37.73
CA GLU A 697 -31.47 7.53 -38.67
C GLU A 697 -30.84 8.74 -37.97
N LEU A 698 -29.50 8.82 -37.95
CA LEU A 698 -28.81 9.95 -37.33
C LEU A 698 -29.25 11.24 -38.01
N PRO A 699 -29.50 12.32 -37.24
CA PRO A 699 -30.09 13.52 -37.78
C PRO A 699 -29.08 14.23 -38.67
N ARG A 700 -29.20 14.06 -39.99
CA ARG A 700 -28.56 14.92 -40.98
C ARG A 700 -29.27 16.25 -41.14
N SER A 701 -28.49 17.30 -41.40
CA SER A 701 -29.02 18.58 -41.86
C SER A 701 -29.76 18.39 -43.19
N LYS A 702 -30.86 19.13 -43.35
CA LYS A 702 -31.60 19.23 -44.63
C LYS A 702 -31.56 20.66 -45.19
N ARG A 703 -30.55 21.45 -44.78
CA ARG A 703 -30.41 22.88 -45.06
C ARG A 703 -28.99 23.18 -45.55
N ALA A 704 -28.88 23.95 -46.64
CA ALA A 704 -27.59 24.47 -47.11
C ALA A 704 -27.06 25.66 -46.28
N PHE A 705 -27.86 26.21 -45.35
CA PHE A 705 -27.49 27.39 -44.58
C PHE A 705 -26.39 27.12 -43.54
N THR A 706 -25.47 28.06 -43.42
CA THR A 706 -24.48 28.24 -42.35
C THR A 706 -24.27 29.76 -42.18
N PRO A 707 -24.12 30.32 -40.97
CA PRO A 707 -23.74 31.73 -40.80
C PRO A 707 -22.32 32.03 -41.32
N ASP A 708 -22.11 33.24 -41.84
CA ASP A 708 -20.81 33.65 -42.41
C ASP A 708 -19.82 34.27 -41.41
N ALA A 709 -20.28 34.67 -40.22
CA ALA A 709 -19.50 35.43 -39.24
C ALA A 709 -19.40 34.72 -37.87
N PRO A 710 -18.27 34.88 -37.14
CA PRO A 710 -18.15 34.46 -35.75
C PRO A 710 -18.98 35.35 -34.80
N PRO A 711 -19.20 34.94 -33.53
CA PRO A 711 -20.04 35.67 -32.59
C PRO A 711 -19.33 36.89 -31.98
N GLU A 712 -19.84 38.10 -32.27
CA GLU A 712 -19.18 39.40 -32.02
C GLU A 712 -18.78 39.73 -30.58
N LYS A 713 -19.30 39.00 -29.56
CA LYS A 713 -18.79 38.98 -28.17
C LYS A 713 -19.48 37.89 -27.34
N ILE A 714 -18.70 36.98 -26.76
CA ILE A 714 -19.19 35.98 -25.81
C ILE A 714 -18.31 35.94 -24.56
N SER A 715 -18.78 36.57 -23.48
CA SER A 715 -18.25 36.42 -22.11
C SER A 715 -19.40 36.00 -21.20
N VAL A 716 -19.52 34.69 -20.92
CA VAL A 716 -20.74 34.12 -20.34
C VAL A 716 -20.49 33.63 -18.90
N PRO A 717 -21.23 34.15 -17.91
CA PRO A 717 -20.97 33.87 -16.50
C PRO A 717 -21.47 32.47 -16.07
N GLY A 718 -20.66 31.44 -16.32
CA GLY A 718 -20.96 30.05 -15.97
C GLY A 718 -21.02 29.78 -14.46
N GLY A 719 -22.23 29.68 -13.89
CA GLY A 719 -22.44 29.47 -12.46
C GLY A 719 -22.37 28.01 -12.03
N ARG A 720 -21.32 27.60 -11.31
CA ARG A 720 -21.17 26.21 -10.78
C ARG A 720 -22.22 25.76 -9.76
N ASN A 721 -23.15 26.65 -9.38
CA ASN A 721 -24.20 26.38 -8.41
C ASN A 721 -25.59 26.15 -9.05
N THR A 722 -25.73 26.19 -10.38
CA THR A 722 -27.02 25.90 -11.04
C THR A 722 -27.40 24.43 -10.91
N ALA A 723 -28.70 24.12 -10.98
CA ALA A 723 -29.18 22.75 -10.99
C ALA A 723 -28.54 21.92 -12.11
N PHE A 724 -28.32 22.54 -13.28
CA PHE A 724 -27.70 21.89 -14.44
C PHE A 724 -26.23 21.53 -14.22
N TYR A 725 -25.46 22.37 -13.52
CA TYR A 725 -24.08 22.05 -13.18
C TYR A 725 -23.98 20.98 -12.08
N LEU A 726 -24.81 21.09 -11.04
CA LEU A 726 -24.77 20.26 -9.82
C LEU A 726 -25.39 18.86 -9.97
N ALA A 727 -26.14 18.59 -11.04
CA ALA A 727 -26.81 17.30 -11.29
C ALA A 727 -25.83 16.11 -11.18
N HIS A 728 -24.72 16.15 -11.91
CA HIS A 728 -23.65 15.14 -11.84
C HIS A 728 -22.25 15.76 -11.98
N SER A 729 -21.29 15.21 -11.23
CA SER A 729 -19.88 15.60 -11.21
C SER A 729 -19.11 14.84 -12.29
N TYR A 730 -18.44 15.56 -13.19
CA TYR A 730 -17.56 15.00 -14.21
C TYR A 730 -16.27 15.83 -14.31
N HIS A 731 -15.30 15.40 -15.11
CA HIS A 731 -14.09 16.19 -15.37
C HIS A 731 -14.42 17.35 -16.32
N THR A 732 -13.64 18.43 -16.22
CA THR A 732 -13.60 19.66 -17.05
C THR A 732 -14.90 20.48 -17.28
N LYS A 733 -16.09 19.87 -17.31
CA LYS A 733 -17.46 20.43 -17.44
C LYS A 733 -17.53 21.95 -17.69
N VAL A 734 -17.79 22.31 -18.95
CA VAL A 734 -18.33 23.63 -19.32
C VAL A 734 -19.82 23.70 -18.91
N PRO A 735 -20.29 24.78 -18.24
CA PRO A 735 -21.72 24.94 -17.94
C PRO A 735 -22.56 25.18 -19.21
N PRO A 736 -23.76 24.57 -19.37
CA PRO A 736 -24.56 24.70 -20.59
C PRO A 736 -25.02 26.14 -20.87
N GLU A 737 -25.15 26.94 -19.82
CA GLU A 737 -25.43 28.38 -19.91
C GLU A 737 -24.34 29.11 -20.72
N ALA A 738 -23.08 28.64 -20.65
CA ALA A 738 -21.94 29.18 -21.41
C ALA A 738 -21.80 28.62 -22.84
N ILE A 739 -22.53 27.55 -23.18
CA ILE A 739 -22.52 26.94 -24.53
C ILE A 739 -23.69 27.47 -25.37
N THR A 740 -24.83 27.75 -24.73
CA THR A 740 -26.07 28.18 -25.39
C THR A 740 -25.87 29.37 -26.35
N PRO A 741 -25.11 30.44 -26.03
CA PRO A 741 -24.93 31.56 -26.95
C PRO A 741 -24.18 31.20 -28.25
N PHE A 742 -23.19 30.30 -28.19
CA PHE A 742 -22.52 29.80 -29.40
C PHE A 742 -23.49 29.01 -30.29
N ILE A 743 -24.28 28.13 -29.66
CA ILE A 743 -25.34 27.37 -30.35
C ILE A 743 -26.39 28.29 -30.97
N GLU A 744 -26.83 29.32 -30.23
CA GLU A 744 -27.87 30.24 -30.69
C GLU A 744 -27.39 31.18 -31.81
N HIS A 745 -26.09 31.46 -31.88
CA HIS A 745 -25.43 32.18 -32.98
C HIS A 745 -25.22 31.31 -34.22
N PHE A 746 -24.54 30.16 -34.09
CA PHE A 746 -24.09 29.37 -35.24
C PHE A 746 -25.16 28.49 -35.90
N THR A 747 -26.33 28.32 -35.28
CA THR A 747 -27.39 27.41 -35.78
C THR A 747 -28.78 28.03 -35.64
N ARG A 748 -29.81 27.40 -36.20
CA ARG A 748 -31.24 27.71 -36.02
C ARG A 748 -31.98 26.53 -35.38
N PRO A 749 -33.17 26.74 -34.78
CA PRO A 749 -33.98 25.62 -34.29
C PRO A 749 -34.23 24.54 -35.36
N GLY A 750 -34.06 23.28 -34.96
CA GLY A 750 -34.11 22.10 -35.82
C GLY A 750 -32.80 21.69 -36.51
N ASP A 751 -31.77 22.54 -36.53
CA ASP A 751 -30.44 22.23 -37.08
C ASP A 751 -29.67 21.25 -36.19
N VAL A 752 -28.57 20.69 -36.71
CA VAL A 752 -27.80 19.57 -36.17
C VAL A 752 -26.43 20.01 -35.68
N ILE A 753 -26.20 19.79 -34.38
CA ILE A 753 -24.91 20.03 -33.73
C ILE A 753 -24.19 18.70 -33.50
N LEU A 754 -22.88 18.64 -33.73
CA LEU A 754 -22.04 17.54 -33.27
C LEU A 754 -21.13 17.99 -32.13
N ASP A 755 -20.87 17.10 -31.18
CA ASP A 755 -19.80 17.23 -30.20
C ASP A 755 -18.96 15.93 -30.22
N PRO A 756 -17.76 15.90 -30.82
CA PRO A 756 -16.92 14.71 -30.94
C PRO A 756 -16.27 14.24 -29.62
N PHE A 757 -16.14 15.13 -28.63
CA PHE A 757 -15.53 14.90 -27.31
C PHE A 757 -16.49 15.34 -26.19
N SER A 758 -17.73 14.85 -26.25
CA SER A 758 -18.88 15.46 -25.57
C SER A 758 -18.92 15.38 -24.04
N GLY A 759 -18.11 14.51 -23.43
CA GLY A 759 -18.00 14.39 -21.98
C GLY A 759 -19.36 14.19 -21.31
N SER A 760 -19.71 15.02 -20.32
CA SER A 760 -21.02 14.91 -19.66
C SER A 760 -22.23 15.37 -20.51
N GLY A 761 -22.02 15.75 -21.78
CA GLY A 761 -23.07 16.11 -22.74
C GLY A 761 -23.72 17.48 -22.53
N MET A 762 -23.01 18.45 -21.93
CA MET A 762 -23.60 19.78 -21.64
C MET A 762 -23.94 20.55 -22.93
N THR A 763 -23.21 20.30 -24.03
CA THR A 763 -23.51 20.79 -25.38
C THR A 763 -24.90 20.35 -25.84
N GLY A 764 -25.30 19.11 -25.56
CA GLY A 764 -26.64 18.60 -25.87
C GLY A 764 -27.73 19.17 -24.96
N VAL A 765 -27.42 19.51 -23.71
CA VAL A 765 -28.36 20.19 -22.80
C VAL A 765 -28.68 21.58 -23.34
N ALA A 766 -27.64 22.34 -23.69
CA ALA A 766 -27.75 23.65 -24.34
C ALA A 766 -28.51 23.54 -25.68
N ALA A 767 -28.17 22.57 -26.54
CA ALA A 767 -28.87 22.32 -27.80
C ALA A 767 -30.37 22.02 -27.60
N ALA A 768 -30.72 21.16 -26.64
CA ALA A 768 -32.10 20.80 -26.36
C ALA A 768 -32.91 21.98 -25.79
N GLN A 769 -32.32 22.80 -24.92
CA GLN A 769 -32.92 24.05 -24.41
C GLN A 769 -33.02 25.15 -25.49
N ALA A 770 -32.11 25.15 -26.47
CA ALA A 770 -32.13 26.02 -27.64
C ALA A 770 -33.04 25.49 -28.78
N GLY A 771 -33.59 24.28 -28.69
CA GLY A 771 -34.46 23.70 -29.73
C GLY A 771 -33.73 23.15 -30.95
N ARG A 772 -32.43 22.84 -30.83
CA ARG A 772 -31.61 22.20 -31.86
C ARG A 772 -31.57 20.68 -31.67
N LYS A 773 -31.26 19.95 -32.74
CA LYS A 773 -30.86 18.54 -32.67
C LYS A 773 -29.37 18.46 -32.33
N ALA A 774 -28.95 17.36 -31.74
CA ALA A 774 -27.53 17.08 -31.55
C ALA A 774 -27.18 15.61 -31.73
N ILE A 775 -25.93 15.36 -32.06
CA ILE A 775 -25.22 14.10 -31.99
C ILE A 775 -24.06 14.32 -31.01
N LEU A 776 -23.96 13.50 -29.97
CA LEU A 776 -22.91 13.56 -28.97
C LEU A 776 -22.08 12.29 -29.08
N ASN A 777 -20.82 12.42 -29.47
CA ASN A 777 -19.85 11.34 -29.46
C ASN A 777 -18.90 11.51 -28.27
N ASP A 778 -18.41 10.41 -27.73
CA ASP A 778 -17.21 10.38 -26.89
C ASP A 778 -16.59 8.98 -27.03
N LEU A 779 -15.28 8.85 -26.79
CA LEU A 779 -14.64 7.55 -26.67
C LEU A 779 -15.11 6.82 -25.39
N SER A 780 -15.58 7.59 -24.39
CA SER A 780 -15.96 7.12 -23.06
C SER A 780 -17.43 6.75 -22.93
N SER A 781 -17.69 5.60 -22.28
CA SER A 781 -19.04 5.08 -22.06
C SER A 781 -19.82 5.85 -20.98
N VAL A 782 -19.12 6.36 -19.96
CA VAL A 782 -19.73 7.20 -18.92
C VAL A 782 -20.12 8.57 -19.47
N ALA A 783 -19.33 9.12 -20.39
CA ALA A 783 -19.66 10.36 -21.08
C ALA A 783 -21.04 10.22 -21.75
N ALA A 784 -21.23 9.16 -22.55
CA ALA A 784 -22.51 8.83 -23.15
C ALA A 784 -23.65 8.62 -22.12
N HIS A 785 -23.43 7.86 -21.04
CA HIS A 785 -24.44 7.66 -19.98
C HIS A 785 -24.90 8.97 -19.31
N LEU A 786 -23.95 9.87 -19.01
CA LEU A 786 -24.21 11.20 -18.46
C LEU A 786 -24.94 12.07 -19.48
N ALA A 787 -24.44 12.13 -20.72
CA ALA A 787 -25.04 12.90 -21.80
C ALA A 787 -26.50 12.50 -22.03
N TRP A 788 -26.80 11.20 -22.11
CA TRP A 788 -28.15 10.67 -22.30
C TRP A 788 -29.11 11.07 -21.17
N ASN A 789 -28.67 11.01 -19.91
CA ASN A 789 -29.52 11.28 -18.74
C ASN A 789 -29.68 12.77 -18.38
N HIS A 790 -28.74 13.64 -18.77
CA HIS A 790 -28.98 15.09 -18.75
C HIS A 790 -29.94 15.51 -19.87
N THR A 791 -29.79 14.95 -21.08
CA THR A 791 -30.55 15.43 -22.26
C THR A 791 -31.99 14.92 -22.38
N ARG A 792 -32.46 14.06 -21.47
CA ARG A 792 -33.80 13.46 -21.49
C ARG A 792 -34.53 13.68 -20.15
N PRO A 793 -35.72 14.31 -20.12
CA PRO A 793 -36.49 14.49 -18.88
C PRO A 793 -36.86 13.17 -18.18
N CYS A 794 -37.25 13.25 -16.91
CA CYS A 794 -37.85 12.17 -16.14
C CYS A 794 -38.85 12.81 -15.15
N ASP A 795 -40.01 12.18 -14.90
CA ASP A 795 -40.94 12.69 -13.88
C ASP A 795 -40.28 12.60 -12.49
N GLY A 796 -40.18 13.74 -11.80
CA GLY A 796 -39.55 13.86 -10.49
C GLY A 796 -40.35 13.24 -9.34
N ASP A 797 -41.66 13.04 -9.49
CA ASP A 797 -42.50 12.29 -8.55
C ASP A 797 -42.50 10.79 -8.86
N ALA A 798 -42.49 10.38 -10.14
CA ALA A 798 -42.25 8.98 -10.51
C ALA A 798 -40.85 8.51 -10.06
N LEU A 799 -39.82 9.33 -10.24
CA LEU A 799 -38.45 9.06 -9.77
C LEU A 799 -38.38 8.95 -8.24
N ALA A 800 -39.12 9.79 -7.51
CA ALA A 800 -39.20 9.72 -6.06
C ALA A 800 -39.92 8.44 -5.59
N LYS A 801 -41.01 8.04 -6.24
CA LYS A 801 -41.71 6.77 -5.99
C LYS A 801 -40.83 5.55 -6.30
N GLY A 802 -40.12 5.57 -7.42
CA GLY A 802 -39.19 4.49 -7.80
C GLY A 802 -38.03 4.36 -6.81
N PHE A 803 -37.43 5.47 -6.38
CA PHE A 803 -36.45 5.43 -5.30
C PHE A 803 -37.05 4.94 -3.97
N ALA A 804 -38.28 5.30 -3.63
CA ALA A 804 -38.95 4.81 -2.42
C ALA A 804 -39.19 3.29 -2.46
N ALA A 805 -39.48 2.71 -3.63
CA ALA A 805 -39.59 1.25 -3.80
C ALA A 805 -38.23 0.57 -3.61
N VAL A 806 -37.16 1.07 -4.24
CA VAL A 806 -35.77 0.61 -4.02
C VAL A 806 -35.38 0.72 -2.53
N GLU A 807 -35.67 1.87 -1.90
CA GLU A 807 -35.39 2.14 -0.49
C GLU A 807 -36.18 1.22 0.45
N ALA A 808 -37.41 0.81 0.09
CA ALA A 808 -38.18 -0.18 0.84
C ALA A 808 -37.57 -1.59 0.72
N ALA A 809 -37.18 -2.02 -0.49
CA ALA A 809 -36.62 -3.34 -0.74
C ALA A 809 -35.25 -3.54 -0.07
N VAL A 810 -34.32 -2.58 -0.23
CA VAL A 810 -33.00 -2.64 0.42
C VAL A 810 -33.06 -2.20 1.89
N GLY A 811 -34.09 -1.46 2.30
CA GLY A 811 -34.19 -0.73 3.56
C GLY A 811 -33.90 -1.55 4.82
N PRO A 812 -34.55 -2.70 5.04
CA PRO A 812 -34.27 -3.55 6.20
C PRO A 812 -32.82 -4.06 6.23
N ARG A 813 -32.23 -4.36 5.06
CA ARG A 813 -30.84 -4.78 4.94
C ARG A 813 -29.89 -3.61 5.25
N LEU A 814 -30.16 -2.42 4.71
CA LEU A 814 -29.32 -1.23 4.91
C LEU A 814 -29.47 -0.62 6.32
N ALA A 815 -30.64 -0.71 6.95
CA ALA A 815 -30.83 -0.33 8.34
C ALA A 815 -29.96 -1.19 9.28
N LYS A 816 -29.91 -2.50 9.04
CA LYS A 816 -29.00 -3.44 9.73
C LYS A 816 -27.52 -3.17 9.41
N LEU A 817 -27.20 -2.74 8.18
CA LEU A 817 -25.83 -2.48 7.67
C LEU A 817 -25.19 -1.18 8.19
N TYR A 818 -26.03 -0.18 8.49
CA TYR A 818 -25.65 1.10 9.08
C TYR A 818 -26.12 1.20 10.55
N ALA A 819 -26.29 0.07 11.25
CA ALA A 819 -26.66 0.05 12.66
C ALA A 819 -25.48 0.47 13.56
N ALA A 820 -25.80 1.10 14.69
CA ALA A 820 -24.84 1.47 15.73
C ALA A 820 -25.53 1.48 17.11
N LYS A 821 -24.75 1.81 18.14
CA LYS A 821 -25.26 2.21 19.45
C LYS A 821 -24.90 3.66 19.78
N ASP A 822 -25.67 4.35 20.60
CA ASP A 822 -25.25 5.64 21.17
C ASP A 822 -24.24 5.44 22.31
N GLU A 823 -23.76 6.53 22.90
CA GLU A 823 -22.84 6.54 24.04
C GLU A 823 -23.41 5.89 25.32
N THR A 824 -24.73 5.68 25.41
CA THR A 824 -25.40 4.96 26.51
C THR A 824 -25.65 3.48 26.20
N GLY A 825 -25.34 3.03 24.98
CA GLY A 825 -25.55 1.66 24.51
C GLY A 825 -26.92 1.39 23.87
N LYS A 826 -27.78 2.41 23.68
CA LYS A 826 -29.09 2.28 23.02
C LYS A 826 -28.95 2.27 21.48
N PRO A 827 -29.90 1.72 20.71
CA PRO A 827 -29.80 1.66 19.25
C PRO A 827 -29.73 3.04 18.56
N ALA A 828 -28.92 3.12 17.49
CA ALA A 828 -28.73 4.31 16.67
C ALA A 828 -28.40 3.92 15.20
N GLN A 829 -28.44 4.89 14.27
CA GLN A 829 -28.10 4.66 12.85
C GLN A 829 -26.95 5.57 12.38
N ILE A 830 -26.01 5.02 11.61
CA ILE A 830 -24.82 5.69 11.09
C ILE A 830 -25.17 6.63 9.93
N ARG A 831 -24.73 7.90 10.06
CA ARG A 831 -24.78 8.96 9.04
C ARG A 831 -23.53 8.92 8.16
N TRP A 832 -22.36 8.84 8.80
CA TRP A 832 -21.08 8.63 8.15
C TRP A 832 -20.05 8.07 9.12
N THR A 833 -19.08 7.35 8.57
CA THR A 833 -17.93 6.80 9.29
C THR A 833 -16.67 7.50 8.80
N LEU A 834 -15.90 8.08 9.72
CA LEU A 834 -14.55 8.54 9.37
C LEU A 834 -13.60 7.35 9.36
N TRP A 835 -13.32 6.86 8.15
CA TRP A 835 -12.26 5.91 7.90
C TRP A 835 -10.94 6.65 7.85
N SER A 836 -10.27 6.62 8.99
CA SER A 836 -8.87 7.01 9.02
C SER A 836 -8.03 5.84 8.58
N THR A 837 -6.98 6.12 7.81
CA THR A 837 -5.85 5.19 7.78
C THR A 837 -5.30 5.07 9.20
N ARG A 838 -5.38 3.87 9.78
CA ARG A 838 -4.65 3.57 11.00
C ARG A 838 -3.23 3.25 10.59
N HIS A 839 -2.27 3.88 11.23
CA HIS A 839 -0.88 3.63 10.90
C HIS A 839 -0.16 3.07 12.13
N ARG A 840 0.88 2.26 11.90
CA ARG A 840 1.59 1.55 12.97
C ARG A 840 2.63 2.46 13.57
N CYS A 841 2.62 2.53 14.90
CA CYS A 841 3.67 3.22 15.61
C CYS A 841 5.00 2.42 15.55
N PRO A 842 6.10 2.98 15.01
CA PRO A 842 7.52 2.55 15.15
C PRO A 842 8.02 2.64 16.58
N SER A 843 7.27 3.22 17.50
CA SER A 843 7.51 3.09 18.93
C SER A 843 6.54 2.08 19.47
N CYS A 844 5.35 2.56 19.80
CA CYS A 844 4.46 1.90 20.72
C CYS A 844 3.70 0.70 20.11
N SER A 845 4.05 0.26 18.89
CA SER A 845 3.28 -0.66 18.02
C SER A 845 1.85 -0.24 17.74
N ASN A 846 1.40 0.84 18.38
CA ASN A 846 0.01 1.21 18.50
C ASN A 846 -0.57 1.41 17.10
N VAL A 847 -1.75 0.84 16.89
CA VAL A 847 -2.49 0.99 15.65
C VAL A 847 -3.62 1.94 15.97
N PHE A 848 -3.42 3.20 15.60
CA PHE A 848 -4.30 4.31 15.90
C PHE A 848 -4.56 5.09 14.62
N ALA A 849 -5.69 5.77 14.57
CA ALA A 849 -6.08 6.58 13.45
C ALA A 849 -5.23 7.85 13.34
N LEU A 850 -5.04 8.32 12.10
CA LEU A 850 -4.64 9.70 11.79
C LEU A 850 -5.64 10.71 12.33
N TRP A 851 -6.88 10.29 12.52
CA TRP A 851 -7.91 11.06 13.20
C TRP A 851 -7.61 11.34 14.68
N ASP A 852 -7.14 10.34 15.43
CA ASP A 852 -6.93 10.41 16.90
C ASP A 852 -5.90 11.46 17.33
N THR A 853 -5.27 12.09 16.34
CA THR A 853 -4.04 12.86 16.43
C THR A 853 -4.11 14.20 15.75
N MET A 854 -5.14 14.41 14.92
CA MET A 854 -5.37 15.64 14.19
C MET A 854 -5.64 16.79 15.18
N ASP A 855 -5.08 17.97 14.95
CA ASP A 855 -5.56 19.17 15.65
C ASP A 855 -7.04 19.41 15.31
N ARG A 856 -7.90 19.20 16.31
CA ARG A 856 -9.36 19.33 16.19
C ARG A 856 -9.83 20.79 16.17
N LYS A 857 -9.01 21.77 16.57
CA LYS A 857 -9.36 23.20 16.50
C LYS A 857 -9.10 23.78 15.11
N THR A 858 -7.92 23.57 14.53
CA THR A 858 -7.63 24.09 13.17
C THR A 858 -8.08 23.16 12.05
N GLY A 859 -8.30 21.88 12.34
CA GLY A 859 -8.55 20.84 11.33
C GLY A 859 -7.31 20.51 10.47
N ARG A 860 -6.14 21.08 10.80
CA ARG A 860 -4.95 20.95 9.95
C ARG A 860 -4.20 19.66 10.23
N LEU A 861 -4.23 18.83 9.20
CA LEU A 861 -3.26 17.78 8.96
C LEU A 861 -2.10 18.34 8.09
N GLY A 862 -1.08 18.98 8.67
CA GLY A 862 0.02 19.59 7.89
C GLY A 862 0.99 18.59 7.22
N ARG A 863 2.28 18.96 7.15
CA ARG A 863 3.33 17.94 7.33
C ARG A 863 3.06 17.29 8.73
N SER A 864 2.55 18.09 9.72
CA SER A 864 2.26 17.94 11.18
C SER A 864 0.92 17.35 11.77
N THR A 865 0.94 16.60 12.90
CA THR A 865 -0.07 16.29 14.00
C THR A 865 0.53 15.37 15.17
N GLN A 866 -0.15 14.60 16.08
CA GLN A 866 0.54 13.87 17.22
C GLN A 866 -0.06 12.52 17.79
N CYS A 867 0.70 11.40 18.05
CA CYS A 867 0.15 10.04 18.47
C CYS A 867 -0.61 9.96 19.81
N PRO A 868 -1.81 9.38 19.93
CA PRO A 868 -2.63 9.58 21.12
C PRO A 868 -2.17 8.76 22.33
N ARG A 869 -1.45 7.64 22.13
CA ARG A 869 -1.06 6.70 23.19
C ARG A 869 0.39 6.84 23.65
N CYS A 870 1.23 7.45 22.80
CA CYS A 870 2.65 7.59 23.08
C CYS A 870 3.22 8.95 22.60
N LEU A 871 2.38 9.83 22.07
CA LEU A 871 2.54 11.27 21.78
C LEU A 871 3.71 11.72 20.91
N THR A 872 4.47 10.77 20.40
CA THR A 872 5.56 11.03 19.48
C THR A 872 5.03 11.57 18.12
N GLU A 873 5.92 12.14 17.32
CA GLU A 873 5.60 13.08 16.25
C GLU A 873 6.38 12.75 14.90
N ALA A 874 5.84 12.14 13.79
CA ALA A 874 6.65 11.73 12.59
C ALA A 874 6.15 11.88 11.10
N ASP A 875 7.01 11.72 10.06
CA ASP A 875 6.63 11.86 8.62
C ASP A 875 5.75 10.75 8.12
N ARG A 876 4.52 11.10 7.74
CA ARG A 876 3.61 10.19 7.06
C ARG A 876 4.21 9.40 5.92
N ARG A 877 5.23 9.94 5.24
CA ARG A 877 6.05 9.27 4.22
C ARG A 877 6.51 7.87 4.65
N ARG A 878 6.92 7.83 5.92
CA ARG A 878 7.64 6.76 6.61
C ARG A 878 6.68 5.83 7.36
N PHE A 879 5.36 6.09 7.35
CA PHE A 879 4.38 5.30 8.10
C PHE A 879 4.03 4.02 7.37
N ASP A 880 4.10 2.89 8.07
CA ASP A 880 3.25 1.76 7.72
C ASP A 880 1.79 2.14 7.95
N VAL A 881 1.07 2.36 6.84
CA VAL A 881 -0.39 2.22 6.81
C VAL A 881 -0.71 0.78 7.21
N VAL A 882 -1.38 0.58 8.33
CA VAL A 882 -1.76 -0.77 8.79
C VAL A 882 -3.00 -1.23 8.06
N ASP A 883 -4.01 -0.37 8.07
CA ASP A 883 -5.29 -0.56 7.41
C ASP A 883 -6.04 0.78 7.44
N ASN A 884 -7.26 0.80 6.91
CA ASN A 884 -8.23 1.81 7.27
C ASN A 884 -9.14 1.26 8.38
N ALA A 885 -9.61 2.13 9.27
CA ALA A 885 -10.66 1.76 10.22
C ALA A 885 -11.56 2.96 10.54
N PRO A 886 -12.81 2.69 10.97
CA PRO A 886 -13.61 3.66 11.70
C PRO A 886 -12.80 4.24 12.87
N ALA A 887 -12.69 5.56 12.91
CA ALA A 887 -12.09 6.31 14.02
C ALA A 887 -13.14 7.17 14.74
N LEU A 888 -14.09 7.71 13.98
CA LEU A 888 -15.27 8.41 14.47
C LEU A 888 -16.50 7.86 13.75
N VAL A 889 -17.59 7.72 14.49
CA VAL A 889 -18.92 7.41 13.94
C VAL A 889 -19.82 8.60 14.24
N ALA A 890 -20.39 9.18 13.20
CA ALA A 890 -21.50 10.12 13.30
C ALA A 890 -22.81 9.35 13.12
N PHE A 891 -23.74 9.50 14.06
CA PHE A 891 -24.96 8.71 14.13
C PHE A 891 -26.17 9.56 14.53
N GLN A 892 -27.35 8.96 14.42
CA GLN A 892 -28.63 9.53 14.81
C GLN A 892 -29.37 8.56 15.74
N ARG A 893 -29.89 9.07 16.86
CA ARG A 893 -30.67 8.31 17.85
C ARG A 893 -32.14 8.22 17.41
N SER A 894 -32.92 7.33 18.04
CA SER A 894 -34.34 7.11 17.73
C SER A 894 -35.23 8.36 17.90
N ASN A 895 -34.84 9.31 18.77
CA ASN A 895 -35.52 10.60 18.92
C ASN A 895 -35.07 11.67 17.90
N GLY A 896 -34.40 11.27 16.82
CA GLY A 896 -33.90 12.15 15.76
C GLY A 896 -32.64 12.95 16.11
N SER A 897 -32.20 12.99 17.38
CA SER A 897 -30.98 13.71 17.79
C SER A 897 -29.71 13.12 17.16
N LEU A 898 -28.76 13.99 16.81
CA LEU A 898 -27.44 13.59 16.29
C LEU A 898 -26.44 13.34 17.42
N GLY A 899 -25.42 12.53 17.12
CA GLY A 899 -24.27 12.31 18.00
C GLY A 899 -23.02 11.98 17.19
N GLU A 900 -21.86 12.36 17.71
CA GLU A 900 -20.55 11.92 17.21
C GLU A 900 -19.76 11.34 18.38
N ARG A 901 -19.19 10.15 18.20
CA ARG A 901 -18.33 9.51 19.21
C ARG A 901 -17.22 8.70 18.55
N PRO A 902 -16.13 8.38 19.27
CA PRO A 902 -15.12 7.44 18.80
C PRO A 902 -15.75 6.10 18.40
N ALA A 903 -15.25 5.48 17.33
CA ALA A 903 -15.75 4.17 16.93
C ALA A 903 -15.44 3.13 18.04
N THR A 904 -16.47 2.44 18.52
CA THR A 904 -16.33 1.36 19.51
C THR A 904 -15.80 0.10 18.82
N ALA A 905 -15.36 -0.88 19.62
CA ALA A 905 -15.07 -2.21 19.11
C ALA A 905 -16.26 -2.82 18.34
N ALA A 906 -17.50 -2.52 18.73
CA ALA A 906 -18.70 -3.00 18.05
C ALA A 906 -18.89 -2.34 16.66
N ASP A 907 -18.70 -1.02 16.53
CA ASP A 907 -18.81 -0.37 15.19
C ASP A 907 -17.65 -0.77 14.27
N VAL A 908 -16.44 -0.94 14.83
CA VAL A 908 -15.26 -1.40 14.07
C VAL A 908 -15.43 -2.86 13.63
N ALA A 909 -16.02 -3.71 14.46
CA ALA A 909 -16.39 -5.07 14.08
C ALA A 909 -17.49 -5.04 13.01
N HIS A 910 -18.59 -4.32 13.24
CA HIS A 910 -19.73 -4.23 12.32
C HIS A 910 -19.38 -3.65 10.95
N ALA A 911 -18.48 -2.65 10.88
CA ALA A 911 -17.96 -2.11 9.63
C ALA A 911 -16.96 -3.02 8.90
N ARG A 912 -16.50 -4.10 9.55
CA ARG A 912 -15.59 -5.13 9.02
C ARG A 912 -16.27 -6.47 8.76
N SER A 913 -17.40 -6.72 9.42
CA SER A 913 -18.27 -7.88 9.21
C SER A 913 -19.29 -7.65 8.09
N VAL A 914 -19.11 -6.61 7.27
CA VAL A 914 -19.86 -6.48 6.02
C VAL A 914 -19.17 -7.36 4.98
N GLN A 915 -19.82 -8.47 4.66
CA GLN A 915 -19.53 -9.24 3.47
C GLN A 915 -20.39 -8.70 2.32
N LEU A 916 -19.87 -8.79 1.10
CA LEU A 916 -20.63 -8.51 -0.10
C LEU A 916 -21.55 -9.71 -0.35
N ASP A 917 -22.77 -9.48 -0.82
CA ASP A 917 -23.76 -10.53 -1.06
C ASP A 917 -23.50 -11.13 -2.45
N GLU A 918 -23.13 -12.40 -2.49
CA GLU A 918 -22.64 -13.13 -3.68
C GLU A 918 -23.67 -13.13 -4.84
N GLY A 919 -24.96 -12.94 -4.55
CA GLY A 919 -26.03 -12.80 -5.53
C GLY A 919 -26.21 -11.38 -6.10
N LEU A 920 -25.23 -10.47 -5.94
CA LEU A 920 -25.28 -9.11 -6.46
C LEU A 920 -24.11 -8.83 -7.43
N TRP A 921 -24.31 -7.82 -8.29
CA TRP A 921 -23.29 -7.32 -9.21
C TRP A 921 -22.64 -6.03 -8.71
N TRP A 922 -21.32 -5.92 -8.88
CA TRP A 922 -20.55 -4.68 -8.68
C TRP A 922 -19.28 -4.67 -9.56
N PRO A 923 -18.71 -3.48 -9.87
CA PRO A 923 -17.57 -3.34 -10.76
C PRO A 923 -16.25 -3.88 -10.21
N THR A 924 -15.67 -4.79 -10.97
CA THR A 924 -14.38 -5.45 -10.69
C THR A 924 -13.27 -5.03 -11.67
N THR A 925 -13.54 -4.08 -12.58
CA THR A 925 -12.59 -3.57 -13.58
C THR A 925 -11.22 -3.26 -12.97
N PRO A 926 -10.15 -3.87 -13.52
CA PRO A 926 -8.79 -3.64 -13.06
C PRO A 926 -8.22 -2.24 -13.32
N LEU A 927 -7.21 -1.89 -12.52
CA LEU A 927 -6.39 -0.70 -12.55
C LEU A 927 -4.95 -1.16 -12.29
N GLY A 928 -4.07 -1.04 -13.28
CA GLY A 928 -2.70 -1.53 -13.23
C GLY A 928 -1.66 -0.52 -13.75
N PRO A 929 -0.38 -0.93 -13.87
CA PRO A 929 0.73 -0.05 -14.24
C PRO A 929 0.63 0.56 -15.65
N GLU A 930 -0.14 -0.06 -16.55
CA GLU A 930 -0.50 0.45 -17.87
C GLU A 930 -1.29 1.77 -17.83
N ARG A 931 -1.82 2.14 -16.65
CA ARG A 931 -2.57 3.36 -16.41
C ARG A 931 -1.73 4.42 -15.70
N GLU A 932 -1.56 5.58 -16.32
CA GLU A 932 -0.70 6.64 -15.77
C GLU A 932 -1.22 7.20 -14.43
N MET A 933 -2.53 7.24 -14.20
CA MET A 933 -3.09 7.61 -12.89
C MET A 933 -2.84 6.52 -11.83
N TYR A 934 -2.75 5.24 -12.19
CA TYR A 934 -2.37 4.20 -11.24
C TYR A 934 -0.96 4.44 -10.71
N GLN A 935 -0.02 4.70 -11.62
CA GLN A 935 1.36 5.07 -11.27
C GLN A 935 1.42 6.37 -10.46
N ARG A 936 0.89 7.49 -11.01
CA ARG A 936 1.05 8.84 -10.44
C ARG A 936 0.26 9.08 -9.16
N CYS A 937 -0.87 8.41 -8.97
CA CYS A 937 -1.61 8.45 -7.71
C CYS A 937 -1.08 7.43 -6.68
N ALA A 938 -0.10 6.60 -7.06
CA ALA A 938 0.47 5.51 -6.28
C ALA A 938 -0.60 4.54 -5.73
N LEU A 939 -1.55 4.14 -6.58
CA LEU A 939 -2.70 3.31 -6.22
C LEU A 939 -2.30 1.91 -5.72
N GLN A 940 -1.21 1.37 -6.26
CA GLN A 940 -0.54 0.16 -5.79
C GLN A 940 -0.19 0.24 -4.29
N LEU A 941 0.15 1.44 -3.78
CA LEU A 941 0.46 1.69 -2.37
C LEU A 941 -0.78 1.94 -1.49
N GLN A 942 -1.97 2.11 -2.08
CA GLN A 942 -3.23 2.32 -1.35
C GLN A 942 -4.11 1.06 -1.26
N GLY A 943 -3.61 -0.08 -1.77
CA GLY A 943 -4.38 -1.32 -1.86
C GLY A 943 -5.49 -1.25 -2.91
N VAL A 944 -5.37 -0.37 -3.91
CA VAL A 944 -6.30 -0.32 -5.05
C VAL A 944 -5.74 -1.19 -6.18
N ARG A 945 -6.59 -1.99 -6.82
CA ARG A 945 -6.35 -2.76 -8.06
C ARG A 945 -7.57 -2.85 -8.95
N THR A 946 -8.74 -2.57 -8.41
CA THR A 946 -10.01 -2.53 -9.14
C THR A 946 -10.81 -1.31 -8.74
N VAL A 947 -11.87 -1.03 -9.49
CA VAL A 947 -12.86 -0.03 -9.08
C VAL A 947 -13.55 -0.42 -7.77
N ALA A 948 -13.82 -1.71 -7.49
CA ALA A 948 -14.32 -2.18 -6.19
C ALA A 948 -13.41 -1.75 -5.01
N ASP A 949 -12.08 -1.83 -5.15
CA ASP A 949 -11.15 -1.41 -4.10
C ASP A 949 -11.25 0.09 -3.76
N LEU A 950 -11.81 0.92 -4.65
CA LEU A 950 -12.07 2.32 -4.36
C LEU A 950 -13.23 2.52 -3.38
N TYR A 951 -13.93 1.48 -2.92
CA TYR A 951 -15.05 1.55 -1.97
C TYR A 951 -14.69 0.93 -0.60
N THR A 952 -15.52 1.15 0.43
CA THR A 952 -15.51 0.30 1.63
C THR A 952 -16.49 -0.87 1.41
N PRO A 953 -16.31 -2.05 2.03
CA PRO A 953 -17.25 -3.17 1.88
C PRO A 953 -18.69 -2.79 2.24
N ARG A 954 -18.88 -1.94 3.26
CA ARG A 954 -20.19 -1.36 3.60
C ARG A 954 -20.83 -0.60 2.45
N ASN A 955 -20.09 0.34 1.85
CA ASN A 955 -20.62 1.13 0.76
C ASN A 955 -20.75 0.32 -0.53
N LEU A 956 -19.86 -0.64 -0.79
CA LEU A 956 -19.92 -1.50 -1.96
C LEU A 956 -21.13 -2.45 -1.91
N LEU A 957 -21.41 -3.09 -0.78
CA LEU A 957 -22.65 -3.87 -0.59
C LEU A 957 -23.89 -2.98 -0.74
N ALA A 958 -23.91 -1.83 -0.06
CA ALA A 958 -25.07 -0.94 -0.10
C ALA A 958 -25.34 -0.41 -1.52
N LEU A 959 -24.28 -0.14 -2.30
CA LEU A 959 -24.37 0.22 -3.70
C LEU A 959 -24.80 -0.98 -4.57
N ALA A 960 -24.23 -2.16 -4.39
CA ALA A 960 -24.61 -3.37 -5.15
C ALA A 960 -26.09 -3.74 -4.94
N LEU A 961 -26.60 -3.62 -3.70
CA LEU A 961 -28.02 -3.81 -3.39
C LEU A 961 -28.88 -2.80 -4.15
N ILE A 962 -28.57 -1.51 -4.02
CA ILE A 962 -29.27 -0.44 -4.74
C ILE A 962 -29.19 -0.66 -6.26
N TRP A 963 -28.05 -1.10 -6.79
CA TRP A 963 -27.84 -1.34 -8.22
C TRP A 963 -28.67 -2.51 -8.75
N ARG A 964 -28.83 -3.59 -7.98
CA ARG A 964 -29.74 -4.69 -8.34
C ARG A 964 -31.17 -4.18 -8.48
N GLU A 965 -31.72 -3.55 -7.44
CA GLU A 965 -33.12 -3.06 -7.49
C GLU A 965 -33.33 -2.01 -8.60
N ILE A 966 -32.29 -1.27 -8.99
CA ILE A 966 -32.33 -0.38 -10.17
C ILE A 966 -32.45 -1.19 -11.45
N ASN A 967 -31.63 -2.24 -11.65
CA ASN A 967 -31.67 -3.04 -12.87
C ASN A 967 -32.98 -3.85 -13.00
N GLU A 968 -33.52 -4.33 -11.88
CA GLU A 968 -34.81 -5.02 -11.78
C GLU A 968 -36.02 -4.06 -11.89
N TYR A 969 -35.80 -2.74 -11.88
CA TYR A 969 -36.89 -1.76 -11.97
C TYR A 969 -37.53 -1.74 -13.38
N PRO A 970 -38.86 -1.90 -13.51
CA PRO A 970 -39.50 -2.19 -14.79
C PRO A 970 -39.60 -0.97 -15.74
N ASP A 971 -39.76 0.25 -15.21
CA ASP A 971 -39.74 1.46 -16.05
C ASP A 971 -38.29 1.80 -16.43
N ASP A 972 -38.01 1.67 -17.73
CA ASP A 972 -36.67 1.84 -18.28
C ASP A 972 -36.13 3.28 -18.16
N ARG A 973 -37.00 4.30 -18.19
CA ARG A 973 -36.58 5.71 -18.03
C ARG A 973 -36.27 6.02 -16.58
N VAL A 974 -37.12 5.58 -15.64
CA VAL A 974 -36.90 5.74 -14.20
C VAL A 974 -35.67 4.96 -13.77
N LYS A 975 -35.49 3.71 -14.22
CA LYS A 975 -34.26 2.91 -14.05
C LYS A 975 -33.00 3.69 -14.44
N ARG A 976 -32.99 4.29 -15.63
CA ARG A 976 -31.83 5.08 -16.10
C ARG A 976 -31.60 6.36 -15.29
N ALA A 977 -32.66 7.02 -14.82
CA ALA A 977 -32.56 8.18 -13.93
C ALA A 977 -32.06 7.79 -12.52
N LEU A 978 -32.48 6.64 -11.98
CA LEU A 978 -31.95 6.06 -10.75
C LEU A 978 -30.47 5.67 -10.93
N ALA A 979 -30.09 5.08 -12.07
CA ALA A 979 -28.70 4.78 -12.41
C ALA A 979 -27.82 6.04 -12.52
N PHE A 980 -28.38 7.14 -13.03
CA PHE A 980 -27.71 8.44 -13.07
C PHE A 980 -27.56 9.09 -11.68
N ALA A 981 -28.55 8.90 -10.78
CA ALA A 981 -28.40 9.23 -9.36
C ALA A 981 -27.31 8.35 -8.70
N PHE A 982 -27.27 7.09 -9.09
CA PHE A 982 -26.39 6.06 -8.57
C PHE A 982 -24.93 6.28 -8.97
N THR A 983 -24.60 6.56 -10.23
CA THR A 983 -23.19 6.79 -10.63
C THR A 983 -22.56 7.98 -9.89
N ASN A 984 -23.35 9.00 -9.55
CA ASN A 984 -22.89 10.09 -8.67
C ASN A 984 -22.73 9.65 -7.21
N THR A 985 -23.71 8.88 -6.70
CA THR A 985 -23.70 8.31 -5.35
C THR A 985 -22.52 7.36 -5.14
N ALA A 986 -22.20 6.53 -6.13
CA ALA A 986 -21.08 5.61 -6.15
C ALA A 986 -19.75 6.36 -6.05
N TRP A 987 -19.51 7.34 -6.93
CA TRP A 987 -18.30 8.18 -6.84
C TRP A 987 -18.14 8.86 -5.47
N HIS A 988 -19.24 9.31 -4.86
CA HIS A 988 -19.24 9.81 -3.47
C HIS A 988 -19.16 8.73 -2.39
N GLY A 989 -19.51 7.48 -2.68
CA GLY A 989 -19.34 6.32 -1.80
C GLY A 989 -17.89 5.83 -1.70
N THR A 990 -17.01 6.28 -2.60
CA THR A 990 -15.60 5.87 -2.66
C THR A 990 -14.77 6.34 -1.46
N ARG A 991 -13.77 5.53 -1.11
CA ARG A 991 -12.61 5.83 -0.26
C ARG A 991 -11.85 7.08 -0.71
N MET A 992 -11.94 7.52 -1.97
CA MET A 992 -11.36 8.79 -2.42
C MET A 992 -11.99 10.02 -1.73
N ARG A 993 -13.18 9.89 -1.12
CA ARG A 993 -13.91 10.97 -0.45
C ARG A 993 -13.18 11.51 0.78
N ARG A 994 -12.39 12.58 0.59
CA ARG A 994 -11.57 13.18 1.65
C ARG A 994 -12.41 13.77 2.79
N PHE A 995 -11.95 13.54 4.02
CA PHE A 995 -12.49 14.24 5.20
C PHE A 995 -12.07 15.73 5.20
N ASN A 996 -12.90 16.60 5.79
CA ASN A 996 -12.58 18.00 6.05
C ASN A 996 -13.25 18.43 7.37
N ALA A 997 -12.49 18.96 8.32
CA ALA A 997 -13.00 19.36 9.63
C ALA A 997 -14.06 20.48 9.59
N ARG A 998 -14.15 21.23 8.49
CA ARG A 998 -15.21 22.25 8.25
C ARG A 998 -16.40 21.71 7.43
N GLY A 999 -16.54 20.39 7.28
CA GLY A 999 -17.57 19.75 6.46
C GLY A 999 -17.26 19.74 4.95
N GLY A 1000 -18.22 19.31 4.13
CA GLY A 1000 -18.06 19.29 2.65
C GLY A 1000 -17.12 18.18 2.14
N HIS A 1001 -17.22 16.97 2.68
CA HIS A 1001 -16.39 15.82 2.28
C HIS A 1001 -16.72 15.38 0.83
N ARG A 1002 -15.71 15.34 -0.05
CA ARG A 1002 -15.81 14.89 -1.46
C ARG A 1002 -14.47 14.36 -1.99
N PRO A 1003 -14.45 13.50 -3.01
CA PRO A 1003 -13.21 13.14 -3.69
C PRO A 1003 -12.54 14.34 -4.38
N LEU A 1004 -11.28 14.15 -4.80
CA LEU A 1004 -10.66 14.98 -5.83
C LEU A 1004 -11.13 14.50 -7.20
N THR A 1005 -11.32 15.41 -8.16
CA THR A 1005 -11.59 15.09 -9.57
C THR A 1005 -10.30 15.14 -10.38
N GLY A 1006 -10.25 14.48 -11.55
CA GLY A 1006 -9.04 14.39 -12.39
C GLY A 1006 -7.86 13.65 -11.74
N THR A 1007 -8.15 12.73 -10.82
CA THR A 1007 -7.17 11.88 -10.14
C THR A 1007 -7.92 10.75 -9.43
N LEU A 1008 -7.27 9.61 -9.26
CA LEU A 1008 -7.78 8.48 -8.47
C LEU A 1008 -7.28 8.49 -7.01
N TYR A 1009 -6.73 9.61 -6.54
CA TYR A 1009 -6.09 9.73 -5.23
C TYR A 1009 -6.98 9.33 -4.04
N VAL A 1010 -6.56 8.30 -3.31
CA VAL A 1010 -7.17 7.87 -2.04
C VAL A 1010 -6.51 8.62 -0.85
N PRO A 1011 -7.26 9.46 -0.11
CA PRO A 1011 -6.75 10.21 1.03
C PRO A 1011 -6.61 9.37 2.30
N GLN A 1012 -5.64 9.75 3.14
CA GLN A 1012 -5.39 9.11 4.44
C GLN A 1012 -6.44 9.41 5.52
N LEU A 1013 -7.32 10.39 5.31
CA LEU A 1013 -8.60 10.51 6.02
C LEU A 1013 -9.73 10.49 4.99
N SER A 1014 -10.54 9.44 5.04
CA SER A 1014 -11.65 9.20 4.14
C SER A 1014 -12.98 9.18 4.90
N SER A 1015 -14.04 9.72 4.30
CA SER A 1015 -15.37 9.76 4.90
C SER A 1015 -16.31 8.85 4.11
N GLU A 1016 -16.55 7.65 4.64
CA GLU A 1016 -17.62 6.76 4.21
C GLU A 1016 -18.95 7.43 4.57
N ALA A 1017 -19.70 7.89 3.57
CA ALA A 1017 -21.09 8.28 3.78
C ALA A 1017 -22.00 7.06 3.81
N ASN A 1018 -23.12 7.14 4.53
CA ASN A 1018 -24.27 6.29 4.27
C ASN A 1018 -24.80 6.59 2.86
N VAL A 1019 -24.62 5.63 1.93
CA VAL A 1019 -24.89 5.88 0.50
C VAL A 1019 -26.37 6.08 0.20
N LEU A 1020 -27.26 5.49 1.00
CA LEU A 1020 -28.70 5.67 0.85
C LEU A 1020 -29.11 7.12 1.15
N GLU A 1021 -28.45 7.78 2.11
CA GLU A 1021 -28.66 9.21 2.36
C GLU A 1021 -28.09 10.11 1.27
N VAL A 1022 -26.95 9.72 0.69
CA VAL A 1022 -26.35 10.42 -0.46
C VAL A 1022 -27.29 10.33 -1.66
N MET A 1023 -27.85 9.14 -1.92
CA MET A 1023 -28.80 8.92 -3.00
C MET A 1023 -30.12 9.66 -2.73
N ARG A 1024 -30.71 9.58 -1.53
CA ARG A 1024 -31.94 10.31 -1.17
C ARG A 1024 -31.79 11.82 -1.40
N LYS A 1025 -30.63 12.39 -1.06
CA LYS A 1025 -30.28 13.79 -1.39
C LYS A 1025 -30.09 14.03 -2.89
N LYS A 1026 -29.47 13.10 -3.63
CA LYS A 1026 -29.31 13.18 -5.08
C LYS A 1026 -30.65 13.09 -5.82
N ILE A 1027 -31.60 12.25 -5.37
CA ILE A 1027 -32.95 12.18 -5.91
C ILE A 1027 -33.70 13.49 -5.73
N GLY A 1028 -33.57 14.14 -4.56
CA GLY A 1028 -34.08 15.51 -4.36
C GLY A 1028 -33.47 16.52 -5.34
N GLN A 1029 -32.16 16.48 -5.57
CA GLN A 1029 -31.49 17.33 -6.56
C GLN A 1029 -31.92 17.03 -8.01
N LEU A 1030 -32.12 15.76 -8.36
CA LEU A 1030 -32.54 15.34 -9.70
C LEU A 1030 -34.02 15.66 -9.98
N ARG A 1031 -34.88 15.60 -8.95
CA ARG A 1031 -36.24 16.15 -9.03
C ARG A 1031 -36.20 17.63 -9.39
N SER A 1032 -35.42 18.45 -8.68
CA SER A 1032 -35.26 19.87 -9.01
C SER A 1032 -34.63 20.11 -10.38
N TYR A 1033 -33.69 19.25 -10.82
CA TYR A 1033 -33.11 19.29 -12.16
C TYR A 1033 -34.15 19.00 -13.24
N TYR A 1034 -34.91 17.92 -13.15
CA TYR A 1034 -35.90 17.56 -14.16
C TYR A 1034 -37.13 18.49 -14.16
N GLN A 1035 -37.47 19.10 -13.03
CA GLN A 1035 -38.45 20.20 -12.97
C GLN A 1035 -37.96 21.48 -13.68
N ALA A 1036 -36.64 21.72 -13.72
CA ALA A 1036 -36.04 22.87 -14.40
C ALA A 1036 -35.63 22.59 -15.87
N PHE A 1037 -35.40 21.32 -16.23
CA PHE A 1037 -35.00 20.93 -17.58
C PHE A 1037 -36.21 20.75 -18.51
N VAL A 1038 -36.65 21.88 -19.07
CA VAL A 1038 -37.68 21.94 -20.13
C VAL A 1038 -36.98 22.08 -21.50
N PRO A 1039 -36.79 20.99 -22.27
CA PRO A 1039 -36.23 21.08 -23.62
C PRO A 1039 -37.25 21.70 -24.59
N LYS A 1040 -36.78 22.59 -25.47
CA LYS A 1040 -37.56 23.11 -26.62
C LYS A 1040 -37.49 22.18 -27.84
N ALA A 1041 -36.50 21.29 -27.88
CA ALA A 1041 -36.32 20.35 -28.99
C ALA A 1041 -37.35 19.21 -28.94
N LYS A 1042 -38.02 18.94 -30.07
CA LYS A 1042 -39.00 17.84 -30.19
C LYS A 1042 -38.36 16.44 -30.17
N GLN A 1043 -37.06 16.35 -30.44
CA GLN A 1043 -36.27 15.11 -30.46
C GLN A 1043 -35.10 15.29 -29.49
N ALA A 1044 -34.85 14.31 -28.63
CA ALA A 1044 -33.69 14.34 -27.73
C ALA A 1044 -32.38 14.16 -28.51
N PRO A 1045 -31.27 14.80 -28.09
CA PRO A 1045 -29.92 14.53 -28.59
C PRO A 1045 -29.58 13.04 -28.71
N ASN A 1046 -29.03 12.66 -29.85
CA ASN A 1046 -28.50 11.32 -30.09
C ASN A 1046 -27.12 11.21 -29.43
N VAL A 1047 -26.75 10.00 -29.00
CA VAL A 1047 -25.54 9.75 -28.23
C VAL A 1047 -24.90 8.48 -28.75
N ILE A 1048 -23.65 8.57 -29.19
CA ILE A 1048 -22.85 7.47 -29.74
C ILE A 1048 -21.54 7.34 -28.96
N VAL A 1049 -20.89 6.17 -29.03
CA VAL A 1049 -19.61 5.89 -28.37
C VAL A 1049 -18.61 5.38 -29.39
N GLY A 1050 -17.62 6.20 -29.71
CA GLY A 1050 -16.65 5.95 -30.78
C GLY A 1050 -15.47 6.92 -30.72
N SER A 1051 -14.38 6.57 -31.41
CA SER A 1051 -13.24 7.49 -31.51
C SER A 1051 -13.56 8.66 -32.43
N ALA A 1052 -13.19 9.87 -32.02
CA ALA A 1052 -13.25 11.04 -32.90
C ALA A 1052 -12.38 10.88 -34.17
N THR A 1053 -11.42 9.93 -34.17
CA THR A 1053 -10.61 9.57 -35.34
C THR A 1053 -11.34 8.74 -36.39
N ALA A 1054 -12.59 8.32 -36.15
CA ALA A 1054 -13.41 7.53 -37.07
C ALA A 1054 -14.91 7.71 -36.79
N LEU A 1055 -15.51 8.79 -37.32
CA LEU A 1055 -16.93 9.12 -37.19
C LEU A 1055 -17.78 8.44 -38.28
N THR A 1056 -17.56 7.14 -38.50
CA THR A 1056 -18.04 6.39 -39.68
C THR A 1056 -19.57 6.28 -39.80
N GLU A 1057 -20.31 6.42 -38.70
CA GLU A 1057 -21.78 6.45 -38.71
C GLU A 1057 -22.37 7.76 -39.24
N ILE A 1058 -21.57 8.83 -39.33
CA ILE A 1058 -22.03 10.18 -39.70
C ILE A 1058 -21.72 10.46 -41.17
N GLU A 1059 -22.77 10.72 -41.96
CA GLU A 1059 -22.66 11.10 -43.38
C GLU A 1059 -21.78 12.35 -43.59
N ASP A 1060 -20.98 12.36 -44.66
CA ASP A 1060 -20.19 13.51 -45.09
C ASP A 1060 -21.06 14.76 -45.24
N ASN A 1061 -20.57 15.91 -44.76
CA ASN A 1061 -21.26 17.21 -44.85
C ASN A 1061 -22.69 17.23 -44.26
N SER A 1062 -23.00 16.36 -43.29
CA SER A 1062 -24.34 16.27 -42.68
C SER A 1062 -24.57 17.17 -41.46
N ILE A 1063 -23.51 17.72 -40.86
CA ILE A 1063 -23.56 18.52 -39.62
C ILE A 1063 -23.60 20.02 -39.92
N ASP A 1064 -24.43 20.78 -39.19
CA ASP A 1064 -24.50 22.25 -39.29
C ASP A 1064 -23.39 22.96 -38.49
N TYR A 1065 -23.07 22.47 -37.29
CA TYR A 1065 -22.14 23.10 -36.36
C TYR A 1065 -21.46 22.09 -35.42
N VAL A 1066 -20.23 22.36 -34.98
CA VAL A 1066 -19.52 21.59 -33.95
C VAL A 1066 -19.18 22.47 -32.75
N PHE A 1067 -19.38 21.98 -31.53
CA PHE A 1067 -18.84 22.60 -30.30
C PHE A 1067 -18.26 21.50 -29.41
N THR A 1068 -17.02 21.64 -28.91
CA THR A 1068 -16.32 20.53 -28.22
C THR A 1068 -15.14 20.93 -27.31
N ASP A 1069 -14.70 20.03 -26.41
CA ASP A 1069 -13.69 20.23 -25.33
C ASP A 1069 -12.64 19.08 -25.34
N PRO A 1070 -11.68 19.04 -26.29
CA PRO A 1070 -10.76 17.92 -26.48
C PRO A 1070 -9.70 17.74 -25.38
N PRO A 1071 -9.04 16.56 -25.29
CA PRO A 1071 -8.02 16.28 -24.29
C PRO A 1071 -6.81 17.23 -24.29
N PHE A 1072 -6.38 17.65 -23.10
CA PHE A 1072 -5.31 18.64 -22.89
C PHE A 1072 -3.91 18.00 -22.76
N GLY A 1073 -3.52 17.13 -23.68
CA GLY A 1073 -2.20 16.49 -23.71
C GLY A 1073 -1.88 15.66 -22.46
N SER A 1074 -1.04 16.18 -21.55
CA SER A 1074 -0.56 15.47 -20.34
C SER A 1074 -1.23 15.90 -19.01
N ASN A 1075 -2.31 16.69 -19.09
CA ASN A 1075 -2.92 17.34 -17.92
C ASN A 1075 -4.00 16.48 -17.22
N ILE A 1076 -4.78 15.71 -17.98
CA ILE A 1076 -5.80 14.77 -17.47
C ILE A 1076 -5.78 13.52 -18.36
N PHE A 1077 -5.86 12.35 -17.73
CA PHE A 1077 -5.99 11.05 -18.37
C PHE A 1077 -7.43 10.59 -18.10
N TYR A 1078 -8.32 10.76 -19.07
CA TYR A 1078 -9.76 10.60 -18.92
C TYR A 1078 -10.14 9.12 -18.84
N ALA A 1079 -9.55 8.26 -19.67
CA ALA A 1079 -9.75 6.80 -19.61
C ALA A 1079 -9.53 6.26 -18.19
N ASP A 1080 -8.49 6.76 -17.51
CA ASP A 1080 -8.19 6.45 -16.11
C ASP A 1080 -9.15 7.13 -15.12
N CYS A 1081 -9.49 8.40 -15.34
CA CYS A 1081 -10.32 9.15 -14.39
C CYS A 1081 -11.82 8.86 -14.52
N ASN A 1082 -12.26 8.19 -15.59
CA ASN A 1082 -13.65 7.81 -15.86
C ASN A 1082 -13.99 6.40 -15.41
N VAL A 1083 -12.99 5.51 -15.35
CA VAL A 1083 -13.12 4.08 -15.03
C VAL A 1083 -14.07 3.80 -13.85
N VAL A 1084 -14.03 4.61 -12.79
CA VAL A 1084 -14.86 4.48 -11.57
C VAL A 1084 -16.37 4.44 -11.86
N TRP A 1085 -16.81 5.08 -12.94
CA TRP A 1085 -18.20 5.06 -13.42
C TRP A 1085 -18.41 4.02 -14.52
N GLU A 1086 -17.50 3.99 -15.51
CA GLU A 1086 -17.56 3.08 -16.66
C GLU A 1086 -17.69 1.62 -16.24
N SER A 1087 -16.99 1.24 -15.18
CA SER A 1087 -17.08 -0.10 -14.60
C SER A 1087 -18.46 -0.43 -14.04
N TRP A 1088 -19.17 0.52 -13.40
CA TRP A 1088 -20.57 0.30 -12.97
C TRP A 1088 -21.53 0.26 -14.17
N LEU A 1089 -21.11 0.74 -15.34
CA LEU A 1089 -21.92 0.82 -16.56
C LEU A 1089 -21.61 -0.32 -17.56
N GLY A 1090 -20.59 -1.15 -17.28
CA GLY A 1090 -20.28 -2.39 -18.01
C GLY A 1090 -19.41 -2.25 -19.27
N ARG A 1091 -18.99 -1.04 -19.65
CA ARG A 1091 -18.22 -0.75 -20.88
C ARG A 1091 -17.11 0.25 -20.58
N LEU A 1092 -15.88 0.03 -21.07
CA LEU A 1092 -14.70 0.83 -20.71
C LEU A 1092 -14.14 1.63 -21.90
N THR A 1093 -13.53 2.78 -21.63
CA THR A 1093 -12.64 3.48 -22.56
C THR A 1093 -11.39 2.64 -22.83
N ASP A 1094 -11.06 2.43 -24.10
CA ASP A 1094 -9.74 1.94 -24.54
C ASP A 1094 -8.69 3.07 -24.47
N PRO A 1095 -7.63 2.94 -23.65
CA PRO A 1095 -6.58 3.95 -23.55
C PRO A 1095 -5.78 4.14 -24.85
N ASP A 1096 -5.65 3.15 -25.73
CA ASP A 1096 -4.80 3.27 -26.93
C ASP A 1096 -5.35 4.33 -27.90
N ASN A 1097 -6.67 4.48 -27.96
CA ASN A 1097 -7.36 5.51 -28.73
C ASN A 1097 -7.42 6.89 -28.01
N GLU A 1098 -6.99 7.01 -26.75
CA GLU A 1098 -7.00 8.28 -26.01
C GLU A 1098 -5.86 9.21 -26.44
N ALA A 1099 -6.20 10.41 -26.92
CA ALA A 1099 -5.26 11.47 -27.30
C ALA A 1099 -4.63 12.17 -26.06
N VAL A 1100 -3.70 11.50 -25.39
CA VAL A 1100 -2.91 12.04 -24.26
C VAL A 1100 -1.41 11.93 -24.52
N VAL A 1101 -0.61 12.62 -23.70
CA VAL A 1101 0.86 12.50 -23.65
C VAL A 1101 1.27 11.97 -22.27
N ASN A 1102 1.97 10.85 -22.23
CA ASN A 1102 2.41 10.21 -21.00
C ASN A 1102 3.68 10.86 -20.43
N LYS A 1103 3.76 10.92 -19.10
CA LYS A 1103 4.91 11.46 -18.34
C LYS A 1103 5.43 10.48 -17.27
N SER A 1104 4.84 9.29 -17.15
CA SER A 1104 5.30 8.22 -16.24
C SER A 1104 5.33 6.85 -16.91
N LEU A 1105 4.40 6.57 -17.83
CA LEU A 1105 4.46 5.39 -18.69
C LEU A 1105 5.47 5.62 -19.83
N SER A 1106 6.34 4.65 -20.13
CA SER A 1106 7.30 4.75 -21.24
C SER A 1106 6.70 4.26 -22.55
N GLN A 1107 7.27 4.65 -23.71
CA GLN A 1107 6.81 4.15 -25.02
C GLN A 1107 6.90 2.62 -25.15
N ALA A 1108 7.86 1.98 -24.48
CA ALA A 1108 7.97 0.52 -24.46
C ALA A 1108 6.85 -0.16 -23.64
N ASP A 1109 6.19 0.60 -22.75
CA ASP A 1109 5.07 0.17 -21.92
C ASP A 1109 3.70 0.67 -22.43
N GLY A 1110 3.64 1.22 -23.66
CA GLY A 1110 2.41 1.79 -24.26
C GLY A 1110 2.18 3.29 -24.02
N GLY A 1111 3.14 4.01 -23.43
CA GLY A 1111 3.05 5.44 -23.16
C GLY A 1111 3.19 6.31 -24.41
N LYS A 1112 2.18 7.13 -24.69
CA LYS A 1112 2.15 8.02 -25.87
C LYS A 1112 3.08 9.22 -25.74
N SER A 1113 3.80 9.49 -26.83
CA SER A 1113 4.61 10.69 -27.04
C SER A 1113 3.78 11.87 -27.54
N LEU A 1114 4.43 13.03 -27.70
CA LEU A 1114 3.83 14.20 -28.34
C LEU A 1114 3.47 13.96 -29.81
N ALA A 1115 4.21 13.09 -30.52
CA ALA A 1115 3.94 12.74 -31.91
C ALA A 1115 2.66 11.91 -32.06
N ASP A 1116 2.44 10.96 -31.14
CA ASP A 1116 1.24 10.10 -31.13
C ASP A 1116 -0.01 10.93 -30.84
N TYR A 1117 0.09 11.86 -29.88
CA TYR A 1117 -0.94 12.87 -29.60
C TYR A 1117 -1.27 13.73 -30.84
N GLN A 1118 -0.26 14.23 -31.56
CA GLN A 1118 -0.46 15.00 -32.78
C GLN A 1118 -1.12 14.15 -33.90
N GLY A 1119 -0.76 12.87 -34.02
CA GLY A 1119 -1.40 11.93 -34.95
C GLY A 1119 -2.90 11.76 -34.68
N LEU A 1120 -3.26 11.44 -33.43
CA LEU A 1120 -4.65 11.25 -33.02
C LEU A 1120 -5.49 12.53 -33.17
N MET A 1121 -4.95 13.70 -32.81
CA MET A 1121 -5.64 14.98 -33.02
C MET A 1121 -5.78 15.32 -34.50
N THR A 1122 -4.81 14.98 -35.35
CA THR A 1122 -4.89 15.21 -36.81
C THR A 1122 -5.96 14.34 -37.46
N LEU A 1123 -6.06 13.06 -37.07
CA LEU A 1123 -7.13 12.18 -37.53
C LEU A 1123 -8.50 12.66 -37.05
N SER A 1124 -8.61 13.08 -35.79
CA SER A 1124 -9.86 13.62 -35.23
C SER A 1124 -10.32 14.88 -35.96
N MET A 1125 -9.43 15.83 -36.22
CA MET A 1125 -9.77 17.05 -36.96
C MET A 1125 -10.21 16.74 -38.39
N LYS A 1126 -9.62 15.75 -39.07
CA LYS A 1126 -10.02 15.34 -40.42
C LYS A 1126 -11.44 14.77 -40.46
N GLU A 1127 -11.84 13.99 -39.47
CA GLU A 1127 -13.21 13.47 -39.38
C GLU A 1127 -14.23 14.56 -39.04
N ILE A 1128 -13.89 15.49 -38.14
CA ILE A 1128 -14.72 16.68 -37.87
C ILE A 1128 -14.88 17.50 -39.15
N ALA A 1129 -13.81 17.67 -39.94
CA ALA A 1129 -13.88 18.31 -41.25
C ALA A 1129 -14.70 17.50 -42.27
N ARG A 1130 -14.66 16.16 -42.27
CA ARG A 1130 -15.47 15.34 -43.20
C ARG A 1130 -16.98 15.54 -42.96
N VAL A 1131 -17.43 15.42 -41.72
CA VAL A 1131 -18.86 15.42 -41.35
C VAL A 1131 -19.50 16.81 -41.32
N LEU A 1132 -18.73 17.86 -41.05
CA LEU A 1132 -19.20 19.25 -41.05
C LEU A 1132 -19.49 19.75 -42.47
N LYS A 1133 -20.55 20.54 -42.68
CA LYS A 1133 -20.84 21.15 -43.99
C LYS A 1133 -19.71 22.05 -44.50
N PRO A 1134 -19.55 22.22 -45.83
CA PRO A 1134 -18.66 23.23 -46.41
C PRO A 1134 -18.99 24.62 -45.84
N GLY A 1135 -17.97 25.37 -45.42
CA GLY A 1135 -18.16 26.67 -44.76
C GLY A 1135 -18.70 26.59 -43.33
N GLY A 1136 -18.97 25.39 -42.81
CA GLY A 1136 -19.44 25.09 -41.45
C GLY A 1136 -18.44 25.48 -40.36
N TRP A 1137 -18.94 25.68 -39.14
CA TRP A 1137 -18.15 26.13 -38.00
C TRP A 1137 -17.89 25.01 -36.99
N ALA A 1138 -16.71 25.05 -36.35
CA ALA A 1138 -16.33 24.19 -35.24
C ALA A 1138 -15.69 25.02 -34.12
N THR A 1139 -16.29 25.02 -32.94
CA THR A 1139 -15.76 25.71 -31.76
C THR A 1139 -15.09 24.72 -30.81
N VAL A 1140 -13.83 24.99 -30.47
CA VAL A 1140 -12.94 24.11 -29.71
C VAL A 1140 -12.47 24.81 -28.43
N VAL A 1141 -12.86 24.28 -27.27
CA VAL A 1141 -12.38 24.74 -25.96
C VAL A 1141 -11.02 24.08 -25.69
N PHE A 1142 -9.98 24.87 -25.41
CA PHE A 1142 -8.63 24.34 -25.19
C PHE A 1142 -7.79 25.17 -24.19
N HIS A 1143 -6.89 24.50 -23.48
CA HIS A 1143 -5.83 25.13 -22.70
C HIS A 1143 -4.65 24.20 -22.39
N ASN A 1144 -3.43 24.68 -22.57
CA ASN A 1144 -2.22 24.07 -22.01
C ASN A 1144 -1.20 25.13 -21.54
N THR A 1145 -0.29 24.73 -20.65
CA THR A 1145 0.91 25.51 -20.28
C THR A 1145 2.10 25.25 -21.20
N ASP A 1146 2.04 24.13 -21.92
CA ASP A 1146 3.08 23.63 -22.82
C ASP A 1146 2.78 24.09 -24.26
N GLY A 1147 3.62 24.98 -24.79
CA GLY A 1147 3.46 25.55 -26.14
C GLY A 1147 3.58 24.53 -27.27
N SER A 1148 4.23 23.38 -27.02
CA SER A 1148 4.33 22.30 -28.02
C SER A 1148 2.98 21.64 -28.26
N VAL A 1149 2.18 21.43 -27.21
CA VAL A 1149 0.84 20.82 -27.30
C VAL A 1149 -0.14 21.74 -28.05
N TRP A 1150 -0.01 23.07 -27.87
CA TRP A 1150 -0.76 24.05 -28.67
C TRP A 1150 -0.42 23.98 -30.15
N ARG A 1151 0.88 23.92 -30.50
CA ARG A 1151 1.33 23.77 -31.90
C ARG A 1151 0.77 22.50 -32.54
N CYS A 1152 0.80 21.36 -31.84
CA CYS A 1152 0.23 20.11 -32.34
C CYS A 1152 -1.27 20.21 -32.66
N LEU A 1153 -2.05 20.95 -31.84
CA LEU A 1153 -3.48 21.17 -32.10
C LEU A 1153 -3.73 22.13 -33.28
N HIS A 1154 -2.95 23.21 -33.38
CA HIS A 1154 -3.02 24.15 -34.50
C HIS A 1154 -2.70 23.47 -35.84
N ASP A 1155 -1.59 22.71 -35.88
CA ASP A 1155 -1.17 21.99 -37.09
C ASP A 1155 -2.16 20.86 -37.44
N ALA A 1156 -2.77 20.18 -36.46
CA ALA A 1156 -3.81 19.18 -36.68
C ALA A 1156 -5.07 19.76 -37.36
N ALA A 1157 -5.56 20.92 -36.89
CA ALA A 1157 -6.71 21.60 -37.48
C ALA A 1157 -6.39 22.14 -38.89
N SER A 1158 -5.22 22.76 -39.05
CA SER A 1158 -4.73 23.20 -40.37
C SER A 1158 -4.62 22.03 -41.37
N ALA A 1159 -4.11 20.88 -40.93
CA ALA A 1159 -3.97 19.67 -41.75
C ALA A 1159 -5.30 18.95 -42.07
N ALA A 1160 -6.41 19.43 -41.50
CA ALA A 1160 -7.78 19.00 -41.80
C ALA A 1160 -8.56 19.97 -42.70
N GLY A 1161 -7.99 21.13 -43.03
CA GLY A 1161 -8.67 22.16 -43.85
C GLY A 1161 -9.58 23.11 -43.05
N PHE A 1162 -9.23 23.37 -41.79
CA PHE A 1162 -9.85 24.43 -40.98
C PHE A 1162 -9.07 25.74 -41.04
N GLU A 1163 -9.79 26.85 -41.19
CA GLU A 1163 -9.29 28.20 -40.96
C GLU A 1163 -9.63 28.68 -39.54
N PHE A 1164 -8.64 29.27 -38.85
CA PHE A 1164 -8.82 29.89 -37.53
C PHE A 1164 -9.32 31.32 -37.70
N HIS A 1165 -10.48 31.66 -37.12
CA HIS A 1165 -11.06 33.00 -37.24
C HIS A 1165 -10.95 33.85 -35.97
N GLU A 1166 -11.22 33.26 -34.80
CA GLU A 1166 -11.22 33.99 -33.53
C GLU A 1166 -11.04 33.02 -32.36
N ALA A 1167 -10.33 33.44 -31.32
CA ALA A 1167 -10.44 32.83 -30.00
C ALA A 1167 -11.07 33.79 -28.97
N SER A 1168 -11.92 33.25 -28.09
CA SER A 1168 -12.54 33.92 -26.93
C SER A 1168 -12.01 33.32 -25.60
N SER A 1169 -12.44 33.83 -24.43
CA SER A 1169 -12.05 33.26 -23.12
C SER A 1169 -13.27 33.00 -22.21
N LEU A 1170 -13.28 31.86 -21.49
CA LEU A 1170 -14.44 31.39 -20.73
C LEU A 1170 -14.30 31.66 -19.23
N ASP A 1171 -15.07 32.61 -18.69
CA ASP A 1171 -14.99 33.01 -17.28
C ASP A 1171 -15.73 32.04 -16.34
N ARG A 1172 -14.93 31.19 -15.68
CA ARG A 1172 -15.37 30.33 -14.57
C ARG A 1172 -15.35 31.14 -13.27
N LYS A 1173 -16.48 31.78 -12.92
CA LYS A 1173 -16.73 32.57 -11.67
C LYS A 1173 -16.44 31.88 -10.31
N GLN A 1174 -15.86 30.69 -10.30
CA GLN A 1174 -15.24 30.05 -9.12
C GLN A 1174 -13.94 29.36 -9.53
N GLN A 1175 -12.86 29.59 -8.77
CA GLN A 1175 -11.56 28.96 -9.00
C GLN A 1175 -11.64 27.42 -8.93
N SER A 1176 -10.74 26.74 -9.63
CA SER A 1176 -10.66 25.28 -9.64
C SER A 1176 -9.77 24.77 -8.50
N HIS A 1177 -10.24 23.77 -7.74
CA HIS A 1177 -9.38 23.06 -6.77
C HIS A 1177 -8.60 21.88 -7.41
N LYS A 1178 -8.43 21.87 -8.74
CA LYS A 1178 -7.72 20.83 -9.49
C LYS A 1178 -6.27 21.23 -9.79
N GLY A 1179 -5.51 21.51 -8.74
CA GLY A 1179 -4.05 21.59 -8.78
C GLY A 1179 -3.49 20.81 -7.60
N TYR A 1180 -2.57 19.87 -7.83
CA TYR A 1180 -1.81 19.27 -6.73
C TYR A 1180 -0.82 20.32 -6.25
N LYS A 1181 -1.10 20.97 -5.11
CA LYS A 1181 -0.14 21.91 -4.52
C LYS A 1181 1.15 21.16 -4.19
N GLY A 1182 2.18 21.43 -4.99
CA GLY A 1182 3.54 20.95 -4.75
C GLY A 1182 4.02 21.37 -3.37
N ARG A 1183 5.05 20.69 -2.88
CA ARG A 1183 5.71 21.03 -1.62
C ARG A 1183 6.75 22.14 -1.77
N ASP A 1184 6.60 22.98 -2.81
CA ASP A 1184 7.63 23.86 -3.38
C ASP A 1184 7.12 25.29 -3.65
N GLY A 1185 5.92 25.64 -3.16
CA GLY A 1185 5.37 27.00 -3.18
C GLY A 1185 4.95 27.57 -4.54
N GLN A 1186 5.57 27.13 -5.64
CA GLN A 1186 5.41 27.68 -6.98
C GLN A 1186 4.47 26.82 -7.85
N GLU A 1187 3.49 27.48 -8.47
CA GLU A 1187 2.55 26.87 -9.42
C GLU A 1187 2.90 27.32 -10.84
N ASP A 1188 3.35 26.39 -11.68
CA ASP A 1188 3.49 26.54 -13.13
C ASP A 1188 2.29 25.90 -13.86
N VAL A 1189 1.08 26.28 -13.44
CA VAL A 1189 -0.20 25.84 -14.02
C VAL A 1189 -1.19 27.00 -14.04
N ALA A 1190 -1.88 27.22 -15.16
CA ALA A 1190 -2.92 28.24 -15.31
C ALA A 1190 -4.35 27.64 -15.27
N HIS A 1191 -5.37 28.48 -15.11
CA HIS A 1191 -6.74 28.08 -14.70
C HIS A 1191 -7.87 28.74 -15.54
N PHE A 1192 -7.62 29.06 -16.81
CA PHE A 1192 -8.62 29.61 -17.75
C PHE A 1192 -8.65 28.80 -19.05
N ASP A 1193 -9.82 28.63 -19.65
CA ASP A 1193 -9.96 27.97 -20.95
C ASP A 1193 -10.11 29.02 -22.06
N VAL A 1194 -9.48 28.76 -23.21
CA VAL A 1194 -9.61 29.54 -24.45
C VAL A 1194 -10.59 28.82 -25.37
N VAL A 1195 -11.39 29.56 -26.14
CA VAL A 1195 -12.46 29.00 -26.98
C VAL A 1195 -12.22 29.43 -28.43
N MET A 1196 -11.74 28.52 -29.28
CA MET A 1196 -11.32 28.81 -30.66
C MET A 1196 -12.43 28.49 -31.66
N ASN A 1197 -12.77 29.43 -32.53
CA ASN A 1197 -13.73 29.27 -33.62
C ASN A 1197 -12.99 28.98 -34.93
N LEU A 1198 -13.23 27.78 -35.46
CA LEU A 1198 -12.68 27.26 -36.71
C LEU A 1198 -13.77 27.21 -37.79
N ARG A 1199 -13.41 27.40 -39.07
CA ARG A 1199 -14.33 27.26 -40.20
C ARG A 1199 -13.78 26.26 -41.22
N LYS A 1200 -14.64 25.37 -41.75
CA LYS A 1200 -14.26 24.39 -42.77
C LYS A 1200 -14.20 25.02 -44.16
N ASN A 1201 -13.11 24.79 -44.87
CA ASN A 1201 -12.93 25.27 -46.24
C ASN A 1201 -13.84 24.56 -47.24
N VAL A 1202 -14.30 25.30 -48.25
CA VAL A 1202 -15.39 24.89 -49.16
C VAL A 1202 -14.90 24.05 -50.37
N ALA A 1203 -13.60 24.06 -50.67
CA ALA A 1203 -13.06 23.50 -51.91
C ALA A 1203 -12.02 22.39 -51.70
N THR A 1204 -12.22 21.24 -52.35
CA THR A 1204 -11.19 20.22 -52.57
C THR A 1204 -10.29 20.63 -53.74
N THR A 1205 -9.26 21.43 -53.47
CA THR A 1205 -8.18 21.74 -54.43
C THR A 1205 -6.82 21.40 -53.84
N SER A 1206 -5.97 20.77 -54.65
CA SER A 1206 -4.62 20.38 -54.28
C SER A 1206 -3.72 21.57 -53.93
N ALA A 1207 -3.00 21.46 -52.82
CA ALA A 1207 -1.69 22.10 -52.60
C ALA A 1207 -1.55 23.61 -52.93
N ALA A 1208 -2.50 24.44 -52.50
CA ALA A 1208 -2.28 25.88 -52.35
C ALA A 1208 -2.00 26.20 -50.87
N ALA A 1209 -0.73 26.13 -50.45
CA ALA A 1209 -0.32 26.59 -49.12
C ALA A 1209 -0.46 28.12 -49.06
N SER A 1210 -1.58 28.61 -48.51
CA SER A 1210 -1.85 30.04 -48.36
C SER A 1210 -0.73 30.69 -47.54
N LYS A 1211 0.11 31.49 -48.20
CA LYS A 1211 1.20 32.23 -47.56
C LYS A 1211 0.67 33.48 -46.83
N VAL A 1212 -0.24 33.27 -45.87
CA VAL A 1212 -0.42 34.24 -44.79
C VAL A 1212 0.87 34.22 -43.97
N ARG A 1213 1.82 35.07 -44.36
CA ARG A 1213 3.05 35.33 -43.60
C ARG A 1213 2.66 36.20 -42.40
N ALA A 1214 2.01 35.58 -41.41
CA ALA A 1214 1.72 36.20 -40.13
C ALA A 1214 3.01 36.86 -39.62
N ALA A 1215 2.94 38.15 -39.33
CA ALA A 1215 4.07 38.84 -38.71
C ALA A 1215 4.33 38.17 -37.35
N ARG A 1216 5.60 37.89 -37.05
CA ARG A 1216 5.99 37.26 -35.77
C ARG A 1216 5.87 38.33 -34.69
N GLU A 1217 4.65 38.54 -34.18
CA GLU A 1217 4.37 39.50 -33.11
C GLU A 1217 5.25 39.19 -31.90
N ASP A 1218 5.90 40.23 -31.38
CA ASP A 1218 6.78 40.08 -30.23
C ASP A 1218 5.97 39.75 -28.96
N LEU A 1219 6.49 38.79 -28.18
CA LEU A 1219 5.86 38.32 -26.95
C LEU A 1219 5.77 39.44 -25.90
N SER A 1220 6.70 40.40 -25.85
CA SER A 1220 6.59 41.53 -24.92
C SER A 1220 5.43 42.45 -25.29
N THR A 1221 5.26 42.73 -26.59
CA THR A 1221 4.13 43.50 -27.13
C THR A 1221 2.79 42.81 -26.84
N LEU A 1222 2.70 41.48 -27.01
CA LEU A 1222 1.51 40.69 -26.70
C LEU A 1222 1.18 40.70 -25.20
N VAL A 1223 2.18 40.54 -24.33
CA VAL A 1223 2.01 40.60 -22.86
C VAL A 1223 1.59 41.99 -22.40
N GLU A 1224 2.18 43.06 -22.95
CA GLU A 1224 1.81 44.43 -22.62
C GLU A 1224 0.39 44.79 -23.13
N ARG A 1225 0.00 44.31 -24.32
CA ARG A 1225 -1.38 44.44 -24.86
C ARG A 1225 -2.40 43.63 -24.06
N ALA A 1226 -2.05 42.43 -23.59
CA ALA A 1226 -2.90 41.66 -22.68
C ALA A 1226 -3.04 42.33 -21.30
N ARG A 1227 -1.99 43.00 -20.82
CA ARG A 1227 -1.98 43.75 -19.55
C ARG A 1227 -2.77 45.07 -19.60
N SER A 1228 -2.98 45.68 -20.77
CA SER A 1228 -3.77 46.91 -20.90
C SER A 1228 -5.29 46.68 -20.87
N ILE A 1229 -5.76 45.44 -21.00
CA ILE A 1229 -7.18 45.08 -20.86
C ILE A 1229 -7.51 44.88 -19.37
N PRO A 1230 -8.36 45.71 -18.73
CA PRO A 1230 -8.51 45.72 -17.27
C PRO A 1230 -8.99 44.37 -16.68
N ASP A 1231 -9.96 43.72 -17.31
CA ASP A 1231 -10.48 42.42 -16.87
C ASP A 1231 -9.44 41.29 -16.97
N VAL A 1232 -8.49 41.40 -17.89
CA VAL A 1232 -7.39 40.44 -18.07
C VAL A 1232 -6.29 40.70 -17.03
N ALA A 1233 -5.94 41.95 -16.79
CA ALA A 1233 -5.00 42.35 -15.75
C ALA A 1233 -5.49 41.98 -14.34
N ALA A 1234 -6.78 42.15 -14.06
CA ALA A 1234 -7.41 41.74 -12.79
C ALA A 1234 -7.35 40.22 -12.54
N ARG A 1235 -7.22 39.42 -13.60
CA ARG A 1235 -7.00 37.95 -13.55
C ARG A 1235 -5.51 37.57 -13.42
N GLY A 1236 -4.60 38.56 -13.37
CA GLY A 1236 -3.16 38.39 -13.17
C GLY A 1236 -2.45 37.64 -14.30
N LEU A 1237 -1.26 37.10 -14.01
CA LEU A 1237 -0.43 36.36 -14.96
C LEU A 1237 -1.18 35.24 -15.70
N GLN A 1238 -2.08 34.52 -15.02
CA GLN A 1238 -2.85 33.45 -15.65
C GLN A 1238 -3.86 33.98 -16.68
N GLY A 1239 -4.48 35.14 -16.41
CA GLY A 1239 -5.35 35.82 -17.37
C GLY A 1239 -4.57 36.37 -18.56
N ILE A 1240 -3.44 37.03 -18.29
CA ILE A 1240 -2.53 37.57 -19.32
C ILE A 1240 -2.02 36.46 -20.24
N HIS A 1241 -1.61 35.31 -19.68
CA HIS A 1241 -1.24 34.14 -20.48
C HIS A 1241 -2.39 33.64 -21.36
N ALA A 1242 -3.60 33.50 -20.82
CA ALA A 1242 -4.75 33.06 -21.61
C ALA A 1242 -5.06 34.02 -22.78
N GLU A 1243 -4.95 35.34 -22.55
CA GLU A 1243 -5.14 36.38 -23.57
C GLU A 1243 -4.02 36.39 -24.62
N VAL A 1244 -2.77 36.17 -24.24
CA VAL A 1244 -1.65 36.01 -25.18
C VAL A 1244 -1.87 34.80 -26.10
N MET A 1245 -2.23 33.63 -25.53
CA MET A 1245 -2.52 32.44 -26.33
C MET A 1245 -3.75 32.62 -27.22
N ARG A 1246 -4.76 33.37 -26.76
CA ARG A 1246 -5.96 33.75 -27.54
C ARG A 1246 -5.59 34.60 -28.76
N GLN A 1247 -4.71 35.60 -28.59
CA GLN A 1247 -4.25 36.45 -29.71
C GLN A 1247 -3.40 35.66 -30.71
N LEU A 1248 -2.46 34.83 -30.23
CA LEU A 1248 -1.64 33.96 -31.08
C LEU A 1248 -2.50 32.96 -31.89
N ALA A 1249 -3.48 32.31 -31.26
CA ALA A 1249 -4.42 31.41 -31.95
C ALA A 1249 -5.30 32.15 -32.99
N SER A 1250 -5.57 33.44 -32.79
CA SER A 1250 -6.34 34.27 -33.72
C SER A 1250 -5.50 34.84 -34.87
N SER A 1251 -4.16 34.80 -34.80
CA SER A 1251 -3.26 35.29 -35.86
C SER A 1251 -2.69 34.18 -36.77
N GLY A 1252 -3.08 32.92 -36.56
CA GLY A 1252 -2.65 31.77 -37.38
C GLY A 1252 -1.16 31.41 -37.22
N THR A 1253 -0.54 31.80 -36.10
CA THR A 1253 0.86 31.50 -35.83
C THR A 1253 1.07 30.05 -35.39
N ARG A 1254 2.27 29.52 -35.65
CA ARG A 1254 2.72 28.20 -35.17
C ARG A 1254 3.67 28.30 -33.97
N ASP A 1255 4.01 29.51 -33.55
CA ASP A 1255 4.88 29.76 -32.39
C ASP A 1255 4.04 30.13 -31.16
N PHE A 1256 3.81 29.13 -30.32
CA PHE A 1256 3.17 29.28 -29.02
C PHE A 1256 4.23 29.20 -27.90
N PRO A 1257 4.31 30.20 -27.01
CA PRO A 1257 5.26 30.21 -25.91
C PRO A 1257 4.86 29.23 -24.79
N GLU A 1258 5.83 28.84 -23.97
CA GLU A 1258 5.54 28.18 -22.70
C GLU A 1258 5.06 29.18 -21.63
N PHE A 1259 4.27 28.70 -20.67
CA PHE A 1259 3.84 29.50 -19.51
C PHE A 1259 5.02 30.15 -18.77
N GLY A 1260 6.18 29.48 -18.73
CA GLY A 1260 7.42 29.99 -18.13
C GLY A 1260 7.99 31.23 -18.84
N GLU A 1261 7.87 31.30 -20.17
CA GLU A 1261 8.34 32.44 -20.98
C GLU A 1261 7.42 33.64 -20.80
N VAL A 1262 6.11 33.42 -20.89
CA VAL A 1262 5.11 34.47 -20.62
C VAL A 1262 5.24 35.01 -19.19
N ARG A 1263 5.50 34.13 -18.21
CA ARG A 1263 5.84 34.52 -16.83
C ARG A 1263 7.06 35.41 -16.76
N HIS A 1264 8.14 35.07 -17.47
CA HIS A 1264 9.38 35.85 -17.47
C HIS A 1264 9.15 37.25 -18.07
N VAL A 1265 8.48 37.32 -19.23
CA VAL A 1265 8.15 38.59 -19.91
C VAL A 1265 7.21 39.47 -19.08
N TYR A 1266 6.20 38.89 -18.43
CA TYR A 1266 5.33 39.61 -17.49
C TYR A 1266 6.08 40.13 -16.26
N GLN A 1267 6.98 39.32 -15.67
CA GLN A 1267 7.82 39.76 -14.55
C GLN A 1267 8.86 40.81 -14.95
N ALA A 1268 9.22 40.90 -16.23
CA ALA A 1268 10.04 41.98 -16.77
C ALA A 1268 9.21 43.26 -17.03
N SER A 1269 8.00 43.15 -17.57
CA SER A 1269 7.14 44.33 -17.82
C SER A 1269 6.64 44.97 -16.52
N LEU A 1270 6.54 44.22 -15.42
CA LEU A 1270 6.29 44.75 -14.06
C LEU A 1270 7.49 45.51 -13.45
N LYS A 1271 8.67 45.52 -14.10
CA LYS A 1271 9.88 46.25 -13.66
C LYS A 1271 10.23 47.46 -14.52
N ARG A 1272 9.47 47.70 -15.60
CA ARG A 1272 9.45 48.99 -16.31
C ARG A 1272 8.50 49.93 -15.56
N PRO A 1273 8.87 51.21 -15.35
CA PRO A 1273 8.01 52.20 -14.72
C PRO A 1273 6.77 52.53 -15.58
#